data_AF-A0A9E4HD53-F1
#
_entry.id   AF-A0A9E4HD53-F1
#
_cell.length_a   1.000
_cell.length_b   1.000
_cell.length_c   1.000
_cell.angle_alpha   90.00
_cell.angle_beta   90.00
_cell.angle_gamma   90.00
#
_symmetry.space_group_name_H-M   'P 1'
#
loop_
_entity.id
_entity.type
_entity.pdbx_description
1 polymer ?
#
loop_
_entity_poly.entity_id
_entity_poly.type
_entity_poly.pdbx_seq_one_letter_code
_entity_poly.pdbx_strand_id
1 'polypeptide(L)'
;MFRSLRYLLPSLLFFYAIIVDGQTLSLYDVDPSAYPLIRANVLALDADGNPYRPNIIDLELFEDGTKRTIRRLHCPEPKPIVPISSVLTLDISSSMREHADRNLETARAAAHAWIESMPLGISECAITSFNLISFLNQDFTIDSRRLQTAIDELQPKGGTSYDAALISPVTGAIPVALKGKYKRVIVFLTDGRGNGNEAEIVRQANAGDITIHCVTVGLPAPPILKNVARRTGGLWFENVTSPKEAAEIYRLILDQAQGGEPCEIEWESGPTCDSNRTVTLTDQTLPAEATTTYIAPPQAIADLTVNTIEIAFRTVAPGSTDRQTITLSTGNAPVQVLSITSSDPHIKAVANGAPPAYTIPPNAAYDVIFEFAPTDSSFVYAEITIQIDGCTKTVYAAGGRWGNGSVTPEIRLVLPNGGERFPVGSNRTIRWTGVLPTDTVRLDYSTDSGTTWTTITDKGTGLSYDWHVPNTPSQRCLARVTIDSFNLGNGGSPFAKRLHTYRGHESFGQITAARFSPDGEYVATASNSITDNVRVWKTESGQPYRTFSPTGAVFDLEFSPDGKFLAAAINDNTWKMWDVSSGNPVDEQPNEDIQVIAFSKPGGTLLVTGTSRGEITIWNATNSAMLRSFQTDVGLISSIDFSPKFNEFVVAGSKDTFKIYTTDGREKSKLPDGVNPNQSHSLGVSSARYSDDGNRIVSAGNDGSPRLWRESAREPTYTLSGHNDAAFSPDGSLIVTGEGDLLWSKGDTPGKGRIWEAATGDMLGVLDDPNNGHTKAITSVDITQLNGRSYIVTAGHDSTAIIWELSGEDSTSIGSGVDVSDDLWAIVDAGVEAFDVDFGQVLVGSSKDSVLVGYLRNSGGVEIEVNELQITGRDASAFDIISGLPPFTIPARKSRGVELRFTPDAVGRFDATLKILSTIDTPAPSLSGQGVTPQLRIDATIVDFGLVEVGNQNDTLVQVVISNVGTLPLAITIKQNGPDLRSFFILSGEAPFTLAPDTSHAMSLRFAPVSLERTSGTIEFGHNGPGSPATVILFGEGFCPTTITRVLASVGDITGAPGDTVMLPFSIVSLDPPPPSQSGTPLGPLDFIAQFAFNKSILTPVNRAAIVEEGPLERVAAWEGRWHPFDSSITWMNGEPQLVAGLGNAESTPAVIEDVTWSQGCPPEVAKSDGIFVLHRLCRDGETRLFSADGQLKLGGITPNPALSEATIRFALIEEGETRLYLVDMKGERVATVVDHVMIPGSYSAILDISGFDRGNYIVVLETPTAQLSEKLIVRE
;
A
#
# COMPACT_ATOMS: atom_id res chain seq x y z
N MET A 1 19.62 -4.99 -43.41
CA MET A 1 20.77 -5.20 -44.34
C MET A 1 21.97 -4.46 -43.77
N PHE A 2 23.02 -5.21 -43.40
CA PHE A 2 24.45 -4.85 -43.21
C PHE A 2 24.83 -3.64 -42.33
N ARG A 3 25.38 -3.91 -41.11
CA ARG A 3 26.83 -3.91 -40.72
C ARG A 3 27.46 -2.51 -40.82
N SER A 4 28.24 -1.95 -39.89
CA SER A 4 28.95 -2.32 -38.65
C SER A 4 29.71 -1.02 -38.25
N LEU A 5 29.99 -0.64 -36.99
CA LEU A 5 31.16 -1.06 -36.20
C LEU A 5 31.29 -0.13 -34.96
N ARG A 6 31.40 -0.72 -33.75
CA ARG A 6 32.31 -0.49 -32.59
C ARG A 6 32.66 0.97 -32.16
N TYR A 7 32.80 1.36 -30.89
CA TYR A 7 33.29 0.79 -29.61
C TYR A 7 32.63 1.62 -28.46
N LEU A 8 32.43 1.25 -27.19
CA LEU A 8 33.36 0.81 -26.12
C LEU A 8 32.52 0.79 -24.81
N LEU A 9 32.51 -0.28 -24.00
CA LEU A 9 32.36 -0.24 -22.53
C LEU A 9 32.50 -1.67 -21.94
N PRO A 10 33.25 -1.87 -20.83
CA PRO A 10 33.59 -3.19 -20.30
C PRO A 10 32.65 -3.63 -19.14
N SER A 11 32.79 -4.91 -18.77
CA SER A 11 32.43 -5.55 -17.48
C SER A 11 30.97 -5.95 -17.22
N LEU A 12 30.83 -7.25 -16.90
CA LEU A 12 29.76 -7.98 -16.18
C LEU A 12 29.02 -9.04 -17.00
N LEU A 13 29.76 -10.13 -17.30
CA LEU A 13 29.17 -11.46 -17.45
C LEU A 13 28.96 -12.03 -16.04
N PHE A 14 27.79 -11.77 -15.45
CA PHE A 14 27.30 -12.57 -14.34
C PHE A 14 26.88 -13.93 -14.92
N PHE A 15 27.46 -15.00 -14.39
CA PHE A 15 26.89 -16.34 -14.49
C PHE A 15 25.45 -16.26 -13.96
N TYR A 16 24.46 -16.54 -14.81
CA TYR A 16 23.14 -16.94 -14.34
C TYR A 16 23.33 -18.31 -13.68
N ALA A 17 23.50 -18.32 -12.36
CA ALA A 17 23.14 -19.49 -11.59
C ALA A 17 21.62 -19.64 -11.74
N ILE A 18 21.19 -20.70 -12.42
CA ILE A 18 19.82 -21.17 -12.32
C ILE A 18 19.69 -21.61 -10.86
N ILE A 19 19.11 -20.76 -10.02
CA ILE A 19 18.70 -21.14 -8.68
C ILE A 19 17.48 -22.04 -8.89
N VAL A 20 17.67 -23.35 -8.71
CA VAL A 20 16.57 -24.30 -8.60
C VAL A 20 16.07 -24.19 -7.16
N ASP A 21 15.17 -23.25 -6.89
CA ASP A 21 14.49 -23.15 -5.58
C ASP A 21 13.39 -24.23 -5.50
N GLY A 22 13.83 -25.48 -5.33
CA GLY A 22 12.95 -26.64 -5.13
C GLY A 22 12.48 -26.84 -3.69
N GLN A 23 13.17 -26.24 -2.71
CA GLN A 23 12.87 -26.43 -1.28
C GLN A 23 11.80 -25.46 -0.80
N THR A 24 10.89 -25.94 0.06
CA THR A 24 9.74 -25.16 0.53
C THR A 24 9.52 -25.33 2.03
N LEU A 25 9.03 -24.26 2.67
CA LEU A 25 8.64 -24.23 4.08
C LEU A 25 7.32 -23.47 4.17
N SER A 26 6.35 -23.98 4.93
CA SER A 26 5.03 -23.39 5.10
C SER A 26 4.56 -23.51 6.55
N LEU A 27 3.88 -22.46 7.02
CA LEU A 27 3.33 -22.35 8.37
C LEU A 27 1.86 -21.88 8.25
N TYR A 28 0.92 -22.69 8.75
CA TYR A 28 -0.51 -22.43 8.58
C TYR A 28 -1.34 -22.93 9.76
N ASP A 29 -2.61 -22.53 9.81
CA ASP A 29 -3.59 -22.89 10.86
C ASP A 29 -3.09 -22.54 12.28
N VAL A 30 -2.73 -21.26 12.48
CA VAL A 30 -2.26 -20.77 13.78
C VAL A 30 -3.43 -20.70 14.78
N ASP A 31 -3.36 -21.49 15.84
CA ASP A 31 -4.33 -21.54 16.94
C ASP A 31 -3.80 -20.87 18.21
N PRO A 32 -4.31 -19.67 18.57
CA PRO A 32 -3.93 -18.96 19.79
C PRO A 32 -4.79 -19.30 21.01
N SER A 33 -5.73 -20.26 20.93
CA SER A 33 -6.73 -20.51 21.96
C SER A 33 -6.17 -20.95 23.33
N ALA A 34 -4.94 -21.47 23.35
CA ALA A 34 -4.26 -21.99 24.55
C ALA A 34 -3.18 -21.05 25.12
N TYR A 35 -3.28 -19.74 24.87
CA TYR A 35 -2.33 -18.71 25.32
C TYR A 35 -1.85 -18.89 26.78
N PRO A 36 -0.53 -18.77 27.08
CA PRO A 36 0.55 -18.24 26.24
C PRO A 36 1.11 -19.21 25.19
N LEU A 37 0.56 -20.41 25.10
CA LEU A 37 1.04 -21.47 24.21
C LEU A 37 0.29 -21.40 22.88
N ILE A 38 1.00 -21.20 21.77
CA ILE A 38 0.42 -21.09 20.43
C ILE A 38 0.80 -22.32 19.62
N ARG A 39 -0.12 -22.82 18.80
CA ARG A 39 0.08 -23.98 17.93
C ARG A 39 -0.10 -23.63 16.47
N ALA A 40 0.60 -24.32 15.59
CA ALA A 40 0.41 -24.23 14.15
C ALA A 40 0.88 -25.51 13.46
N ASN A 41 0.53 -25.66 12.18
CA ASN A 41 1.01 -26.74 11.33
C ASN A 41 2.18 -26.28 10.45
N VAL A 42 3.17 -27.15 10.31
CA VAL A 42 4.37 -26.93 9.49
C VAL A 42 4.42 -27.99 8.40
N LEU A 43 4.62 -27.53 7.17
CA LEU A 43 5.00 -28.37 6.04
C LEU A 43 6.37 -27.92 5.53
N ALA A 44 7.26 -28.86 5.29
CA ALA A 44 8.52 -28.59 4.63
C ALA A 44 8.75 -29.62 3.52
N LEU A 45 9.22 -29.19 2.36
CA LEU A 45 9.56 -30.06 1.23
C LEU A 45 11.03 -29.87 0.85
N ASP A 46 11.68 -30.97 0.47
CA ASP A 46 13.04 -30.95 -0.07
C ASP A 46 13.08 -30.47 -1.53
N ALA A 47 14.27 -30.45 -2.13
CA ALA A 47 14.47 -29.94 -3.50
C ALA A 47 13.75 -30.77 -4.58
N ASP A 48 13.42 -32.02 -4.27
CA ASP A 48 12.71 -32.94 -5.14
C ASP A 48 11.18 -32.92 -4.87
N GLY A 49 10.73 -32.05 -3.96
CA GLY A 49 9.32 -31.89 -3.59
C GLY A 49 8.81 -32.95 -2.62
N ASN A 50 9.70 -33.74 -2.00
CA ASN A 50 9.30 -34.77 -1.03
C ASN A 50 9.15 -34.17 0.38
N PRO A 51 8.27 -34.74 1.22
CA PRO A 51 8.12 -34.31 2.61
C PRO A 51 9.44 -34.37 3.40
N TYR A 52 9.90 -33.20 3.84
CA TYR A 52 11.04 -33.03 4.74
C TYR A 52 10.55 -32.89 6.19
N ARG A 53 11.24 -33.53 7.13
CA ARG A 53 10.92 -33.46 8.57
C ARG A 53 11.93 -32.55 9.26
N PRO A 54 11.59 -31.28 9.52
CA PRO A 54 12.50 -30.37 10.18
C PRO A 54 12.79 -30.82 11.62
N ASN A 55 13.98 -30.52 12.11
CA ASN A 55 14.34 -30.71 13.50
C ASN A 55 14.15 -29.39 14.26
N ILE A 56 13.65 -29.46 15.49
CA ILE A 56 13.42 -28.27 16.33
C ILE A 56 14.68 -27.43 16.55
N ILE A 57 15.87 -28.03 16.47
CA ILE A 57 17.17 -27.36 16.66
C ILE A 57 17.50 -26.45 15.46
N ASP A 58 17.00 -26.81 14.27
CA ASP A 58 17.29 -26.09 13.03
C ASP A 58 16.26 -25.00 12.73
N LEU A 59 15.21 -24.89 13.56
CA LEU A 59 14.14 -23.91 13.40
C LEU A 59 14.35 -22.66 14.25
N GLU A 60 14.16 -21.48 13.65
CA GLU A 60 14.00 -20.22 14.36
C GLU A 60 12.64 -19.59 14.09
N LEU A 61 11.95 -19.19 15.16
CA LEU A 61 10.64 -18.55 15.10
C LEU A 61 10.72 -17.13 15.67
N PHE A 62 10.20 -16.17 14.90
CA PHE A 62 10.10 -14.76 15.28
C PHE A 62 8.64 -14.34 15.26
N GLU A 63 8.25 -13.57 16.27
CA GLU A 63 6.89 -13.02 16.41
C GLU A 63 7.02 -11.50 16.57
N ASP A 64 6.52 -10.74 15.60
CA ASP A 64 6.69 -9.29 15.48
C ASP A 64 8.17 -8.87 15.56
N GLY A 65 9.05 -9.67 14.95
CA GLY A 65 10.51 -9.51 14.98
C GLY A 65 11.19 -9.95 16.28
N THR A 66 10.43 -10.35 17.31
CA THR A 66 10.98 -10.86 18.57
C THR A 66 11.15 -12.37 18.50
N LYS A 67 12.37 -12.88 18.76
CA LYS A 67 12.64 -14.33 18.77
C LYS A 67 11.85 -15.01 19.88
N ARG A 68 11.14 -16.09 19.56
CA ARG A 68 10.34 -16.89 20.51
C ARG A 68 10.96 -18.26 20.74
N THR A 69 10.59 -18.85 21.88
CA THR A 69 11.05 -20.21 22.23
C THR A 69 10.06 -21.23 21.68
N ILE A 70 10.52 -22.07 20.76
CA ILE A 70 9.77 -23.23 20.28
C ILE A 70 9.81 -24.29 21.41
N ARG A 71 8.64 -24.66 21.92
CA ARG A 71 8.49 -25.63 23.03
C ARG A 71 8.45 -27.06 22.54
N ARG A 72 7.80 -27.28 21.39
CA ARG A 72 7.60 -28.62 20.84
C ARG A 72 7.50 -28.54 19.32
N LEU A 73 8.05 -29.56 18.68
CA LEU A 73 7.79 -29.91 17.29
C LEU A 73 7.44 -31.39 17.28
N HIS A 74 6.27 -31.75 16.75
CA HIS A 74 5.81 -33.12 16.66
C HIS A 74 5.47 -33.47 15.22
N CYS A 75 6.31 -34.30 14.60
CA CYS A 75 6.07 -34.86 13.27
C CYS A 75 5.67 -36.35 13.40
N PRO A 76 4.40 -36.71 13.21
CA PRO A 76 3.93 -38.10 13.26
C PRO A 76 4.62 -38.99 12.22
N GLU A 77 4.90 -40.27 12.50
CA GLU A 77 5.58 -41.21 11.57
C GLU A 77 4.82 -41.40 10.25
N PRO A 78 5.52 -41.62 9.09
CA PRO A 78 4.86 -41.79 7.81
C PRO A 78 3.95 -43.02 7.83
N LYS A 79 2.67 -42.84 7.49
CA LYS A 79 1.71 -43.94 7.35
C LYS A 79 1.78 -44.53 5.93
N PRO A 80 1.37 -45.80 5.73
CA PRO A 80 1.22 -46.36 4.39
C PRO A 80 0.24 -45.50 3.56
N ILE A 81 0.59 -45.28 2.29
CA ILE A 81 -0.24 -44.50 1.36
C ILE A 81 -1.63 -45.11 1.26
N VAL A 82 -2.67 -44.32 1.54
CA VAL A 82 -4.07 -44.71 1.33
C VAL A 82 -4.45 -44.46 -0.13
N PRO A 83 -4.87 -45.49 -0.88
CA PRO A 83 -5.43 -45.32 -2.22
C PRO A 83 -6.59 -44.32 -2.26
N ILE A 84 -6.61 -43.44 -3.27
CA ILE A 84 -7.70 -42.48 -3.48
C ILE A 84 -8.25 -42.55 -4.90
N SER A 85 -9.52 -42.20 -5.05
CA SER A 85 -10.16 -41.88 -6.32
C SER A 85 -10.40 -40.38 -6.34
N SER A 86 -9.51 -39.65 -7.00
CA SER A 86 -9.53 -38.18 -7.01
C SER A 86 -10.28 -37.63 -8.22
N VAL A 87 -11.10 -36.60 -8.02
CA VAL A 87 -11.67 -35.79 -9.10
C VAL A 87 -11.07 -34.39 -9.01
N LEU A 88 -10.30 -34.00 -10.02
CA LEU A 88 -9.83 -32.62 -10.15
C LEU A 88 -10.90 -31.82 -10.88
N THR A 89 -11.46 -30.82 -10.20
CA THR A 89 -12.54 -29.99 -10.71
C THR A 89 -12.04 -28.58 -10.95
N LEU A 90 -11.91 -28.20 -12.22
CA LEU A 90 -11.25 -26.98 -12.65
C LEU A 90 -12.27 -25.97 -13.21
N ASP A 91 -12.28 -24.78 -12.65
CA ASP A 91 -13.04 -23.65 -13.17
C ASP A 91 -12.47 -23.22 -14.52
N ILE A 92 -13.33 -23.16 -15.53
CA ILE A 92 -13.02 -22.68 -16.86
C ILE A 92 -13.90 -21.49 -17.23
N SER A 93 -14.41 -20.75 -16.25
CA SER A 93 -15.16 -19.51 -16.49
C SER A 93 -14.30 -18.45 -17.18
N SER A 94 -14.95 -17.43 -17.74
CA SER A 94 -14.25 -16.33 -18.44
C SER A 94 -13.42 -15.47 -17.49
N SER A 95 -13.74 -15.46 -16.20
CA SER A 95 -12.97 -14.74 -15.17
C SER A 95 -11.61 -15.39 -14.90
N MET A 96 -11.44 -16.68 -15.25
CA MET A 96 -10.15 -17.36 -15.26
C MET A 96 -9.16 -16.82 -16.32
N ARG A 97 -9.58 -15.89 -17.20
CA ARG A 97 -8.71 -15.17 -18.17
C ARG A 97 -8.04 -13.92 -17.62
N GLU A 98 -8.38 -13.48 -16.41
CA GLU A 98 -7.88 -12.21 -15.87
C GLU A 98 -6.34 -12.21 -15.84
N HIS A 99 -5.71 -11.12 -16.34
CA HIS A 99 -4.25 -10.98 -16.51
C HIS A 99 -3.58 -11.98 -17.48
N ALA A 100 -4.12 -12.12 -18.70
CA ALA A 100 -3.53 -12.92 -19.78
C ALA A 100 -3.41 -14.43 -19.44
N ASP A 101 -4.53 -15.06 -19.07
CA ASP A 101 -4.67 -16.50 -18.78
C ASP A 101 -3.93 -17.02 -17.54
N ARG A 102 -3.33 -16.13 -16.72
CA ARG A 102 -2.53 -16.49 -15.53
C ARG A 102 -3.26 -17.37 -14.51
N ASN A 103 -4.56 -17.16 -14.29
CA ASN A 103 -5.34 -17.95 -13.31
C ASN A 103 -5.58 -19.38 -13.81
N LEU A 104 -5.93 -19.55 -15.08
CA LEU A 104 -6.06 -20.89 -15.67
C LEU A 104 -4.69 -21.59 -15.79
N GLU A 105 -3.62 -20.86 -16.10
CA GLU A 105 -2.25 -21.41 -16.05
C GLU A 105 -1.87 -21.90 -14.65
N THR A 106 -2.21 -21.13 -13.62
CA THR A 106 -2.02 -21.52 -12.21
C THR A 106 -2.82 -22.78 -11.88
N ALA A 107 -4.06 -22.87 -12.37
CA ALA A 107 -4.91 -24.06 -12.22
C ALA A 107 -4.32 -25.30 -12.91
N ARG A 108 -3.81 -25.15 -14.14
CA ARG A 108 -3.14 -26.23 -14.88
C ARG A 108 -1.88 -26.69 -14.15
N ALA A 109 -1.05 -25.76 -13.67
CA ALA A 109 0.17 -26.09 -12.94
C ALA A 109 -0.12 -26.89 -11.65
N ALA A 110 -1.16 -26.50 -10.91
CA ALA A 110 -1.62 -27.24 -9.73
C ALA A 110 -2.08 -28.66 -10.09
N ALA A 111 -2.91 -28.78 -11.13
CA ALA A 111 -3.43 -30.08 -11.59
C ALA A 111 -2.31 -31.01 -12.12
N HIS A 112 -1.34 -30.47 -12.85
CA HIS A 112 -0.15 -31.21 -13.29
C HIS A 112 0.68 -31.70 -12.09
N ALA A 113 0.94 -30.84 -11.10
CA ALA A 113 1.67 -31.22 -9.90
C ALA A 113 0.98 -32.35 -9.12
N TRP A 114 -0.35 -32.39 -9.08
CA TRP A 114 -1.11 -33.50 -8.51
C TRP A 114 -0.91 -34.80 -9.28
N ILE A 115 -1.05 -34.78 -10.61
CA ILE A 115 -0.91 -35.98 -11.44
C ILE A 115 0.52 -36.54 -11.37
N GLU A 116 1.52 -35.67 -11.38
CA GLU A 116 2.94 -36.05 -11.30
C GLU A 116 3.31 -36.66 -9.93
N SER A 117 2.68 -36.16 -8.86
CA SER A 117 2.97 -36.61 -7.49
C SER A 117 2.11 -37.81 -7.05
N MET A 118 0.99 -38.06 -7.74
CA MET A 118 0.05 -39.13 -7.40
C MET A 118 0.58 -40.50 -7.86
N PRO A 119 0.61 -41.52 -6.99
CA PRO A 119 0.99 -42.89 -7.36
C PRO A 119 -0.14 -43.57 -8.16
N LEU A 120 -0.23 -43.21 -9.45
CA LEU A 120 -1.14 -43.82 -10.42
C LEU A 120 -0.80 -45.32 -10.56
N GLY A 121 -1.83 -46.16 -10.50
CA GLY A 121 -1.70 -47.64 -10.47
C GLY A 121 -2.17 -48.26 -9.16
N ILE A 122 -2.02 -47.55 -8.03
CA ILE A 122 -2.75 -47.86 -6.79
C ILE A 122 -3.85 -46.83 -6.48
N SER A 123 -3.79 -45.64 -7.08
CA SER A 123 -4.85 -44.63 -7.07
C SER A 123 -5.32 -44.33 -8.50
N GLU A 124 -6.47 -43.69 -8.67
CA GLU A 124 -7.04 -43.30 -9.96
C GLU A 124 -7.56 -41.85 -9.93
N CYS A 125 -7.53 -41.16 -11.08
CA CYS A 125 -7.93 -39.76 -11.17
C CYS A 125 -8.91 -39.54 -12.34
N ALA A 126 -9.86 -38.63 -12.16
CA ALA A 126 -10.76 -38.10 -13.18
C ALA A 126 -10.65 -36.57 -13.24
N ILE A 127 -10.95 -35.98 -14.41
CA ILE A 127 -10.91 -34.53 -14.63
C ILE A 127 -12.29 -34.05 -15.03
N THR A 128 -12.82 -33.08 -14.26
CA THR A 128 -14.03 -32.34 -14.61
C THR A 128 -13.71 -30.85 -14.75
N SER A 129 -14.42 -30.16 -15.62
CA SER A 129 -14.34 -28.68 -15.70
C SER A 129 -15.73 -28.07 -15.65
N PHE A 130 -15.82 -26.79 -15.29
CA PHE A 130 -17.12 -26.15 -15.15
C PHE A 130 -17.11 -24.67 -15.48
N ASN A 131 -18.29 -24.19 -15.84
CA ASN A 131 -18.66 -22.79 -15.93
C ASN A 131 -20.08 -22.64 -15.34
N LEU A 132 -21.08 -22.17 -16.09
CA LEU A 132 -22.50 -22.28 -15.70
C LEU A 132 -23.05 -23.72 -15.82
N ILE A 133 -22.29 -24.62 -16.44
CA ILE A 133 -22.55 -26.06 -16.57
C ILE A 133 -21.25 -26.84 -16.32
N SER A 134 -21.31 -28.14 -16.07
CA SER A 134 -20.13 -29.00 -15.87
C SER A 134 -19.91 -29.97 -17.02
N PHE A 135 -18.64 -30.28 -17.26
CA PHE A 135 -18.13 -31.20 -18.27
C PHE A 135 -17.32 -32.30 -17.60
N LEU A 136 -17.53 -33.55 -18.02
CA LEU A 136 -16.63 -34.66 -17.73
C LEU A 136 -15.58 -34.72 -18.85
N ASN A 137 -14.37 -34.21 -18.57
CA ASN A 137 -13.29 -34.12 -19.56
C ASN A 137 -12.52 -35.42 -19.71
N GLN A 138 -12.29 -36.12 -18.61
CA GLN A 138 -11.66 -37.44 -18.58
C GLN A 138 -12.24 -38.22 -17.40
N ASP A 139 -12.76 -39.41 -17.68
CA ASP A 139 -13.22 -40.33 -16.64
C ASP A 139 -12.04 -40.97 -15.89
N PHE A 140 -12.31 -41.69 -14.80
CA PHE A 140 -11.27 -42.32 -13.97
C PHE A 140 -10.31 -43.17 -14.80
N THR A 141 -9.03 -42.81 -14.75
CA THR A 141 -7.95 -43.53 -15.40
C THR A 141 -6.68 -43.53 -14.53
N ILE A 142 -5.77 -44.44 -14.85
CA ILE A 142 -4.39 -44.48 -14.32
C ILE A 142 -3.36 -43.97 -15.33
N ASP A 143 -3.80 -43.62 -16.54
CA ASP A 143 -2.94 -43.12 -17.61
C ASP A 143 -2.67 -41.62 -17.41
N SER A 144 -1.45 -41.29 -16.99
CA SER A 144 -1.02 -39.91 -16.74
C SER A 144 -1.08 -39.03 -17.99
N ARG A 145 -0.77 -39.58 -19.18
CA ARG A 145 -0.74 -38.82 -20.43
C ARG A 145 -2.14 -38.34 -20.82
N ARG A 146 -3.15 -39.18 -20.61
CA ARG A 146 -4.55 -38.83 -20.88
C ARG A 146 -5.08 -37.76 -19.94
N LEU A 147 -4.71 -37.83 -18.66
CA LEU A 147 -5.06 -36.81 -17.67
C LEU A 147 -4.43 -35.46 -17.99
N GLN A 148 -3.13 -35.45 -18.33
CA GLN A 148 -2.40 -34.24 -18.73
C GLN A 148 -3.00 -33.60 -19.99
N THR A 149 -3.31 -34.42 -21.01
CA THR A 149 -3.94 -33.95 -22.25
C THR A 149 -5.29 -33.28 -21.97
N ALA A 150 -6.13 -33.88 -21.11
CA ALA A 150 -7.43 -33.33 -20.74
C ALA A 150 -7.34 -31.97 -20.03
N ILE A 151 -6.26 -31.71 -19.29
CA ILE A 151 -5.98 -30.43 -18.61
C ILE A 151 -5.50 -29.37 -19.61
N ASP A 152 -4.61 -29.74 -20.52
CA ASP A 152 -4.01 -28.82 -21.49
C ASP A 152 -5.05 -28.30 -22.50
N GLU A 153 -6.06 -29.13 -22.83
CA GLU A 153 -7.15 -28.76 -23.74
C GLU A 153 -8.20 -27.83 -23.12
N LEU A 154 -8.15 -27.58 -21.80
CA LEU A 154 -9.12 -26.70 -21.14
C LEU A 154 -9.02 -25.28 -21.68
N GLN A 155 -10.18 -24.66 -21.96
CA GLN A 155 -10.27 -23.31 -22.48
C GLN A 155 -11.27 -22.49 -21.67
N PRO A 156 -10.92 -21.25 -21.28
CA PRO A 156 -11.81 -20.42 -20.48
C PRO A 156 -12.99 -19.91 -21.31
N LYS A 157 -14.22 -20.06 -20.80
CA LYS A 157 -15.52 -19.67 -21.40
C LYS A 157 -16.66 -19.60 -20.37
N GLY A 158 -17.60 -18.67 -20.55
CA GLY A 158 -18.85 -18.61 -19.78
C GLY A 158 -18.71 -17.98 -18.37
N GLY A 159 -19.71 -18.16 -17.52
CA GLY A 159 -19.71 -17.72 -16.10
C GLY A 159 -19.41 -18.87 -15.13
N THR A 160 -19.74 -18.74 -13.85
CA THR A 160 -19.33 -19.72 -12.82
C THR A 160 -20.51 -20.16 -11.96
N SER A 161 -20.70 -21.47 -11.79
CA SER A 161 -21.71 -22.04 -10.88
C SER A 161 -21.17 -23.27 -10.13
N TYR A 162 -21.16 -23.21 -8.81
CA TYR A 162 -20.71 -24.31 -7.95
C TYR A 162 -21.71 -25.47 -7.94
N ASP A 163 -23.00 -25.18 -8.10
CA ASP A 163 -24.02 -26.21 -8.23
C ASP A 163 -23.80 -27.04 -9.50
N ALA A 164 -23.54 -26.36 -10.62
CA ALA A 164 -23.18 -27.04 -11.86
C ALA A 164 -21.91 -27.89 -11.67
N ALA A 165 -20.89 -27.31 -11.05
CA ALA A 165 -19.60 -27.95 -10.88
C ALA A 165 -19.64 -29.21 -10.02
N LEU A 166 -20.37 -29.16 -8.90
CA LEU A 166 -20.33 -30.21 -7.88
C LEU A 166 -21.51 -31.17 -7.97
N ILE A 167 -22.74 -30.68 -8.14
CA ILE A 167 -23.98 -31.48 -7.97
C ILE A 167 -24.80 -31.68 -9.26
N SER A 168 -24.28 -31.30 -10.43
CA SER A 168 -24.93 -31.64 -11.71
C SER A 168 -25.12 -33.16 -11.85
N PRO A 169 -26.33 -33.68 -12.14
CA PRO A 169 -26.71 -35.10 -12.00
C PRO A 169 -25.85 -36.16 -12.71
N VAL A 170 -25.01 -35.78 -13.69
CA VAL A 170 -24.18 -36.71 -14.47
C VAL A 170 -22.73 -36.26 -14.65
N THR A 171 -22.49 -34.95 -14.79
CA THR A 171 -21.17 -34.36 -15.05
C THR A 171 -20.58 -33.62 -13.85
N GLY A 172 -21.34 -33.46 -12.77
CA GLY A 172 -20.85 -32.84 -11.54
C GLY A 172 -19.80 -33.71 -10.86
N ALA A 173 -18.87 -33.06 -10.16
CA ALA A 173 -17.76 -33.74 -9.50
C ALA A 173 -18.22 -34.79 -8.48
N ILE A 174 -19.32 -34.55 -7.75
CA ILE A 174 -19.86 -35.51 -6.77
C ILE A 174 -20.39 -36.77 -7.48
N PRO A 175 -21.29 -36.70 -8.48
CA PRO A 175 -21.69 -37.87 -9.26
C PRO A 175 -20.55 -38.61 -9.95
N VAL A 176 -19.52 -37.89 -10.41
CA VAL A 176 -18.31 -38.52 -10.97
C VAL A 176 -17.55 -39.28 -9.89
N ALA A 177 -17.28 -38.65 -8.74
CA ALA A 177 -16.55 -39.25 -7.61
C ALA A 177 -17.22 -40.50 -7.03
N LEU A 178 -18.55 -40.60 -7.08
CA LEU A 178 -19.29 -41.80 -6.62
C LEU A 178 -18.90 -43.08 -7.36
N LYS A 179 -18.32 -42.99 -8.57
CA LYS A 179 -17.79 -44.14 -9.32
C LYS A 179 -16.37 -44.54 -8.94
N GLY A 180 -15.69 -43.75 -8.12
CA GLY A 180 -14.35 -44.06 -7.62
C GLY A 180 -14.33 -45.34 -6.80
N LYS A 181 -13.27 -46.15 -6.99
CA LYS A 181 -13.01 -47.42 -6.31
C LYS A 181 -12.47 -47.27 -4.89
N TYR A 182 -11.80 -46.16 -4.60
CA TYR A 182 -11.09 -45.93 -3.35
C TYR A 182 -11.69 -44.75 -2.56
N LYS A 183 -10.97 -44.24 -1.55
CA LYS A 183 -11.39 -43.05 -0.79
C LYS A 183 -11.60 -41.88 -1.77
N ARG A 184 -12.78 -41.26 -1.72
CA ARG A 184 -13.21 -40.28 -2.73
C ARG A 184 -12.82 -38.88 -2.32
N VAL A 185 -12.05 -38.21 -3.17
CA VAL A 185 -11.52 -36.87 -2.91
C VAL A 185 -11.82 -35.99 -4.09
N ILE A 186 -12.36 -34.80 -3.85
CA ILE A 186 -12.53 -33.76 -4.86
C ILE A 186 -11.58 -32.62 -4.53
N VAL A 187 -10.78 -32.18 -5.50
CA VAL A 187 -10.00 -30.95 -5.39
C VAL A 187 -10.63 -29.93 -6.32
N PHE A 188 -11.25 -28.93 -5.71
CA PHE A 188 -12.08 -27.92 -6.37
C PHE A 188 -11.31 -26.60 -6.50
N LEU A 189 -10.95 -26.22 -7.72
CA LEU A 189 -10.19 -24.99 -7.97
C LEU A 189 -11.00 -24.01 -8.81
N THR A 190 -11.07 -22.78 -8.31
CA THR A 190 -11.79 -21.66 -8.91
C THR A 190 -11.07 -20.35 -8.60
N ASP A 191 -11.41 -19.25 -9.25
CA ASP A 191 -11.04 -17.91 -8.78
C ASP A 191 -11.97 -17.42 -7.65
N GLY A 192 -12.92 -18.24 -7.18
CA GLY A 192 -13.82 -17.89 -6.09
C GLY A 192 -15.03 -17.05 -6.52
N ARG A 193 -15.20 -16.81 -7.82
CA ARG A 193 -16.28 -15.96 -8.37
C ARG A 193 -17.50 -16.75 -8.81
N GLY A 194 -18.13 -17.48 -7.89
CA GLY A 194 -19.32 -18.29 -8.17
C GLY A 194 -20.39 -18.26 -7.08
N ASN A 195 -21.43 -19.08 -7.25
CA ASN A 195 -22.47 -19.31 -6.24
C ASN A 195 -22.96 -20.76 -6.29
N GLY A 196 -23.65 -21.19 -5.24
CA GLY A 196 -24.30 -22.49 -5.18
C GLY A 196 -25.10 -22.67 -3.89
N ASN A 197 -25.81 -23.78 -3.80
CA ASN A 197 -26.54 -24.21 -2.62
C ASN A 197 -25.61 -25.03 -1.71
N GLU A 198 -24.96 -24.33 -0.77
CA GLU A 198 -24.04 -24.94 0.21
C GLU A 198 -24.64 -26.16 0.91
N ALA A 199 -25.90 -26.06 1.37
CA ALA A 199 -26.55 -27.12 2.13
C ALA A 199 -26.76 -28.39 1.30
N GLU A 200 -27.09 -28.22 0.02
CA GLU A 200 -27.28 -29.32 -0.92
C GLU A 200 -25.95 -30.01 -1.27
N ILE A 201 -24.92 -29.21 -1.59
CA ILE A 201 -23.57 -29.71 -1.90
C ILE A 201 -23.03 -30.55 -0.74
N VAL A 202 -23.07 -30.01 0.48
CA VAL A 202 -22.60 -30.71 1.69
C VAL A 202 -23.40 -31.99 1.94
N ARG A 203 -24.72 -31.97 1.73
CA ARG A 203 -25.58 -33.14 1.92
C ARG A 203 -25.17 -34.27 0.97
N GLN A 204 -24.99 -33.96 -0.31
CA GLN A 204 -24.63 -34.98 -1.32
C GLN A 204 -23.21 -35.52 -1.12
N ALA A 205 -22.25 -34.64 -0.82
CA ALA A 205 -20.86 -35.04 -0.55
C ALA A 205 -20.77 -36.01 0.64
N ASN A 206 -21.42 -35.68 1.76
CA ASN A 206 -21.43 -36.52 2.96
C ASN A 206 -22.18 -37.84 2.75
N ALA A 207 -23.25 -37.85 1.95
CA ALA A 207 -23.95 -39.09 1.58
C ALA A 207 -23.07 -40.03 0.73
N GLY A 208 -22.10 -39.48 0.00
CA GLY A 208 -21.14 -40.20 -0.83
C GLY A 208 -19.82 -40.55 -0.15
N ASP A 209 -19.61 -40.19 1.11
CA ASP A 209 -18.31 -40.26 1.80
C ASP A 209 -17.19 -39.58 0.99
N ILE A 210 -17.46 -38.35 0.54
CA ILE A 210 -16.57 -37.56 -0.32
C ILE A 210 -16.00 -36.38 0.47
N THR A 211 -14.67 -36.26 0.47
CA THR A 211 -13.97 -35.09 1.00
C THR A 211 -13.73 -34.06 -0.11
N ILE A 212 -14.09 -32.79 0.11
CA ILE A 212 -13.90 -31.72 -0.87
C ILE A 212 -12.88 -30.71 -0.34
N HIS A 213 -11.76 -30.56 -1.03
CA HIS A 213 -10.79 -29.49 -0.78
C HIS A 213 -11.03 -28.33 -1.76
N CYS A 214 -10.94 -27.08 -1.31
CA CYS A 214 -11.22 -25.90 -2.12
C CYS A 214 -9.98 -25.00 -2.24
N VAL A 215 -9.60 -24.62 -3.46
CA VAL A 215 -8.46 -23.73 -3.70
C VAL A 215 -8.93 -22.54 -4.53
N THR A 216 -8.72 -21.31 -4.03
CA THR A 216 -9.05 -20.09 -4.78
C THR A 216 -7.82 -19.35 -5.29
N VAL A 217 -7.78 -19.12 -6.61
CA VAL A 217 -6.70 -18.41 -7.28
C VAL A 217 -6.98 -16.91 -7.40
N GLY A 218 -6.01 -16.08 -7.01
CA GLY A 218 -6.05 -14.61 -7.13
C GLY A 218 -7.03 -13.89 -6.19
N LEU A 219 -7.88 -14.61 -5.46
CA LEU A 219 -8.95 -14.06 -4.62
C LEU A 219 -9.16 -14.86 -3.33
N PRO A 220 -9.76 -14.23 -2.29
CA PRO A 220 -10.12 -14.91 -1.07
C PRO A 220 -11.24 -15.93 -1.32
N ALA A 221 -11.28 -16.99 -0.51
CA ALA A 221 -12.29 -18.03 -0.66
C ALA A 221 -13.64 -17.55 -0.08
N PRO A 222 -14.74 -17.62 -0.84
CA PRO A 222 -16.04 -17.21 -0.36
C PRO A 222 -16.55 -18.15 0.76
N PRO A 223 -17.45 -17.68 1.66
CA PRO A 223 -17.93 -18.45 2.80
C PRO A 223 -18.48 -19.83 2.43
N ILE A 224 -19.16 -19.96 1.29
CA ILE A 224 -19.67 -21.23 0.78
C ILE A 224 -18.56 -22.27 0.59
N LEU A 225 -17.43 -21.93 -0.03
CA LEU A 225 -16.34 -22.88 -0.26
C LEU A 225 -15.63 -23.25 1.04
N LYS A 226 -15.42 -22.28 1.94
CA LYS A 226 -14.90 -22.54 3.29
C LYS A 226 -15.78 -23.51 4.06
N ASN A 227 -17.10 -23.32 3.99
CA ASN A 227 -18.07 -24.19 4.65
C ASN A 227 -18.15 -25.57 4.00
N VAL A 228 -18.12 -25.67 2.67
CA VAL A 228 -18.09 -26.96 1.95
C VAL A 228 -16.85 -27.76 2.34
N ALA A 229 -15.67 -27.15 2.30
CA ALA A 229 -14.43 -27.82 2.69
C ALA A 229 -14.50 -28.30 4.14
N ARG A 230 -14.76 -27.40 5.09
CA ARG A 230 -14.85 -27.70 6.52
C ARG A 230 -15.87 -28.80 6.84
N ARG A 231 -17.06 -28.76 6.24
CA ARG A 231 -18.18 -29.67 6.56
C ARG A 231 -18.11 -31.02 5.85
N THR A 232 -17.19 -31.18 4.89
CA THR A 232 -16.87 -32.45 4.22
C THR A 232 -15.52 -33.03 4.67
N GLY A 233 -14.85 -32.37 5.63
CA GLY A 233 -13.55 -32.80 6.17
C GLY A 233 -12.34 -32.43 5.31
N GLY A 234 -12.50 -31.52 4.35
CA GLY A 234 -11.42 -31.02 3.50
C GLY A 234 -10.85 -29.68 3.96
N LEU A 235 -9.79 -29.25 3.28
CA LEU A 235 -9.09 -27.99 3.52
C LEU A 235 -9.50 -26.92 2.51
N TRP A 236 -9.32 -25.65 2.87
CA TRP A 236 -9.39 -24.55 1.91
C TRP A 236 -8.11 -23.72 1.91
N PHE A 237 -7.75 -23.23 0.72
CA PHE A 237 -6.65 -22.29 0.51
C PHE A 237 -7.16 -21.13 -0.31
N GLU A 238 -6.67 -19.92 -0.02
CA GLU A 238 -7.18 -18.69 -0.61
C GLU A 238 -6.07 -17.70 -0.96
N ASN A 239 -6.35 -16.78 -1.89
CA ASN A 239 -5.39 -15.81 -2.43
C ASN A 239 -4.15 -16.43 -3.09
N VAL A 240 -4.29 -17.59 -3.74
CA VAL A 240 -3.16 -18.25 -4.41
C VAL A 240 -2.79 -17.47 -5.67
N THR A 241 -1.59 -16.88 -5.74
CA THR A 241 -1.24 -15.92 -6.81
C THR A 241 -0.19 -16.42 -7.80
N SER A 242 0.42 -17.57 -7.52
CA SER A 242 1.48 -18.14 -8.37
C SER A 242 1.28 -19.63 -8.68
N PRO A 243 1.70 -20.08 -9.87
CA PRO A 243 1.73 -21.51 -10.21
C PRO A 243 2.52 -22.37 -9.21
N LYS A 244 3.62 -21.82 -8.64
CA LYS A 244 4.47 -22.51 -7.66
C LYS A 244 3.71 -22.77 -6.36
N GLU A 245 3.11 -21.74 -5.79
CA GLU A 245 2.28 -21.81 -4.58
C GLU A 245 1.10 -22.78 -4.77
N ALA A 246 0.42 -22.73 -5.92
CA ALA A 246 -0.70 -23.63 -6.21
C ALA A 246 -0.28 -25.12 -6.30
N ALA A 247 0.89 -25.39 -6.90
CA ALA A 247 1.46 -26.73 -6.94
C ALA A 247 1.83 -27.25 -5.54
N GLU A 248 2.38 -26.41 -4.67
CA GLU A 248 2.70 -26.75 -3.28
C GLU A 248 1.44 -27.10 -2.47
N ILE A 249 0.37 -26.30 -2.63
CA ILE A 249 -0.93 -26.57 -2.01
C ILE A 249 -1.51 -27.91 -2.47
N TYR A 250 -1.43 -28.23 -3.76
CA TYR A 250 -1.94 -29.49 -4.28
C TYR A 250 -1.16 -30.71 -3.76
N ARG A 251 0.16 -30.59 -3.58
CA ARG A 251 0.97 -31.63 -2.93
C ARG A 251 0.59 -31.83 -1.47
N LEU A 252 0.33 -30.75 -0.73
CA LEU A 252 -0.15 -30.80 0.66
C LEU A 252 -1.51 -31.51 0.74
N ILE A 253 -2.45 -31.13 -0.13
CA ILE A 253 -3.78 -31.76 -0.18
C ILE A 253 -3.63 -33.26 -0.51
N LEU A 254 -2.74 -33.63 -1.44
CA LEU A 254 -2.51 -35.02 -1.82
C LEU A 254 -1.98 -35.85 -0.64
N ASP A 255 -0.96 -35.36 0.07
CA ASP A 255 -0.41 -36.04 1.25
C ASP A 255 -1.49 -36.30 2.31
N GLN A 256 -2.27 -35.27 2.65
CA GLN A 256 -3.37 -35.41 3.60
C GLN A 256 -4.47 -36.36 3.10
N ALA A 257 -4.83 -36.28 1.81
CA ALA A 257 -5.81 -37.15 1.19
C ALA A 257 -5.41 -38.63 1.31
N GLN A 258 -4.11 -38.91 1.19
CA GLN A 258 -3.49 -40.23 1.30
C GLN A 258 -3.14 -40.65 2.75
N GLY A 259 -3.54 -39.85 3.75
CA GLY A 259 -3.43 -40.18 5.17
C GLY A 259 -2.21 -39.60 5.89
N GLY A 260 -1.49 -38.67 5.26
CA GLY A 260 -0.44 -37.87 5.88
C GLY A 260 -0.98 -36.97 7.00
N GLU A 261 -0.18 -36.78 8.04
CA GLU A 261 -0.46 -35.90 9.17
C GLU A 261 0.66 -34.84 9.24
N PRO A 262 0.33 -33.53 9.33
CA PRO A 262 1.34 -32.47 9.32
C PRO A 262 2.17 -32.46 10.60
N CYS A 263 3.33 -31.81 10.55
CA CYS A 263 4.10 -31.52 11.76
C CYS A 263 3.38 -30.41 12.55
N GLU A 264 3.15 -30.63 13.85
CA GLU A 264 2.62 -29.60 14.75
C GLU A 264 3.79 -28.89 15.46
N ILE A 265 3.84 -27.56 15.37
CA ILE A 265 4.78 -26.71 16.10
C ILE A 265 4.06 -25.96 17.22
N GLU A 266 4.70 -25.87 18.37
CA GLU A 266 4.19 -25.16 19.54
C GLU A 266 5.26 -24.20 20.08
N TRP A 267 4.90 -22.93 20.29
CA TRP A 267 5.80 -21.93 20.86
C TRP A 267 5.11 -21.10 21.95
N GLU A 268 5.92 -20.44 22.78
CA GLU A 268 5.43 -19.56 23.83
C GLU A 268 5.42 -18.10 23.34
N SER A 269 4.23 -17.52 23.27
CA SER A 269 3.99 -16.12 22.86
C SER A 269 3.99 -15.19 24.09
N GLY A 270 4.38 -13.93 23.86
CA GLY A 270 4.45 -12.89 24.90
C GLY A 270 3.21 -11.99 24.96
N PRO A 271 3.16 -11.03 25.88
CA PRO A 271 2.19 -9.93 25.85
C PRO A 271 2.44 -8.98 24.66
N THR A 272 1.41 -8.26 24.20
CA THR A 272 1.45 -7.25 23.11
C THR A 272 0.50 -6.09 23.39
N CYS A 273 0.68 -4.96 22.71
CA CYS A 273 -0.28 -3.87 22.65
C CYS A 273 -1.14 -3.87 21.37
N ASP A 274 -0.79 -4.70 20.38
CA ASP A 274 -1.49 -4.84 19.09
C ASP A 274 -2.27 -6.15 18.99
N SER A 275 -3.42 -6.11 18.32
CA SER A 275 -4.29 -7.28 18.13
C SER A 275 -3.83 -8.21 17.02
N ASN A 276 -3.08 -7.74 16.02
CA ASN A 276 -2.52 -8.57 14.94
C ASN A 276 -1.06 -8.86 15.23
N ARG A 277 -0.66 -10.11 14.99
CA ARG A 277 0.72 -10.56 15.12
C ARG A 277 1.21 -11.23 13.86
N THR A 278 2.47 -11.02 13.53
CA THR A 278 3.17 -11.65 12.41
C THR A 278 4.15 -12.68 12.95
N VAL A 279 4.09 -13.90 12.42
CA VAL A 279 4.99 -14.99 12.76
C VAL A 279 5.81 -15.35 11.54
N THR A 280 7.13 -15.39 11.71
CA THR A 280 8.07 -15.85 10.70
C THR A 280 8.82 -17.06 11.24
N LEU A 281 8.75 -18.17 10.50
CA LEU A 281 9.49 -19.40 10.75
C LEU A 281 10.57 -19.56 9.67
N THR A 282 11.79 -19.84 10.12
CA THR A 282 12.94 -20.13 9.26
C THR A 282 13.53 -21.48 9.64
N ASP A 283 13.99 -22.23 8.66
CA ASP A 283 14.75 -23.45 8.84
C ASP A 283 16.19 -23.19 8.37
N GLN A 284 17.20 -23.48 9.18
CA GLN A 284 18.60 -23.23 8.83
C GLN A 284 19.15 -24.22 7.79
N THR A 285 18.44 -25.32 7.55
CA THR A 285 18.83 -26.39 6.62
C THR A 285 18.15 -26.28 5.26
N LEU A 286 17.04 -25.53 5.17
CA LEU A 286 16.35 -25.20 3.92
C LEU A 286 16.49 -23.68 3.68
N PRO A 287 16.88 -23.19 2.49
CA PRO A 287 16.89 -21.77 2.18
C PRO A 287 15.44 -21.28 1.91
N ALA A 288 14.52 -21.54 2.84
CA ALA A 288 13.10 -21.22 2.74
C ALA A 288 12.59 -20.62 4.07
N GLU A 289 11.71 -19.63 3.97
CA GLU A 289 11.04 -18.99 5.10
C GLU A 289 9.52 -19.06 4.92
N ALA A 290 8.81 -19.18 6.04
CA ALA A 290 7.35 -19.14 6.08
C ALA A 290 6.88 -17.98 6.96
N THR A 291 5.99 -17.12 6.45
CA THR A 291 5.42 -16.02 7.22
C THR A 291 3.90 -16.10 7.20
N THR A 292 3.28 -15.90 8.36
CA THR A 292 1.82 -15.88 8.54
C THR A 292 1.40 -14.88 9.61
N THR A 293 0.12 -14.55 9.71
CA THR A 293 -0.43 -13.64 10.73
C THR A 293 -1.56 -14.28 11.52
N TYR A 294 -1.74 -13.86 12.78
CA TYR A 294 -2.87 -14.29 13.61
C TYR A 294 -3.33 -13.18 14.55
N ILE A 295 -4.57 -13.29 15.05
CA ILE A 295 -5.14 -12.34 16.01
C ILE A 295 -4.77 -12.79 17.43
N ALA A 296 -4.07 -11.93 18.17
CA ALA A 296 -3.74 -12.16 19.56
C ALA A 296 -5.01 -12.26 20.42
N PRO A 297 -5.11 -13.24 21.33
CA PRO A 297 -6.28 -13.39 22.18
C PRO A 297 -6.31 -12.25 23.22
N PRO A 298 -7.49 -11.85 23.73
CA PRO A 298 -7.60 -10.71 24.65
C PRO A 298 -6.71 -10.80 25.90
N GLN A 299 -6.38 -12.02 26.36
CA GLN A 299 -5.48 -12.22 27.50
C GLN A 299 -4.01 -11.85 27.20
N ALA A 300 -3.63 -11.77 25.92
CA ALA A 300 -2.28 -11.39 25.49
C ALA A 300 -2.09 -9.87 25.39
N ILE A 301 -3.16 -9.07 25.51
CA ILE A 301 -3.09 -7.62 25.35
C ILE A 301 -2.72 -6.96 26.69
N ALA A 302 -1.52 -6.39 26.78
CA ALA A 302 -1.04 -5.67 27.96
C ALA A 302 -1.65 -4.26 28.03
N ASP A 303 -2.67 -4.10 28.87
CA ASP A 303 -3.37 -2.83 29.08
C ASP A 303 -2.83 -2.10 30.33
N LEU A 304 -1.87 -1.18 30.12
CA LEU A 304 -1.44 -0.20 31.13
C LEU A 304 -2.15 1.14 30.87
N THR A 305 -2.98 1.54 31.82
CA THR A 305 -3.67 2.84 31.83
C THR A 305 -2.97 3.82 32.76
N VAL A 306 -2.86 5.08 32.34
CA VAL A 306 -2.36 6.18 33.17
C VAL A 306 -3.53 7.13 33.42
N ASN A 307 -3.75 7.55 34.67
CA ASN A 307 -4.90 8.39 35.04
C ASN A 307 -4.91 9.79 34.41
N THR A 308 -3.75 10.26 33.94
CA THR A 308 -3.59 11.53 33.24
C THR A 308 -2.56 11.37 32.12
N ILE A 309 -2.69 12.18 31.07
CA ILE A 309 -1.70 12.29 30.00
C ILE A 309 -0.71 13.43 30.25
N GLU A 310 -0.94 14.24 31.30
CA GLU A 310 -0.11 15.40 31.61
C GLU A 310 0.14 15.63 33.11
N ILE A 311 1.24 16.33 33.41
CA ILE A 311 1.66 16.77 34.74
C ILE A 311 1.99 18.27 34.69
N ALA A 312 1.13 19.09 35.27
CA ALA A 312 1.37 20.53 35.40
C ALA A 312 1.97 20.85 36.78
N PHE A 313 3.21 21.33 36.80
CA PHE A 313 3.87 21.83 38.01
C PHE A 313 3.61 23.32 38.21
N ARG A 314 3.51 23.75 39.47
CA ARG A 314 3.40 25.17 39.82
C ARG A 314 4.71 25.90 39.56
N THR A 315 4.63 27.20 39.33
CA THR A 315 5.81 28.07 39.32
C THR A 315 6.38 28.17 40.74
N VAL A 316 7.55 27.57 40.96
CA VAL A 316 8.30 27.60 42.22
C VAL A 316 9.63 28.32 42.02
N ALA A 317 10.14 28.99 43.06
CA ALA A 317 11.40 29.73 42.99
C ALA A 317 12.60 28.79 42.74
N PRO A 318 13.68 29.25 42.08
CA PRO A 318 14.89 28.45 41.91
C PRO A 318 15.39 27.86 43.25
N GLY A 319 15.64 26.55 43.27
CA GLY A 319 16.03 25.82 44.49
C GLY A 319 14.87 25.36 45.40
N SER A 320 13.62 25.62 45.03
CA SER A 320 12.42 24.99 45.61
C SER A 320 11.89 23.89 44.70
N THR A 321 11.01 23.02 45.21
CA THR A 321 10.45 21.90 44.44
C THR A 321 8.93 21.85 44.49
N ASP A 322 8.29 21.43 43.41
CA ASP A 322 6.88 21.03 43.39
C ASP A 322 6.76 19.54 43.08
N ARG A 323 5.75 18.86 43.64
CA ARG A 323 5.56 17.41 43.48
C ARG A 323 4.14 17.10 43.01
N GLN A 324 4.05 16.20 42.04
CA GLN A 324 2.79 15.72 41.47
C GLN A 324 2.79 14.19 41.44
N THR A 325 1.60 13.59 41.52
CA THR A 325 1.41 12.13 41.53
C THR A 325 0.57 11.71 40.34
N ILE A 326 1.01 10.67 39.62
CA ILE A 326 0.21 9.95 38.64
C ILE A 326 -0.01 8.52 39.10
N THR A 327 -1.07 7.88 38.61
CA THR A 327 -1.45 6.50 38.96
C THR A 327 -1.44 5.63 37.71
N LEU A 328 -0.65 4.56 37.75
CA LEU A 328 -0.60 3.51 36.74
C LEU A 328 -1.54 2.38 37.14
N SER A 329 -2.47 1.98 36.27
CA SER A 329 -3.40 0.88 36.53
C SER A 329 -3.32 -0.18 35.43
N THR A 330 -3.50 -1.44 35.80
CA THR A 330 -3.45 -2.57 34.85
C THR A 330 -4.82 -3.21 34.66
N GLY A 331 -5.07 -3.72 33.46
CA GLY A 331 -6.25 -4.54 33.16
C GLY A 331 -6.11 -5.99 33.67
N ASN A 332 -6.53 -6.95 32.85
CA ASN A 332 -6.63 -8.36 33.24
C ASN A 332 -5.29 -9.14 33.25
N ALA A 333 -4.19 -8.51 32.84
CA ALA A 333 -2.87 -9.13 32.75
C ALA A 333 -1.82 -8.34 33.56
N PRO A 334 -0.79 -9.00 34.13
CA PRO A 334 0.30 -8.29 34.81
C PRO A 334 1.12 -7.48 33.80
N VAL A 335 1.59 -6.29 34.19
CA VAL A 335 2.46 -5.45 33.36
C VAL A 335 3.79 -5.22 34.04
N GLN A 336 4.89 -5.48 33.34
CA GLN A 336 6.24 -5.19 33.83
C GLN A 336 6.67 -3.79 33.41
N VAL A 337 6.92 -2.91 34.38
CA VAL A 337 7.48 -1.57 34.18
C VAL A 337 9.00 -1.65 34.25
N LEU A 338 9.66 -1.36 33.13
CA LEU A 338 11.11 -1.49 32.96
C LEU A 338 11.84 -0.21 33.39
N SER A 339 11.36 0.96 32.96
CA SER A 339 11.93 2.26 33.34
C SER A 339 10.93 3.40 33.17
N ILE A 340 11.08 4.48 33.96
CA ILE A 340 10.39 5.75 33.74
C ILE A 340 11.44 6.85 33.63
N THR A 341 11.57 7.44 32.44
CA THR A 341 12.58 8.45 32.14
C THR A 341 11.94 9.76 31.70
N SER A 342 12.50 10.89 32.14
CA SER A 342 12.10 12.21 31.65
C SER A 342 13.13 12.74 30.66
N SER A 343 12.67 13.45 29.62
CA SER A 343 13.54 14.11 28.65
C SER A 343 14.25 15.36 29.22
N ASP A 344 13.79 15.91 30.35
CA ASP A 344 14.41 17.07 31.01
C ASP A 344 14.89 16.71 32.42
N PRO A 345 16.15 17.03 32.79
CA PRO A 345 16.72 16.65 34.08
C PRO A 345 16.08 17.37 35.29
N HIS A 346 15.34 18.46 35.10
CA HIS A 346 14.68 19.20 36.18
C HIS A 346 13.36 18.54 36.61
N ILE A 347 12.81 17.62 35.82
CA ILE A 347 11.61 16.83 36.14
C ILE A 347 12.04 15.37 36.30
N LYS A 348 11.84 14.78 37.48
CA LYS A 348 12.27 13.40 37.74
C LYS A 348 11.27 12.64 38.59
N ALA A 349 11.17 11.34 38.35
CA ALA A 349 10.43 10.45 39.24
C ALA A 349 11.26 10.21 40.53
N VAL A 350 10.73 10.64 41.67
CA VAL A 350 11.39 10.52 42.99
C VAL A 350 10.87 9.33 43.80
N ALA A 351 9.77 8.71 43.37
CA ALA A 351 9.26 7.45 43.90
C ALA A 351 8.68 6.59 42.78
N ASN A 352 8.96 5.28 42.81
CA ASN A 352 8.47 4.29 41.84
C ASN A 352 8.83 4.57 40.36
N GLY A 353 9.93 5.29 40.12
CA GLY A 353 10.40 5.69 38.77
C GLY A 353 11.18 4.63 37.97
N ALA A 354 11.42 3.43 38.52
CA ALA A 354 12.21 2.31 37.98
C ALA A 354 13.53 2.71 37.28
N PRO A 355 14.69 2.49 37.93
CA PRO A 355 15.11 1.14 38.35
C PRO A 355 15.21 0.89 39.88
N PRO A 356 15.11 -0.38 40.34
CA PRO A 356 14.95 -1.60 39.53
C PRO A 356 13.53 -1.77 38.98
N ALA A 357 13.40 -2.49 37.86
CA ALA A 357 12.12 -2.82 37.22
C ALA A 357 11.18 -3.57 38.17
N TYR A 358 9.88 -3.38 38.01
CA TYR A 358 8.86 -3.99 38.87
C TYR A 358 7.61 -4.40 38.08
N THR A 359 6.82 -5.33 38.62
CA THR A 359 5.59 -5.83 37.99
C THR A 359 4.36 -5.33 38.74
N ILE A 360 3.42 -4.73 38.02
CA ILE A 360 2.10 -4.37 38.54
C ILE A 360 1.17 -5.58 38.31
N PRO A 361 0.60 -6.19 39.37
CA PRO A 361 -0.33 -7.31 39.25
C PRO A 361 -1.64 -6.93 38.52
N PRO A 362 -2.37 -7.90 37.93
CA PRO A 362 -3.66 -7.62 37.28
C PRO A 362 -4.64 -6.88 38.18
N ASN A 363 -5.40 -5.95 37.62
CA ASN A 363 -6.39 -5.13 38.31
C ASN A 363 -5.83 -4.33 39.52
N ALA A 364 -4.53 -4.03 39.53
CA ALA A 364 -3.89 -3.21 40.55
C ALA A 364 -3.54 -1.80 40.03
N ALA A 365 -3.41 -0.86 40.98
CA ALA A 365 -2.99 0.52 40.73
C ALA A 365 -1.71 0.84 41.54
N TYR A 366 -0.81 1.61 40.96
CA TYR A 366 0.48 2.02 41.53
C TYR A 366 0.73 3.51 41.29
N ASP A 367 1.04 4.25 42.35
CA ASP A 367 1.33 5.69 42.27
C ASP A 367 2.81 5.96 41.99
N VAL A 368 3.09 6.88 41.06
CA VAL A 368 4.42 7.39 40.73
C VAL A 368 4.46 8.88 41.06
N ILE A 369 5.48 9.31 41.82
CA ILE A 369 5.63 10.71 42.25
C ILE A 369 6.74 11.37 41.44
N PHE A 370 6.39 12.45 40.74
CA PHE A 370 7.33 13.31 40.03
C PHE A 370 7.63 14.57 40.83
N GLU A 371 8.88 15.02 40.76
CA GLU A 371 9.38 16.25 41.36
C GLU A 371 9.93 17.17 40.26
N PHE A 372 9.50 18.42 40.28
CA PHE A 372 10.07 19.50 39.48
C PHE A 372 10.98 20.37 40.37
N ALA A 373 12.25 20.49 39.99
CA ALA A 373 13.29 21.22 40.71
C ALA A 373 14.03 22.18 39.76
N PRO A 374 13.47 23.37 39.46
CA PRO A 374 14.07 24.30 38.52
C PRO A 374 15.33 24.99 39.06
N THR A 375 16.31 25.22 38.18
CA THR A 375 17.54 25.98 38.48
C THR A 375 17.40 27.48 38.21
N ASP A 376 16.43 27.89 37.39
CA ASP A 376 16.07 29.27 37.12
C ASP A 376 14.53 29.42 37.01
N SER A 377 14.04 30.53 36.47
CA SER A 377 12.60 30.76 36.30
C SER A 377 12.07 30.37 34.92
N SER A 378 12.88 29.75 34.06
CA SER A 378 12.49 29.40 32.69
C SER A 378 11.37 28.36 32.69
N PHE A 379 10.60 28.34 31.62
CA PHE A 379 9.67 27.24 31.37
C PHE A 379 10.45 25.98 30.99
N VAL A 380 9.98 24.84 31.46
CA VAL A 380 10.51 23.51 31.16
C VAL A 380 9.37 22.65 30.65
N TYR A 381 9.59 21.99 29.52
CA TYR A 381 8.71 20.95 28.97
C TYR A 381 9.49 19.65 28.90
N ALA A 382 8.83 18.55 29.30
CA ALA A 382 9.43 17.23 29.26
C ALA A 382 8.44 16.17 28.79
N GLU A 383 8.93 15.25 27.97
CA GLU A 383 8.27 13.98 27.69
C GLU A 383 8.75 12.94 28.71
N ILE A 384 7.80 12.31 29.39
CA ILE A 384 8.04 11.22 30.33
C ILE A 384 7.71 9.91 29.61
N THR A 385 8.72 9.09 29.41
CA THR A 385 8.62 7.79 28.77
C THR A 385 8.51 6.70 29.82
N ILE A 386 7.41 5.97 29.82
CA ILE A 386 7.17 4.78 30.65
C ILE A 386 7.39 3.56 29.75
N GLN A 387 8.51 2.89 29.95
CA GLN A 387 8.83 1.67 29.22
C GLN A 387 8.22 0.46 29.94
N ILE A 388 7.43 -0.32 29.21
CA ILE A 388 6.94 -1.63 29.65
C ILE A 388 7.45 -2.73 28.73
N ASP A 389 7.32 -3.98 29.13
CA ASP A 389 7.72 -5.12 28.30
C ASP A 389 6.93 -5.12 26.98
N GLY A 390 7.63 -4.92 25.85
CA GLY A 390 7.06 -4.83 24.51
C GLY A 390 6.45 -3.49 24.07
N CYS A 391 6.23 -2.51 24.96
CA CYS A 391 5.56 -1.24 24.59
C CYS A 391 6.09 0.00 25.37
N THR A 392 5.70 1.20 24.91
CA THR A 392 6.07 2.47 25.53
C THR A 392 4.84 3.37 25.67
N LYS A 393 4.69 4.04 26.83
CA LYS A 393 3.67 5.09 27.05
C LYS A 393 4.35 6.43 27.29
N THR A 394 3.72 7.52 26.85
CA THR A 394 4.24 8.89 27.03
C THR A 394 3.27 9.71 27.87
N VAL A 395 3.80 10.44 28.86
CA VAL A 395 3.10 11.45 29.67
C VAL A 395 3.86 12.76 29.50
N TYR A 396 3.15 13.89 29.41
CA TYR A 396 3.77 15.19 29.18
C TYR A 396 3.85 15.99 30.47
N ALA A 397 4.96 16.67 30.74
CA ALA A 397 5.13 17.45 31.95
C ALA A 397 5.65 18.85 31.65
N ALA A 398 5.14 19.86 32.38
CA ALA A 398 5.62 21.22 32.25
C ALA A 398 5.62 21.97 33.58
N GLY A 399 6.53 22.92 33.72
CA GLY A 399 6.66 23.79 34.90
C GLY A 399 7.48 25.06 34.60
N GLY A 400 7.50 26.03 35.51
CA GLY A 400 8.27 27.27 35.36
C GLY A 400 7.47 28.45 34.77
N ARG A 401 8.17 29.45 34.19
CA ARG A 401 7.54 30.66 33.59
C ARG A 401 8.07 30.91 32.18
N TRP A 402 7.15 31.10 31.23
CA TRP A 402 7.48 31.41 29.83
C TRP A 402 8.21 32.77 29.72
N GLY A 403 9.31 32.82 28.96
CA GLY A 403 9.98 34.07 28.57
C GLY A 403 11.06 34.65 29.50
N ASN A 404 11.59 33.91 30.49
CA ASN A 404 12.56 34.48 31.47
C ASN A 404 13.91 33.73 31.56
N GLY A 405 14.37 33.04 30.50
CA GLY A 405 15.63 32.28 30.53
C GLY A 405 16.32 32.14 29.17
N SER A 406 17.63 31.80 29.21
CA SER A 406 18.56 31.64 28.06
C SER A 406 18.23 30.46 27.13
N VAL A 407 17.25 29.63 27.47
CA VAL A 407 16.74 28.56 26.62
C VAL A 407 15.23 28.75 26.57
N THR A 408 14.75 29.41 25.52
CA THR A 408 13.31 29.46 25.25
C THR A 408 12.85 28.06 24.82
N PRO A 409 11.81 27.49 25.44
CA PRO A 409 11.20 26.27 24.92
C PRO A 409 10.63 26.59 23.54
N GLU A 410 11.12 25.89 22.53
CA GLU A 410 10.59 26.00 21.18
C GLU A 410 9.35 25.11 21.10
N ILE A 411 8.18 25.72 20.93
CA ILE A 411 7.07 24.99 20.32
C ILE A 411 7.57 24.46 18.98
N ARG A 412 7.20 23.22 18.63
CA ARG A 412 7.63 22.61 17.36
C ARG A 412 6.46 22.00 16.62
N LEU A 413 6.33 22.33 15.35
CA LEU A 413 5.45 21.67 14.41
C LEU A 413 6.09 20.35 13.99
N VAL A 414 5.46 19.25 14.36
CA VAL A 414 5.95 17.91 14.05
C VAL A 414 5.43 17.44 12.70
N LEU A 415 4.19 17.81 12.35
CA LEU A 415 3.56 17.44 11.09
C LEU A 415 2.48 18.46 10.68
N PRO A 416 2.42 18.91 9.41
CA PRO A 416 3.41 18.70 8.36
C PRO A 416 4.69 19.49 8.66
N ASN A 417 5.85 18.92 8.34
CA ASN A 417 7.14 19.57 8.57
C ASN A 417 8.06 19.59 7.33
N GLY A 418 7.61 19.09 6.18
CA GLY A 418 8.34 19.20 4.91
C GLY A 418 8.20 17.97 4.02
N GLY A 419 8.01 18.21 2.72
CA GLY A 419 7.97 17.16 1.68
C GLY A 419 6.65 16.37 1.61
N GLU A 420 5.73 16.55 2.56
CA GLU A 420 4.44 15.86 2.55
C GLU A 420 3.56 16.31 1.37
N ARG A 421 2.69 15.41 0.93
CA ARG A 421 1.73 15.67 -0.16
C ARG A 421 0.33 15.32 0.32
N PHE A 422 -0.45 16.33 0.66
CA PHE A 422 -1.79 16.19 1.20
C PHE A 422 -2.85 16.27 0.08
N PRO A 423 -3.63 15.21 -0.13
CA PRO A 423 -4.73 15.23 -1.10
C PRO A 423 -5.81 16.25 -0.71
N VAL A 424 -6.34 16.97 -1.69
CA VAL A 424 -7.55 17.81 -1.51
C VAL A 424 -8.71 16.98 -0.94
N GLY A 425 -9.45 17.54 0.01
CA GLY A 425 -10.61 16.91 0.65
C GLY A 425 -10.25 15.76 1.58
N SER A 426 -8.96 15.53 1.85
CA SER A 426 -8.54 14.50 2.80
C SER A 426 -8.55 14.98 4.24
N ASN A 427 -8.76 14.06 5.17
CA ASN A 427 -8.50 14.32 6.59
C ASN A 427 -7.03 14.04 6.88
N ARG A 428 -6.34 15.04 7.43
CA ARG A 428 -4.93 14.98 7.81
C ARG A 428 -4.76 15.52 9.20
N THR A 429 -3.89 14.89 9.97
CA THR A 429 -3.64 15.29 11.35
C THR A 429 -2.42 16.21 11.39
N ILE A 430 -2.55 17.37 12.01
CA ILE A 430 -1.47 18.30 12.30
C ILE A 430 -0.97 18.00 13.70
N ARG A 431 0.35 17.89 13.90
CA ARG A 431 0.94 17.51 15.19
C ARG A 431 1.97 18.52 15.63
N TRP A 432 2.06 18.77 16.93
CA TRP A 432 3.04 19.69 17.52
C TRP A 432 3.53 19.19 18.88
N THR A 433 4.62 19.74 19.38
CA THR A 433 5.19 19.46 20.70
C THR A 433 5.72 20.75 21.35
N GLY A 434 6.14 20.69 22.62
CA GLY A 434 6.68 21.83 23.37
C GLY A 434 5.70 22.54 24.31
N VAL A 435 4.45 22.06 24.38
CA VAL A 435 3.38 22.53 25.29
C VAL A 435 2.63 21.33 25.89
N LEU A 436 1.83 21.52 26.94
CA LEU A 436 1.00 20.44 27.48
C LEU A 436 -0.17 20.10 26.54
N PRO A 437 -0.68 18.86 26.55
CA PRO A 437 -1.87 18.48 25.79
C PRO A 437 -3.12 19.33 26.04
N THR A 438 -3.30 19.91 27.23
CA THR A 438 -4.42 20.82 27.51
C THR A 438 -4.17 22.26 27.06
N ASP A 439 -2.94 22.64 26.74
CA ASP A 439 -2.62 23.99 26.26
C ASP A 439 -3.19 24.20 24.86
N THR A 440 -3.73 25.41 24.63
CA THR A 440 -4.29 25.78 23.33
C THR A 440 -3.24 26.38 22.41
N VAL A 441 -3.24 25.97 21.15
CA VAL A 441 -2.43 26.54 20.08
C VAL A 441 -3.30 27.00 18.92
N ARG A 442 -2.84 28.00 18.19
CA ARG A 442 -3.36 28.36 16.88
C ARG A 442 -2.57 27.63 15.81
N LEU A 443 -3.28 27.11 14.80
CA LEU A 443 -2.72 26.46 13.63
C LEU A 443 -3.13 27.26 12.39
N ASP A 444 -2.15 27.63 11.58
CA ASP A 444 -2.38 28.25 10.27
C ASP A 444 -1.68 27.44 9.18
N TYR A 445 -2.17 27.53 7.94
CA TYR A 445 -1.45 27.08 6.74
C TYR A 445 -1.37 28.19 5.70
N SER A 446 -0.37 28.12 4.85
CA SER A 446 -0.16 28.98 3.69
C SER A 446 -0.12 28.12 2.43
N THR A 447 -0.55 28.68 1.30
CA THR A 447 -0.40 28.07 -0.04
C THR A 447 0.57 28.84 -0.93
N ASP A 448 1.22 29.89 -0.40
CA ASP A 448 2.06 30.83 -1.15
C ASP A 448 3.41 31.12 -0.45
N SER A 449 3.98 30.08 0.16
CA SER A 449 5.27 30.14 0.89
C SER A 449 5.28 31.15 2.05
N GLY A 450 4.16 31.28 2.77
CA GLY A 450 4.05 32.11 3.98
C GLY A 450 3.75 33.58 3.72
N THR A 451 3.38 33.96 2.49
CA THR A 451 2.99 35.35 2.16
C THR A 451 1.61 35.67 2.72
N THR A 452 0.68 34.71 2.62
CA THR A 452 -0.64 34.75 3.25
C THR A 452 -0.88 33.49 4.08
N TRP A 453 -1.56 33.66 5.21
CA TRP A 453 -1.86 32.59 6.16
C TRP A 453 -3.37 32.46 6.36
N THR A 454 -3.87 31.23 6.30
CA THR A 454 -5.26 30.88 6.56
C THR A 454 -5.34 30.07 7.85
N THR A 455 -6.20 30.48 8.77
CA THR A 455 -6.40 29.79 10.05
C THR A 455 -7.10 28.45 9.83
N ILE A 456 -6.50 27.38 10.38
CA ILE A 456 -7.08 26.05 10.47
C ILE A 456 -7.95 25.95 11.73
N THR A 457 -7.38 26.36 12.86
CA THR A 457 -8.06 26.48 14.15
C THR A 457 -7.32 27.48 15.02
N ASP A 458 -8.03 28.18 15.89
CA ASP A 458 -7.50 29.10 16.88
C ASP A 458 -7.34 28.46 18.28
N LYS A 459 -7.83 27.22 18.48
CA LYS A 459 -7.86 26.52 19.77
C LYS A 459 -7.55 25.03 19.64
N GLY A 460 -6.51 24.67 18.89
CA GLY A 460 -6.00 23.30 18.84
C GLY A 460 -5.50 22.84 20.20
N THR A 461 -5.83 21.62 20.62
CA THR A 461 -5.38 20.97 21.87
C THR A 461 -5.01 19.51 21.58
N GLY A 462 -4.47 18.79 22.55
CA GLY A 462 -4.16 17.37 22.45
C GLY A 462 -2.87 17.04 21.69
N LEU A 463 -2.04 18.04 21.39
CA LEU A 463 -0.80 17.92 20.58
C LEU A 463 -1.03 17.42 19.15
N SER A 464 -2.29 17.41 18.73
CA SER A 464 -2.76 16.82 17.50
C SER A 464 -4.11 17.42 17.10
N TYR A 465 -4.31 17.77 15.83
CA TYR A 465 -5.57 18.33 15.33
C TYR A 465 -5.95 17.73 13.98
N ASP A 466 -7.16 17.22 13.88
CA ASP A 466 -7.69 16.68 12.62
C ASP A 466 -8.16 17.82 11.71
N TRP A 467 -7.47 17.96 10.60
CA TRP A 467 -7.67 18.99 9.60
C TRP A 467 -8.24 18.40 8.31
N HIS A 468 -9.38 18.93 7.87
CA HIS A 468 -9.94 18.64 6.54
C HIS A 468 -9.28 19.55 5.50
N VAL A 469 -8.47 18.97 4.62
CA VAL A 469 -7.61 19.69 3.66
C VAL A 469 -8.47 20.37 2.59
N PRO A 470 -8.38 21.70 2.43
CA PRO A 470 -9.22 22.45 1.49
C PRO A 470 -8.83 22.23 0.03
N ASN A 471 -9.75 22.54 -0.89
CA ASN A 471 -9.52 22.48 -2.33
C ASN A 471 -8.73 23.70 -2.84
N THR A 472 -7.47 23.80 -2.41
CA THR A 472 -6.53 24.86 -2.81
C THR A 472 -5.17 24.25 -3.19
N PRO A 473 -5.06 23.49 -4.31
CA PRO A 473 -3.82 22.84 -4.70
C PRO A 473 -2.63 23.81 -4.79
N SER A 474 -1.52 23.46 -4.15
CA SER A 474 -0.28 24.23 -4.19
C SER A 474 0.93 23.34 -3.86
N GLN A 475 2.09 23.65 -4.44
CA GLN A 475 3.39 23.03 -4.11
C GLN A 475 4.22 23.91 -3.16
N ARG A 476 3.63 25.00 -2.67
CA ARG A 476 4.30 26.05 -1.90
C ARG A 476 3.67 26.17 -0.52
N CYS A 477 3.24 25.05 0.06
CA CYS A 477 2.55 25.07 1.33
C CYS A 477 3.53 25.14 2.49
N LEU A 478 3.16 25.92 3.50
CA LEU A 478 3.76 25.93 4.82
C LEU A 478 2.65 25.79 5.86
N ALA A 479 2.97 25.21 7.00
CA ALA A 479 2.09 25.22 8.17
C ALA A 479 2.83 25.86 9.32
N ARG A 480 2.10 26.46 10.25
CA ARG A 480 2.69 26.98 11.48
C ARG A 480 1.82 26.73 12.67
N VAL A 481 2.47 26.52 13.81
CA VAL A 481 1.86 26.41 15.12
C VAL A 481 2.25 27.63 15.94
N THR A 482 1.30 28.21 16.67
CA THR A 482 1.52 29.39 17.52
C THR A 482 0.90 29.15 18.88
N ILE A 483 1.63 29.45 19.94
CA ILE A 483 1.12 29.35 21.31
C ILE A 483 0.04 30.42 21.53
N ASP A 484 -1.14 30.00 21.98
CA ASP A 484 -2.13 30.95 22.47
C ASP A 484 -1.79 31.30 23.93
N SER A 485 -1.06 32.41 24.12
CA SER A 485 -0.49 32.84 25.42
C SER A 485 -1.51 33.08 26.55
N PHE A 486 -2.82 33.01 26.25
CA PHE A 486 -3.89 33.29 27.21
C PHE A 486 -4.27 32.09 28.10
N ASN A 487 -3.91 30.85 27.76
CA ASN A 487 -4.33 29.63 28.50
C ASN A 487 -3.20 28.90 29.25
N LEU A 488 -1.97 29.43 29.27
CA LEU A 488 -0.85 28.87 30.05
C LEU A 488 -1.06 29.10 31.57
N GLY A 489 -2.08 28.51 32.18
CA GLY A 489 -2.24 28.27 33.63
C GLY A 489 -2.04 29.38 34.66
N ASN A 490 -1.61 30.59 34.30
CA ASN A 490 -1.12 31.65 35.20
C ASN A 490 -1.49 33.02 34.60
N GLY A 491 -2.72 33.48 34.86
CA GLY A 491 -3.29 34.69 34.27
C GLY A 491 -2.42 35.95 34.36
N GLY A 492 -2.00 36.45 33.19
CA GLY A 492 -1.37 37.75 32.96
C GLY A 492 -0.61 37.75 31.63
N SER A 493 -0.85 38.74 30.75
CA SER A 493 -0.13 38.89 29.48
C SER A 493 1.40 38.92 29.73
N PRO A 494 2.21 38.06 29.07
CA PRO A 494 3.66 37.99 29.31
C PRO A 494 4.46 39.12 28.64
N PHE A 495 3.84 39.97 27.82
CA PHE A 495 4.55 40.94 26.97
C PHE A 495 4.67 42.35 27.55
N ALA A 496 3.69 42.81 28.32
CA ALA A 496 3.67 44.17 28.84
C ALA A 496 2.97 44.22 30.20
N LYS A 497 3.59 44.92 31.14
CA LYS A 497 3.02 45.18 32.46
C LYS A 497 2.41 46.58 32.45
N ARG A 498 1.16 46.69 32.88
CA ARG A 498 0.56 47.99 33.20
C ARG A 498 1.34 48.63 34.36
N LEU A 499 1.93 49.79 34.12
CA LEU A 499 2.68 50.55 35.11
C LEU A 499 1.76 51.51 35.85
N HIS A 500 1.12 52.44 35.12
CA HIS A 500 0.26 53.50 35.68
C HIS A 500 -0.99 53.71 34.84
N THR A 501 -2.04 54.23 35.47
CA THR A 501 -3.20 54.78 34.78
C THR A 501 -3.32 56.25 35.14
N TYR A 502 -3.15 57.14 34.18
CA TYR A 502 -3.33 58.57 34.34
C TYR A 502 -4.81 58.92 34.29
N ARG A 503 -5.30 59.32 35.47
CA ARG A 503 -6.65 59.81 35.70
C ARG A 503 -6.56 61.26 36.14
N GLY A 504 -7.33 62.14 35.50
CA GLY A 504 -7.28 63.56 35.80
C GLY A 504 -7.96 64.46 34.77
N HIS A 505 -8.17 63.95 33.56
CA HIS A 505 -9.04 64.57 32.56
C HIS A 505 -10.52 64.45 32.96
N GLU A 506 -11.35 65.38 32.50
CA GLU A 506 -12.77 65.42 32.86
C GLU A 506 -13.52 64.17 32.34
N SER A 507 -14.43 63.61 33.13
CA SER A 507 -15.09 62.32 32.85
C SER A 507 -15.96 62.27 31.57
N PHE A 508 -16.22 63.41 30.94
CA PHE A 508 -16.95 63.51 29.67
C PHE A 508 -16.04 63.84 28.48
N GLY A 509 -14.77 64.19 28.73
CA GLY A 509 -13.79 64.48 27.69
C GLY A 509 -12.98 63.24 27.37
N GLN A 510 -12.96 62.82 26.11
CA GLN A 510 -12.05 61.78 25.63
C GLN A 510 -10.65 62.35 25.49
N ILE A 511 -9.62 61.53 25.71
CA ILE A 511 -8.24 61.94 25.43
C ILE A 511 -8.05 61.91 23.91
N THR A 512 -7.60 63.01 23.32
CA THR A 512 -7.42 63.17 21.86
C THR A 512 -6.01 62.83 21.42
N ALA A 513 -5.01 63.14 22.24
CA ALA A 513 -3.62 62.84 21.97
C ALA A 513 -2.88 62.49 23.26
N ALA A 514 -2.00 61.49 23.15
CA ALA A 514 -0.99 61.16 24.14
C ALA A 514 0.37 61.02 23.43
N ARG A 515 1.38 61.80 23.83
CA ARG A 515 2.70 61.81 23.19
C ARG A 515 3.81 61.81 24.22
N PHE A 516 4.85 61.01 24.00
CA PHE A 516 6.05 61.07 24.79
C PHE A 516 6.89 62.30 24.44
N SER A 517 7.66 62.81 25.42
CA SER A 517 8.76 63.72 25.13
C SER A 517 9.86 62.99 24.37
N PRO A 518 10.71 63.68 23.59
CA PRO A 518 11.77 63.04 22.79
C PRO A 518 12.77 62.22 23.62
N ASP A 519 12.94 62.53 24.90
CA ASP A 519 13.77 61.80 25.85
C ASP A 519 13.02 60.68 26.60
N GLY A 520 11.71 60.54 26.39
CA GLY A 520 10.84 59.56 27.06
C GLY A 520 10.53 59.86 28.53
N GLU A 521 11.12 60.90 29.13
CA GLU A 521 10.96 61.22 30.57
C GLU A 521 9.52 61.62 30.92
N TYR A 522 8.81 62.21 29.97
CA TYR A 522 7.48 62.75 30.14
C TYR A 522 6.50 62.25 29.08
N VAL A 523 5.22 62.33 29.41
CA VAL A 523 4.12 62.08 28.48
C VAL A 523 3.08 63.18 28.64
N ALA A 524 2.71 63.82 27.53
CA ALA A 524 1.67 64.84 27.47
C ALA A 524 0.34 64.21 27.05
N THR A 525 -0.75 64.62 27.69
CA THR A 525 -2.11 64.17 27.39
C THR A 525 -3.06 65.37 27.24
N ALA A 526 -3.91 65.32 26.22
CA ALA A 526 -4.89 66.36 25.89
C ALA A 526 -6.29 65.76 25.73
N SER A 527 -7.32 66.60 25.92
CA SER A 527 -8.72 66.18 25.78
C SER A 527 -9.50 67.13 24.87
N ASN A 528 -10.58 66.61 24.28
CA ASN A 528 -11.56 67.41 23.54
C ASN A 528 -12.55 68.20 24.43
N SER A 529 -12.38 68.20 25.75
CA SER A 529 -13.17 69.07 26.63
C SER A 529 -12.65 70.51 26.60
N ILE A 530 -13.55 71.48 26.40
CA ILE A 530 -13.22 72.90 26.32
C ILE A 530 -12.78 73.52 27.65
N THR A 531 -13.08 72.87 28.77
CA THR A 531 -12.71 73.33 30.12
C THR A 531 -11.51 72.60 30.70
N ASP A 532 -11.01 71.59 29.99
CA ASP A 532 -9.94 70.74 30.50
C ASP A 532 -8.56 71.28 30.13
N ASN A 533 -7.56 70.90 30.92
CA ASN A 533 -6.18 71.31 30.71
C ASN A 533 -5.37 70.22 29.98
N VAL A 534 -4.32 70.63 29.28
CA VAL A 534 -3.26 69.72 28.84
C VAL A 534 -2.42 69.35 30.07
N ARG A 535 -2.11 68.06 30.25
CA ARG A 535 -1.33 67.57 31.40
C ARG A 535 -0.08 66.87 30.91
N VAL A 536 1.02 67.04 31.64
CA VAL A 536 2.28 66.33 31.43
C VAL A 536 2.58 65.53 32.67
N TRP A 537 2.91 64.26 32.48
CA TRP A 537 3.17 63.28 33.53
C TRP A 537 4.59 62.76 33.41
N LYS A 538 5.21 62.37 34.52
CA LYS A 538 6.48 61.65 34.51
C LYS A 538 6.24 60.19 34.17
N THR A 539 6.89 59.68 33.12
CA THR A 539 6.67 58.33 32.58
C THR A 539 6.80 57.21 33.63
N GLU A 540 7.93 57.14 34.33
CA GLU A 540 8.21 56.02 35.26
C GLU A 540 7.44 56.10 36.58
N SER A 541 7.24 57.30 37.11
CA SER A 541 6.63 57.50 38.44
C SER A 541 5.11 57.71 38.39
N GLY A 542 4.60 58.04 37.21
CA GLY A 542 3.22 58.42 36.97
C GLY A 542 2.76 59.71 37.64
N GLN A 543 3.68 60.49 38.22
CA GLN A 543 3.35 61.73 38.90
C GLN A 543 3.06 62.86 37.90
N PRO A 544 2.08 63.73 38.17
CA PRO A 544 1.87 64.93 37.37
C PRO A 544 3.09 65.86 37.47
N TYR A 545 3.52 66.39 36.33
CA TYR A 545 4.67 67.31 36.21
C TYR A 545 4.21 68.74 35.93
N ARG A 546 3.37 68.94 34.91
CA ARG A 546 2.89 70.26 34.50
C ARG A 546 1.48 70.21 33.94
N THR A 547 0.79 71.35 33.98
CA THR A 547 -0.53 71.54 33.42
C THR A 547 -0.54 72.84 32.64
N PHE A 548 -1.14 72.85 31.45
CA PHE A 548 -1.26 74.03 30.58
C PHE A 548 -2.74 74.29 30.30
N SER A 549 -3.13 75.56 30.31
CA SER A 549 -4.51 75.97 30.05
C SER A 549 -4.69 76.40 28.59
N PRO A 550 -5.23 75.54 27.71
CA PRO A 550 -5.43 75.84 26.30
C PRO A 550 -6.58 76.83 26.04
N THR A 551 -7.51 77.00 27.00
CA THR A 551 -8.75 77.77 26.85
C THR A 551 -9.62 77.33 25.67
N GLY A 552 -9.66 76.02 25.40
CA GLY A 552 -10.42 75.39 24.33
C GLY A 552 -10.15 73.88 24.29
N ALA A 553 -10.91 73.16 23.48
CA ALA A 553 -10.68 71.73 23.25
C ALA A 553 -9.40 71.55 22.44
N VAL A 554 -8.56 70.60 22.84
CA VAL A 554 -7.30 70.30 22.16
C VAL A 554 -7.50 69.10 21.25
N PHE A 555 -7.22 69.26 19.96
CA PHE A 555 -7.36 68.19 18.97
C PHE A 555 -6.10 67.36 18.82
N ASP A 556 -4.93 67.97 18.94
CA ASP A 556 -3.63 67.30 18.84
C ASP A 556 -2.57 68.09 19.63
N LEU A 557 -1.49 67.43 20.02
CA LEU A 557 -0.33 68.04 20.66
C LEU A 557 0.97 67.36 20.24
N GLU A 558 2.08 68.11 20.24
CA GLU A 558 3.41 67.53 20.03
C GLU A 558 4.48 68.32 20.80
N PHE A 559 5.47 67.60 21.34
CA PHE A 559 6.68 68.20 21.86
C PHE A 559 7.59 68.68 20.73
N SER A 560 8.31 69.78 20.95
CA SER A 560 9.45 70.13 20.11
C SER A 560 10.50 69.02 20.19
N PRO A 561 11.30 68.77 19.11
CA PRO A 561 12.31 67.71 19.12
C PRO A 561 13.41 67.86 20.19
N ASP A 562 13.55 69.04 20.78
CA ASP A 562 14.46 69.30 21.91
C ASP A 562 13.77 69.22 23.29
N GLY A 563 12.48 68.86 23.34
CA GLY A 563 11.67 68.69 24.55
C GLY A 563 11.29 69.99 25.27
N LYS A 564 11.74 71.16 24.81
CA LYS A 564 11.57 72.44 25.54
C LYS A 564 10.18 73.04 25.39
N PHE A 565 9.52 72.81 24.26
CA PHE A 565 8.22 73.37 23.95
C PHE A 565 7.18 72.28 23.73
N LEU A 566 5.93 72.59 24.07
CA LEU A 566 4.76 71.77 23.75
C LEU A 566 3.82 72.63 22.92
N ALA A 567 3.47 72.20 21.71
CA ALA A 567 2.50 72.88 20.87
C ALA A 567 1.17 72.11 20.83
N ALA A 568 0.06 72.81 20.73
CA ALA A 568 -1.28 72.21 20.65
C ALA A 568 -2.17 72.92 19.62
N ALA A 569 -2.95 72.13 18.90
CA ALA A 569 -4.02 72.58 18.01
C ALA A 569 -5.34 72.71 18.80
N ILE A 570 -5.96 73.88 18.77
CA ILE A 570 -7.08 74.22 19.66
C ILE A 570 -8.31 74.62 18.85
N ASN A 571 -9.48 74.21 19.33
CA ASN A 571 -10.76 74.52 18.70
C ASN A 571 -11.17 76.01 18.72
N ASP A 572 -10.36 76.90 19.29
CA ASP A 572 -10.54 78.35 19.28
C ASP A 572 -9.96 79.01 18.01
N ASN A 573 -9.62 78.20 17.00
CA ASN A 573 -8.96 78.60 15.75
C ASN A 573 -7.54 79.14 15.96
N THR A 574 -6.84 78.64 16.97
CA THR A 574 -5.43 78.95 17.21
C THR A 574 -4.61 77.68 17.43
N TRP A 575 -3.31 77.77 17.17
CA TRP A 575 -2.37 76.90 17.84
C TRP A 575 -1.62 77.68 18.91
N LYS A 576 -1.35 77.03 20.04
CA LYS A 576 -0.59 77.60 21.16
C LYS A 576 0.63 76.77 21.45
N MET A 577 1.68 77.43 21.92
CA MET A 577 2.93 76.79 22.31
C MET A 577 3.31 77.25 23.71
N TRP A 578 3.74 76.31 24.56
CA TRP A 578 4.19 76.58 25.93
C TRP A 578 5.61 76.10 26.14
N ASP A 579 6.33 76.78 27.03
CA ASP A 579 7.59 76.26 27.58
C ASP A 579 7.27 75.18 28.61
N VAL A 580 7.77 73.97 28.38
CA VAL A 580 7.44 72.76 29.15
C VAL A 580 7.85 72.90 30.62
N SER A 581 8.99 73.55 30.87
CA SER A 581 9.57 73.69 32.21
C SER A 581 8.81 74.71 33.07
N SER A 582 8.40 75.82 32.46
CA SER A 582 7.80 76.97 33.14
C SER A 582 6.27 76.97 33.07
N GLY A 583 5.65 76.23 32.16
CA GLY A 583 4.20 76.25 31.98
C GLY A 583 3.66 77.48 31.25
N ASN A 584 4.53 78.43 30.91
CA ASN A 584 4.11 79.72 30.36
C ASN A 584 3.85 79.61 28.85
N PRO A 585 2.79 80.27 28.34
CA PRO A 585 2.59 80.39 26.90
C PRO A 585 3.73 81.21 26.30
N VAL A 586 4.29 80.69 25.21
CA VAL A 586 5.40 81.26 24.44
C VAL A 586 4.87 81.85 23.14
N ASP A 587 3.89 81.20 22.51
CA ASP A 587 3.30 81.67 21.26
C ASP A 587 1.82 81.27 21.13
N GLU A 588 1.11 82.03 20.32
CA GLU A 588 -0.29 81.82 19.95
C GLU A 588 -0.51 82.45 18.56
N GLN A 589 -0.87 81.63 17.58
CA GLN A 589 -1.13 82.11 16.21
C GLN A 589 -2.50 81.62 15.71
N PRO A 590 -3.23 82.46 14.95
CA PRO A 590 -4.49 82.07 14.36
C PRO A 590 -4.29 81.06 13.22
N ASN A 591 -5.08 79.98 13.24
CA ASN A 591 -5.26 79.06 12.13
C ASN A 591 -6.69 78.49 12.17
N GLU A 592 -7.53 78.91 11.21
CA GLU A 592 -8.94 78.55 11.19
C GLU A 592 -9.12 77.02 11.06
N ASP A 593 -9.92 76.44 11.96
CA ASP A 593 -10.35 75.04 11.88
C ASP A 593 -9.18 74.03 11.94
N ILE A 594 -8.12 74.38 12.68
CA ILE A 594 -6.96 73.52 12.91
C ILE A 594 -7.36 72.21 13.63
N GLN A 595 -6.81 71.09 13.16
CA GLN A 595 -7.05 69.74 13.70
C GLN A 595 -5.76 69.08 14.18
N VAL A 596 -4.63 69.33 13.52
CA VAL A 596 -3.36 68.65 13.79
C VAL A 596 -2.19 69.62 13.76
N ILE A 597 -1.11 69.27 14.46
CA ILE A 597 0.09 70.08 14.59
C ILE A 597 1.33 69.18 14.68
N ALA A 598 2.39 69.50 13.94
CA ALA A 598 3.62 68.72 13.93
C ALA A 598 4.90 69.57 13.79
N PHE A 599 5.97 69.22 14.50
CA PHE A 599 7.30 69.83 14.39
C PHE A 599 8.21 69.08 13.41
N SER A 600 9.06 69.83 12.70
CA SER A 600 10.07 69.23 11.83
C SER A 600 11.15 68.48 12.60
N LYS A 601 11.51 67.27 12.13
CA LYS A 601 12.60 66.44 12.69
C LYS A 601 13.75 66.33 11.66
N PRO A 602 15.04 66.40 12.07
CA PRO A 602 15.55 66.83 13.36
C PRO A 602 15.59 68.37 13.49
N GLY A 603 15.55 68.88 14.72
CA GLY A 603 15.88 70.29 15.03
C GLY A 603 14.73 71.28 15.14
N GLY A 604 13.48 70.91 14.80
CA GLY A 604 12.29 71.69 15.18
C GLY A 604 12.21 73.10 14.59
N THR A 605 12.79 73.33 13.41
CA THR A 605 12.83 74.67 12.79
C THR A 605 11.53 75.07 12.10
N LEU A 606 10.70 74.09 11.72
CA LEU A 606 9.39 74.29 11.15
C LEU A 606 8.32 73.67 12.06
N LEU A 607 7.13 74.27 11.99
CA LEU A 607 5.90 73.76 12.56
C LEU A 607 4.89 73.66 11.42
N VAL A 608 4.16 72.56 11.32
CA VAL A 608 3.14 72.35 10.29
C VAL A 608 1.81 72.09 10.97
N THR A 609 0.77 72.74 10.47
CA THR A 609 -0.59 72.60 10.97
C THR A 609 -1.53 72.18 9.85
N GLY A 610 -2.48 71.32 10.15
CA GLY A 610 -3.51 70.86 9.20
C GLY A 610 -4.91 71.19 9.69
N THR A 611 -5.80 71.56 8.77
CA THR A 611 -7.19 71.94 9.09
C THR A 611 -8.21 70.87 8.66
N SER A 612 -9.45 71.00 9.16
CA SER A 612 -10.54 70.08 8.79
C SER A 612 -10.96 70.19 7.31
N ARG A 613 -10.54 71.28 6.65
CA ARG A 613 -10.81 71.56 5.23
C ARG A 613 -9.67 71.18 4.30
N GLY A 614 -8.62 70.54 4.79
CA GLY A 614 -7.48 70.13 3.96
C GLY A 614 -6.45 71.23 3.70
N GLU A 615 -6.44 72.29 4.52
CA GLU A 615 -5.39 73.31 4.43
C GLU A 615 -4.18 72.89 5.26
N ILE A 616 -2.99 72.90 4.64
CA ILE A 616 -1.70 72.70 5.28
C ILE A 616 -1.00 74.05 5.37
N THR A 617 -0.63 74.48 6.57
CA THR A 617 0.16 75.69 6.79
C THR A 617 1.51 75.33 7.40
N ILE A 618 2.59 75.80 6.77
CA ILE A 618 3.98 75.67 7.23
C ILE A 618 4.39 76.99 7.88
N TRP A 619 4.87 76.89 9.12
CA TRP A 619 5.31 78.00 9.96
C TRP A 619 6.79 77.84 10.26
N ASN A 620 7.46 78.97 10.50
CA ASN A 620 8.76 78.96 11.15
C ASN A 620 8.54 78.80 12.66
N ALA A 621 9.07 77.74 13.26
CA ALA A 621 8.84 77.44 14.67
C ALA A 621 9.55 78.40 15.65
N THR A 622 10.54 79.17 15.18
CA THR A 622 11.35 80.06 16.03
C THR A 622 10.74 81.45 16.18
N ASN A 623 10.08 81.96 15.14
CA ASN A 623 9.49 83.30 15.13
C ASN A 623 8.01 83.32 14.72
N SER A 624 7.42 82.14 14.55
CA SER A 624 6.00 81.92 14.26
C SER A 624 5.49 82.60 13.00
N ALA A 625 6.40 82.95 12.09
CA ALA A 625 6.03 83.48 10.78
C ALA A 625 5.43 82.36 9.92
N MET A 626 4.23 82.57 9.39
CA MET A 626 3.65 81.74 8.34
C MET A 626 4.53 81.82 7.09
N LEU A 627 5.08 80.67 6.67
CA LEU A 627 5.95 80.57 5.50
C LEU A 627 5.15 80.25 4.24
N ARG A 628 4.17 79.35 4.35
CA ARG A 628 3.35 78.88 3.22
C ARG A 628 2.03 78.29 3.72
N SER A 629 0.95 78.48 2.96
CA SER A 629 -0.28 77.70 3.10
C SER A 629 -0.72 77.17 1.75
N PHE A 630 -1.24 75.95 1.70
CA PHE A 630 -1.72 75.29 0.49
C PHE A 630 -2.76 74.20 0.81
N GLN A 631 -3.50 73.78 -0.22
CA GLN A 631 -4.56 72.79 -0.11
C GLN A 631 -4.06 71.38 -0.48
N THR A 632 -4.50 70.38 0.27
CA THR A 632 -4.38 68.96 -0.04
C THR A 632 -5.74 68.35 -0.33
N ASP A 633 -5.77 67.26 -1.08
CA ASP A 633 -6.97 66.51 -1.47
C ASP A 633 -7.26 65.30 -0.57
N VAL A 634 -6.49 65.07 0.51
CA VAL A 634 -6.76 64.02 1.52
C VAL A 634 -7.98 64.31 2.41
N GLY A 635 -8.65 65.45 2.19
CA GLY A 635 -9.83 65.91 2.94
C GLY A 635 -9.49 66.43 4.33
N LEU A 636 -10.30 66.11 5.34
CA LEU A 636 -10.02 66.44 6.74
C LEU A 636 -8.69 65.81 7.14
N ILE A 637 -7.71 66.62 7.55
CA ILE A 637 -6.38 66.15 7.93
C ILE A 637 -6.46 65.59 9.35
N SER A 638 -6.09 64.31 9.49
CA SER A 638 -6.17 63.54 10.74
C SER A 638 -4.81 63.33 11.40
N SER A 639 -3.71 63.40 10.64
CA SER A 639 -2.36 63.25 11.16
C SER A 639 -1.32 63.86 10.22
N ILE A 640 -0.26 64.43 10.81
CA ILE A 640 0.96 64.88 10.12
C ILE A 640 2.16 64.36 10.91
N ASP A 641 3.17 63.84 10.22
CA ASP A 641 4.45 63.48 10.85
C ASP A 641 5.63 63.76 9.91
N PHE A 642 6.73 64.24 10.48
CA PHE A 642 7.92 64.59 9.71
C PHE A 642 8.87 63.41 9.55
N SER A 643 9.45 63.28 8.37
CA SER A 643 10.56 62.33 8.19
C SER A 643 11.76 62.81 9.02
N PRO A 644 12.35 61.96 9.86
CA PRO A 644 13.56 62.28 10.60
C PRO A 644 14.81 62.29 9.71
N LYS A 645 14.70 61.77 8.48
CA LYS A 645 15.82 61.57 7.55
C LYS A 645 15.76 62.50 6.33
N PHE A 646 14.57 62.83 5.86
CA PHE A 646 14.36 63.61 4.65
C PHE A 646 13.63 64.92 4.96
N ASN A 647 13.82 65.96 4.13
CA ASN A 647 13.13 67.24 4.27
C ASN A 647 11.67 67.16 3.77
N GLU A 648 10.86 66.32 4.41
CA GLU A 648 9.48 66.04 4.04
C GLU A 648 8.64 65.60 5.23
N PHE A 649 7.33 65.55 5.02
CA PHE A 649 6.34 65.10 5.99
C PHE A 649 5.21 64.33 5.31
N VAL A 650 4.63 63.39 6.05
CA VAL A 650 3.47 62.61 5.64
C VAL A 650 2.20 63.26 6.19
N VAL A 651 1.12 63.22 5.40
CA VAL A 651 -0.19 63.80 5.72
C VAL A 651 -1.26 62.77 5.45
N ALA A 652 -2.01 62.38 6.49
CA ALA A 652 -3.16 61.48 6.41
C ALA A 652 -4.48 62.23 6.65
N GLY A 653 -5.59 61.66 6.18
CA GLY A 653 -6.89 62.30 6.30
C GLY A 653 -8.09 61.40 6.02
N SER A 654 -9.26 62.02 5.91
CA SER A 654 -10.54 61.34 5.67
C SER A 654 -10.65 60.54 4.36
N LYS A 655 -9.68 60.66 3.46
CA LYS A 655 -9.56 59.85 2.24
C LYS A 655 -8.78 58.57 2.49
N ASP A 656 -8.96 57.60 1.60
CA ASP A 656 -8.37 56.27 1.61
C ASP A 656 -6.84 56.22 1.42
N THR A 657 -6.18 57.37 1.36
CA THR A 657 -4.75 57.51 1.08
C THR A 657 -4.11 58.60 1.93
N PHE A 658 -2.79 58.54 2.08
CA PHE A 658 -1.95 59.59 2.66
C PHE A 658 -1.00 60.15 1.60
N LYS A 659 -0.51 61.38 1.80
CA LYS A 659 0.40 62.06 0.87
C LYS A 659 1.68 62.51 1.54
N ILE A 660 2.73 62.66 0.74
CA ILE A 660 4.05 63.13 1.21
C ILE A 660 4.36 64.47 0.54
N TYR A 661 4.69 65.46 1.35
CA TYR A 661 5.06 66.81 0.93
C TYR A 661 6.48 67.13 1.37
N THR A 662 7.25 67.81 0.52
CA THR A 662 8.52 68.41 0.91
C THR A 662 8.28 69.60 1.84
N THR A 663 9.28 69.96 2.66
CA THR A 663 9.20 71.09 3.59
C THR A 663 9.01 72.45 2.91
N ASP A 664 9.20 72.56 1.60
CA ASP A 664 8.88 73.76 0.81
C ASP A 664 7.46 73.75 0.21
N GLY A 665 6.65 72.74 0.53
CA GLY A 665 5.23 72.63 0.18
C GLY A 665 4.95 72.03 -1.19
N ARG A 666 5.86 71.21 -1.74
CA ARG A 666 5.63 70.48 -2.99
C ARG A 666 5.22 69.05 -2.68
N GLU A 667 4.18 68.56 -3.36
CA GLU A 667 3.81 67.15 -3.30
C GLU A 667 4.92 66.29 -3.94
N LYS A 668 5.53 65.37 -3.17
CA LYS A 668 6.61 64.49 -3.63
C LYS A 668 6.08 63.23 -4.31
N SER A 669 4.92 62.73 -3.88
CA SER A 669 4.37 61.45 -4.33
C SER A 669 2.84 61.52 -4.49
N LYS A 670 2.35 61.08 -5.66
CA LYS A 670 1.05 60.42 -5.80
C LYS A 670 1.28 58.92 -5.61
N LEU A 671 0.88 58.36 -4.47
CA LEU A 671 0.50 56.95 -4.43
C LEU A 671 -0.69 56.79 -5.42
N PRO A 672 -0.73 55.75 -6.27
CA PRO A 672 -1.49 55.82 -7.51
C PRO A 672 -3.00 55.97 -7.28
N ASP A 673 -3.57 57.06 -7.83
CA ASP A 673 -5.00 57.14 -8.09
C ASP A 673 -5.42 55.94 -8.95
N GLY A 674 -6.25 55.05 -8.40
CA GLY A 674 -7.02 54.08 -9.19
C GLY A 674 -6.42 52.67 -9.37
N VAL A 675 -5.70 52.12 -8.40
CA VAL A 675 -5.27 50.71 -8.43
C VAL A 675 -5.90 49.94 -7.27
N ASN A 676 -6.59 48.84 -7.61
CA ASN A 676 -7.03 47.71 -6.78
C ASN A 676 -7.36 47.98 -5.29
N PRO A 677 -8.61 47.77 -4.82
CA PRO A 677 -9.00 47.91 -3.40
C PRO A 677 -8.08 47.20 -2.39
N ASN A 678 -7.30 46.21 -2.83
CA ASN A 678 -6.33 45.47 -2.01
C ASN A 678 -4.99 46.20 -1.79
N GLN A 679 -4.75 47.37 -2.40
CA GLN A 679 -3.46 48.10 -2.35
C GLN A 679 -3.55 49.49 -1.69
N SER A 680 -4.75 49.91 -1.28
CA SER A 680 -5.06 51.18 -0.59
C SER A 680 -5.94 50.90 0.63
N HIS A 681 -6.01 51.79 1.62
CA HIS A 681 -7.03 51.64 2.67
C HIS A 681 -8.43 51.69 2.01
N SER A 682 -9.43 51.03 2.61
CA SER A 682 -10.80 51.06 2.07
C SER A 682 -11.67 52.16 2.69
N LEU A 683 -11.16 52.81 3.74
CA LEU A 683 -11.74 53.96 4.45
C LEU A 683 -10.62 54.95 4.79
N GLY A 684 -10.99 56.12 5.34
CA GLY A 684 -10.07 57.20 5.68
C GLY A 684 -8.85 56.76 6.51
N VAL A 685 -7.68 57.35 6.28
CA VAL A 685 -6.46 57.10 7.06
C VAL A 685 -6.47 57.97 8.33
N SER A 686 -6.52 57.35 9.51
CA SER A 686 -6.59 58.04 10.80
C SER A 686 -5.23 58.55 11.29
N SER A 687 -4.16 57.85 10.97
CA SER A 687 -2.79 58.20 11.40
C SER A 687 -1.78 57.72 10.37
N ALA A 688 -0.71 58.48 10.13
CA ALA A 688 0.45 58.01 9.36
C ALA A 688 1.74 58.57 9.96
N ARG A 689 2.68 57.70 10.32
CA ARG A 689 3.93 58.08 11.01
C ARG A 689 5.16 57.42 10.39
N TYR A 690 6.26 58.16 10.35
CA TYR A 690 7.56 57.62 9.94
C TYR A 690 8.17 56.78 11.05
N SER A 691 8.98 55.79 10.67
CA SER A 691 9.97 55.20 11.56
C SER A 691 11.13 56.18 11.78
N ASP A 692 11.82 56.08 12.92
CA ASP A 692 12.93 56.96 13.29
C ASP A 692 14.13 56.89 12.32
N ASP A 693 14.29 55.78 11.60
CA ASP A 693 15.27 55.62 10.53
C ASP A 693 14.85 56.28 9.19
N GLY A 694 13.62 56.78 9.11
CA GLY A 694 12.99 57.45 7.97
C GLY A 694 12.71 56.54 6.77
N ASN A 695 12.88 55.22 6.87
CA ASN A 695 12.75 54.31 5.72
C ASN A 695 11.37 53.65 5.59
N ARG A 696 10.57 53.69 6.67
CA ARG A 696 9.25 53.06 6.74
C ARG A 696 8.19 54.06 7.21
N ILE A 697 6.95 53.78 6.83
CA ILE A 697 5.76 54.49 7.30
C ILE A 697 4.79 53.45 7.84
N VAL A 698 4.13 53.73 8.97
CA VAL A 698 2.96 52.96 9.42
C VAL A 698 1.73 53.85 9.26
N SER A 699 0.68 53.34 8.62
CA SER A 699 -0.59 54.05 8.48
C SER A 699 -1.72 53.29 9.15
N ALA A 700 -2.48 53.92 10.04
CA ALA A 700 -3.69 53.36 10.61
C ALA A 700 -4.89 53.75 9.75
N GLY A 701 -5.68 52.76 9.33
CA GLY A 701 -6.85 52.97 8.50
C GLY A 701 -8.13 52.79 9.29
N ASN A 702 -9.14 53.59 8.96
CA ASN A 702 -10.50 53.41 9.46
C ASN A 702 -11.17 52.12 8.95
N ASP A 703 -10.46 51.28 8.22
CA ASP A 703 -10.97 50.07 7.61
C ASP A 703 -10.77 48.80 8.41
N GLY A 704 -9.94 48.78 9.46
CA GLY A 704 -9.50 47.49 9.99
C GLY A 704 -8.03 47.37 10.29
N SER A 705 -7.27 48.11 9.50
CA SER A 705 -6.08 47.51 8.95
C SER A 705 -4.95 48.51 8.90
N PRO A 706 -4.15 48.65 9.98
CA PRO A 706 -2.95 49.45 9.93
C PRO A 706 -1.96 48.77 8.98
N ARG A 707 -1.20 49.53 8.22
CA ARG A 707 -0.33 49.02 7.17
C ARG A 707 1.09 49.54 7.33
N LEU A 708 2.05 48.66 7.14
CA LEU A 708 3.47 48.99 7.12
C LEU A 708 3.92 49.20 5.67
N TRP A 709 4.62 50.30 5.39
CA TRP A 709 5.12 50.66 4.07
C TRP A 709 6.64 50.85 4.12
N ARG A 710 7.35 50.46 3.04
CA ARG A 710 8.70 50.96 2.77
C ARG A 710 8.60 52.09 1.75
N GLU A 711 9.40 53.14 1.88
CA GLU A 711 9.33 54.34 1.02
C GLU A 711 9.42 54.01 -0.49
N SER A 712 10.18 52.97 -0.87
CA SER A 712 10.33 52.53 -2.27
C SER A 712 9.23 51.57 -2.76
N ALA A 713 8.40 51.04 -1.87
CA ALA A 713 7.40 50.03 -2.20
C ALA A 713 6.08 50.68 -2.61
N ARG A 714 5.45 50.12 -3.64
CA ARG A 714 4.12 50.55 -4.13
C ARG A 714 2.96 49.81 -3.47
N GLU A 715 3.26 48.87 -2.58
CA GLU A 715 2.31 48.00 -1.89
C GLU A 715 2.70 47.92 -0.40
N PRO A 716 1.73 47.75 0.51
CA PRO A 716 2.04 47.57 1.93
C PRO A 716 2.86 46.29 2.13
N THR A 717 3.90 46.36 2.95
CA THR A 717 4.73 45.21 3.34
C THR A 717 3.97 44.27 4.26
N TYR A 718 3.19 44.82 5.20
CA TYR A 718 2.31 44.05 6.11
C TYR A 718 1.00 44.78 6.32
N THR A 719 -0.07 44.01 6.51
CA THR A 719 -1.38 44.47 6.97
C THR A 719 -1.60 43.95 8.38
N LEU A 720 -1.67 44.86 9.35
CA LEU A 720 -1.82 44.60 10.77
C LEU A 720 -3.30 44.71 11.19
N SER A 721 -3.60 44.53 12.47
CA SER A 721 -4.92 44.76 13.04
C SER A 721 -4.93 45.97 13.99
N GLY A 722 -5.98 46.78 13.93
CA GLY A 722 -6.09 48.05 14.65
C GLY A 722 -6.69 49.13 13.75
N HIS A 723 -7.02 50.30 14.27
CA HIS A 723 -7.79 51.26 13.47
C HIS A 723 -7.48 52.72 13.72
N ASN A 724 -7.22 53.12 14.96
CA ASN A 724 -7.30 54.55 15.32
C ASN A 724 -5.95 55.27 15.30
N ASP A 725 -4.86 54.59 15.66
CA ASP A 725 -3.53 55.18 15.70
C ASP A 725 -2.46 54.08 15.66
N ALA A 726 -1.26 54.44 15.19
CA ALA A 726 -0.10 53.55 15.14
C ALA A 726 1.22 54.32 15.30
N ALA A 727 2.20 53.72 15.98
CA ALA A 727 3.52 54.33 16.21
C ALA A 727 4.64 53.28 16.20
N PHE A 728 5.85 53.70 15.79
CA PHE A 728 7.07 52.88 15.88
C PHE A 728 7.81 53.11 17.18
N SER A 729 8.49 52.06 17.69
CA SER A 729 9.54 52.26 18.69
C SER A 729 10.69 53.10 18.12
N PRO A 730 11.47 53.81 18.97
CA PRO A 730 12.59 54.62 18.51
C PRO A 730 13.68 53.85 17.74
N ASP A 731 13.87 52.57 18.05
CA ASP A 731 14.79 51.69 17.30
C ASP A 731 14.17 51.11 16.02
N GLY A 732 12.88 51.35 15.77
CA GLY A 732 12.11 50.84 14.65
C GLY A 732 11.85 49.33 14.69
N SER A 733 12.13 48.63 15.80
CA SER A 733 11.93 47.19 15.92
C SER A 733 10.46 46.81 16.15
N LEU A 734 9.67 47.69 16.77
CA LEU A 734 8.30 47.44 17.16
C LEU A 734 7.33 48.43 16.54
N ILE A 735 6.07 48.00 16.38
CA ILE A 735 4.92 48.85 16.07
C ILE A 735 3.88 48.64 17.17
N VAL A 736 3.28 49.72 17.65
CA VAL A 736 2.08 49.67 18.49
C VAL A 736 0.86 50.15 17.69
N THR A 737 -0.28 49.47 17.82
CA THR A 737 -1.56 49.88 17.23
C THR A 737 -2.66 49.97 18.29
N GLY A 738 -3.58 50.92 18.10
CA GLY A 738 -4.77 51.08 18.93
C GLY A 738 -6.05 50.57 18.25
N GLU A 739 -6.84 49.77 18.97
CA GLU A 739 -8.14 49.27 18.54
C GLU A 739 -9.33 50.01 19.19
N GLY A 740 -10.39 50.19 18.41
CA GLY A 740 -11.70 50.64 18.86
C GLY A 740 -12.71 50.68 17.72
N ASP A 741 -14.00 50.54 18.01
CA ASP A 741 -15.05 50.51 17.00
C ASP A 741 -15.10 51.81 16.19
N LEU A 742 -14.96 51.67 14.87
CA LEU A 742 -15.39 52.66 13.91
C LEU A 742 -16.83 52.38 13.57
N LEU A 743 -17.71 53.11 14.23
CA LEU A 743 -19.05 53.52 13.83
C LEU A 743 -19.67 54.09 15.11
N TRP A 744 -20.22 55.31 15.04
CA TRP A 744 -20.98 55.95 16.12
C TRP A 744 -22.25 55.17 16.57
N SER A 745 -22.33 53.86 16.31
CA SER A 745 -23.52 53.04 16.44
C SER A 745 -23.22 51.53 16.57
N LYS A 746 -22.64 51.09 17.69
CA LYS A 746 -23.02 49.88 18.47
C LYS A 746 -21.86 49.37 19.33
N GLY A 747 -22.05 49.38 20.65
CA GLY A 747 -21.28 48.60 21.62
C GLY A 747 -20.09 49.34 22.23
N ASP A 748 -20.10 49.55 23.56
CA ASP A 748 -18.90 49.90 24.32
C ASP A 748 -18.00 48.66 24.39
N THR A 749 -17.27 48.37 23.31
CA THR A 749 -16.20 47.37 23.35
C THR A 749 -14.95 48.00 23.99
N PRO A 750 -14.36 47.36 25.02
CA PRO A 750 -13.07 47.75 25.57
C PRO A 750 -12.01 47.79 24.46
N GLY A 751 -11.37 48.95 24.26
CA GLY A 751 -10.30 49.08 23.27
C GLY A 751 -9.04 48.35 23.72
N LYS A 752 -8.36 47.68 22.80
CA LYS A 752 -7.12 46.94 23.09
C LYS A 752 -5.95 47.51 22.29
N GLY A 753 -4.80 47.66 22.95
CA GLY A 753 -3.56 47.97 22.24
C GLY A 753 -2.92 46.68 21.75
N ARG A 754 -2.18 46.72 20.64
CA ARG A 754 -1.44 45.56 20.12
C ARG A 754 -0.01 45.95 19.79
N ILE A 755 0.90 45.03 20.02
CA ILE A 755 2.33 45.18 19.73
C ILE A 755 2.69 44.21 18.61
N TRP A 756 3.48 44.69 17.67
CA TRP A 756 3.89 43.96 16.48
C TRP A 756 5.39 44.06 16.28
N GLU A 757 6.00 43.02 15.73
CA GLU A 757 7.37 43.08 15.25
C GLU A 757 7.40 43.74 13.87
N ALA A 758 8.14 44.85 13.76
CA ALA A 758 8.16 45.67 12.55
C ALA A 758 8.93 45.02 11.39
N ALA A 759 9.74 43.98 11.67
CA ALA A 759 10.52 43.26 10.67
C ALA A 759 9.71 42.16 9.96
N THR A 760 8.81 41.49 10.69
CA THR A 760 8.05 40.30 10.25
C THR A 760 6.56 40.56 10.09
N GLY A 761 6.01 41.58 10.75
CA GLY A 761 4.58 41.85 10.80
C GLY A 761 3.82 40.98 11.81
N ASP A 762 4.53 40.17 12.60
CA ASP A 762 3.92 39.27 13.57
C ASP A 762 3.38 40.03 14.80
N MET A 763 2.21 39.62 15.28
CA MET A 763 1.67 40.16 16.53
C MET A 763 2.44 39.55 17.70
N LEU A 764 3.10 40.40 18.47
CA LEU A 764 3.85 40.00 19.65
C LEU A 764 2.96 39.89 20.88
N GLY A 765 1.99 40.80 21.04
CA GLY A 765 1.11 40.73 22.20
C GLY A 765 0.01 41.77 22.19
N VAL A 766 -0.90 41.63 23.16
CA VAL A 766 -2.01 42.55 23.39
C VAL A 766 -1.78 43.28 24.70
N LEU A 767 -1.93 44.61 24.66
CA LEU A 767 -1.97 45.52 25.80
C LEU A 767 -3.38 45.48 26.40
N ASP A 768 -3.60 44.51 27.27
CA ASP A 768 -4.87 44.30 27.95
C ASP A 768 -4.65 43.98 29.43
N ASP A 769 -5.51 44.55 30.28
CA ASP A 769 -5.65 44.19 31.69
C ASP A 769 -7.14 43.97 31.94
N PRO A 770 -7.60 42.71 32.13
CA PRO A 770 -9.02 42.38 32.24
C PRO A 770 -9.75 43.13 33.35
N ASN A 771 -9.04 43.60 34.37
CA ASN A 771 -9.62 44.25 35.53
C ASN A 771 -9.51 45.78 35.45
N ASN A 772 -8.48 46.33 34.81
CA ASN A 772 -8.30 47.79 34.72
C ASN A 772 -7.61 48.29 33.43
N GLY A 773 -7.88 47.65 32.30
CA GLY A 773 -7.55 48.14 30.96
C GLY A 773 -8.49 49.27 30.50
N HIS A 774 -8.39 49.65 29.23
CA HIS A 774 -9.29 50.64 28.65
C HIS A 774 -10.72 50.12 28.59
N THR A 775 -11.70 50.91 29.04
CA THR A 775 -13.12 50.49 29.02
C THR A 775 -13.83 50.90 27.73
N LYS A 776 -13.16 51.68 26.88
CA LYS A 776 -13.65 52.15 25.58
C LYS A 776 -12.52 52.19 24.56
N ALA A 777 -12.83 52.55 23.30
CA ALA A 777 -11.89 52.68 22.20
C ALA A 777 -10.62 53.48 22.54
N ILE A 778 -9.47 52.99 22.07
CA ILE A 778 -8.19 53.70 22.13
C ILE A 778 -8.14 54.70 20.98
N THR A 779 -7.95 55.98 21.30
CA THR A 779 -7.84 57.09 20.34
C THR A 779 -6.41 57.39 19.94
N SER A 780 -5.45 57.13 20.83
CA SER A 780 -4.06 57.43 20.55
C SER A 780 -3.10 56.45 21.19
N VAL A 781 -2.01 56.17 20.49
CA VAL A 781 -0.90 55.36 20.97
C VAL A 781 0.42 56.06 20.68
N ASP A 782 1.39 55.81 21.55
CA ASP A 782 2.77 56.21 21.33
C ASP A 782 3.71 55.26 22.08
N ILE A 783 4.98 55.19 21.65
CA ILE A 783 5.98 54.30 22.25
C ILE A 783 7.33 55.01 22.31
N THR A 784 8.05 54.83 23.40
CA THR A 784 9.37 55.43 23.64
C THR A 784 10.33 54.44 24.29
N GLN A 785 11.60 54.80 24.34
CA GLN A 785 12.62 54.11 25.12
C GLN A 785 13.22 55.08 26.13
N LEU A 786 13.21 54.70 27.41
CA LEU A 786 13.79 55.46 28.51
C LEU A 786 14.64 54.51 29.37
N ASN A 787 15.90 54.87 29.62
CA ASN A 787 16.84 54.06 30.42
C ASN A 787 16.98 52.60 29.94
N GLY A 788 16.92 52.36 28.62
CA GLY A 788 17.01 51.01 28.03
C GLY A 788 15.74 50.18 28.13
N ARG A 789 14.62 50.77 28.55
CA ARG A 789 13.30 50.10 28.63
C ARG A 789 12.31 50.75 27.69
N SER A 790 11.46 49.94 27.08
CA SER A 790 10.39 50.41 26.20
C SER A 790 9.12 50.69 26.99
N TYR A 791 8.58 51.89 26.82
CA TYR A 791 7.32 52.33 27.43
C TYR A 791 6.30 52.66 26.35
N ILE A 792 5.07 52.21 26.53
CA ILE A 792 3.96 52.49 25.63
C ILE A 792 2.92 53.31 26.39
N VAL A 793 2.36 54.32 25.74
CA VAL A 793 1.13 54.99 26.20
C VAL A 793 -0.02 54.62 25.28
N THR A 794 -1.14 54.23 25.88
CA THR A 794 -2.43 54.12 25.20
C THR A 794 -3.39 55.11 25.84
N ALA A 795 -4.19 55.81 25.06
CA ALA A 795 -5.21 56.72 25.56
C ALA A 795 -6.53 56.54 24.82
N GLY A 796 -7.66 56.76 25.50
CA GLY A 796 -8.96 56.40 24.94
C GLY A 796 -10.15 57.27 25.32
N HIS A 797 -11.31 56.85 24.83
CA HIS A 797 -12.62 57.45 25.10
C HIS A 797 -13.10 57.34 26.56
N ASP A 798 -12.39 56.58 27.39
CA ASP A 798 -12.67 56.42 28.82
C ASP A 798 -12.03 57.50 29.70
N SER A 799 -11.50 58.56 29.08
CA SER A 799 -10.82 59.68 29.75
C SER A 799 -9.53 59.26 30.49
N THR A 800 -8.96 58.11 30.16
CA THR A 800 -7.71 57.63 30.75
C THR A 800 -6.59 57.48 29.73
N ALA A 801 -5.36 57.65 30.20
CA ALA A 801 -4.16 57.19 29.51
C ALA A 801 -3.47 56.13 30.37
N ILE A 802 -3.03 55.04 29.77
CA ILE A 802 -2.40 53.91 30.45
C ILE A 802 -0.96 53.79 29.96
N ILE A 803 -0.02 53.69 30.89
CA ILE A 803 1.38 53.40 30.60
C ILE A 803 1.66 51.93 30.82
N TRP A 804 2.31 51.34 29.82
CA TRP A 804 2.75 49.96 29.80
C TRP A 804 4.27 49.93 29.73
N GLU A 805 4.88 49.11 30.58
CA GLU A 805 6.31 48.77 30.52
C GLU A 805 6.44 47.40 29.84
N LEU A 806 7.24 47.29 28.78
CA LEU A 806 7.54 45.99 28.16
C LEU A 806 8.49 45.21 29.08
N SER A 807 8.15 43.95 29.39
CA SER A 807 8.93 43.13 30.31
C SER A 807 10.09 42.42 29.61
N GLY A 808 11.31 42.96 29.74
CA GLY A 808 12.57 42.30 29.37
C GLY A 808 13.72 43.28 29.15
N GLU A 809 14.83 43.09 29.88
CA GLU A 809 16.15 43.58 29.43
C GLU A 809 16.53 42.73 28.20
N ASP A 810 17.04 43.37 27.14
CA ASP A 810 17.39 42.81 25.82
C ASP A 810 16.22 42.47 24.88
N SER A 811 15.63 43.51 24.29
CA SER A 811 14.60 43.46 23.23
C SER A 811 15.09 42.95 21.85
N THR A 812 16.10 42.07 21.80
CA THR A 812 16.68 41.60 20.53
C THR A 812 16.66 40.08 20.31
N SER A 813 16.15 39.28 21.26
CA SER A 813 16.05 37.82 21.07
C SER A 813 14.96 37.15 21.91
N ILE A 814 13.69 37.46 21.66
CA ILE A 814 12.56 36.71 22.25
C ILE A 814 12.14 35.62 21.26
N GLY A 815 12.29 34.35 21.65
CA GLY A 815 11.84 33.20 20.85
C GLY A 815 10.34 33.29 20.54
N SER A 816 10.00 33.10 19.27
CA SER A 816 8.77 33.57 18.62
C SER A 816 7.45 32.96 19.13
N GLY A 817 7.46 31.95 20.02
CA GLY A 817 6.22 31.23 20.39
C GLY A 817 5.47 30.64 19.17
N VAL A 818 6.16 30.59 18.03
CA VAL A 818 5.67 30.23 16.70
C VAL A 818 6.74 29.34 16.10
N ASP A 819 6.32 28.21 15.55
CA ASP A 819 7.15 27.38 14.71
C ASP A 819 6.47 27.11 13.38
N VAL A 820 7.27 27.08 12.32
CA VAL A 820 6.84 26.94 10.93
C VAL A 820 7.47 25.68 10.38
N SER A 821 6.73 24.94 9.55
CA SER A 821 7.25 23.74 8.89
C SER A 821 8.62 23.99 8.26
N ASP A 822 9.59 23.12 8.55
CA ASP A 822 11.00 23.25 8.17
C ASP A 822 11.20 23.30 6.65
N ASP A 823 10.35 22.60 5.90
CA ASP A 823 10.39 22.55 4.44
C ASP A 823 9.00 22.72 3.80
N LEU A 824 8.99 22.99 2.50
CA LEU A 824 7.73 23.07 1.74
C LEU A 824 7.05 21.69 1.65
N TRP A 825 5.74 21.69 1.87
CA TRP A 825 4.85 20.57 1.56
C TRP A 825 3.84 21.00 0.50
N ALA A 826 2.97 20.08 0.07
CA ALA A 826 2.04 20.34 -1.02
C ALA A 826 0.61 19.90 -0.72
N ILE A 827 -0.36 20.73 -1.09
CA ILE A 827 -1.74 20.30 -1.31
C ILE A 827 -1.84 19.86 -2.78
N VAL A 828 -2.19 18.61 -3.02
CA VAL A 828 -2.21 18.01 -4.35
C VAL A 828 -3.62 17.60 -4.74
N ASP A 829 -3.89 17.72 -6.04
CA ASP A 829 -5.15 17.28 -6.62
C ASP A 829 -5.35 15.77 -6.42
N ALA A 830 -6.57 15.41 -6.02
CA ALA A 830 -6.96 14.07 -5.62
C ALA A 830 -8.42 13.84 -5.97
N GLY A 831 -8.69 12.69 -6.62
CA GLY A 831 -10.04 12.35 -7.05
C GLY A 831 -10.16 10.85 -7.29
N VAL A 832 -11.26 10.28 -6.79
CA VAL A 832 -11.72 8.95 -7.20
C VAL A 832 -12.78 9.16 -8.28
N GLU A 833 -12.53 8.65 -9.47
CA GLU A 833 -13.55 8.50 -10.50
C GLU A 833 -14.17 7.11 -10.37
N ALA A 834 -15.50 7.05 -10.40
CA ALA A 834 -16.30 5.82 -10.53
C ALA A 834 -17.52 6.13 -11.39
N PHE A 835 -18.07 5.13 -12.07
CA PHE A 835 -19.15 5.31 -13.05
C PHE A 835 -20.37 4.44 -12.73
N ASP A 836 -21.53 4.81 -13.28
CA ASP A 836 -22.77 4.04 -13.13
C ASP A 836 -22.65 2.65 -13.79
N VAL A 837 -23.33 1.65 -13.23
CA VAL A 837 -23.30 0.26 -13.69
C VAL A 837 -24.71 -0.21 -14.00
N ASP A 838 -24.94 -0.67 -15.23
CA ASP A 838 -26.17 -1.33 -15.65
C ASP A 838 -25.87 -2.81 -15.98
N PHE A 839 -26.45 -3.70 -15.18
CA PHE A 839 -26.34 -5.14 -15.34
C PHE A 839 -27.22 -5.67 -16.48
N GLY A 840 -28.10 -4.85 -17.05
CA GLY A 840 -29.04 -5.25 -18.08
C GLY A 840 -30.01 -6.31 -17.58
N GLN A 841 -30.41 -7.22 -18.47
CA GLN A 841 -31.38 -8.26 -18.16
C GLN A 841 -30.71 -9.51 -17.57
N VAL A 842 -31.19 -9.96 -16.41
CA VAL A 842 -30.74 -11.16 -15.69
C VAL A 842 -31.95 -12.02 -15.34
N LEU A 843 -31.80 -13.34 -15.48
CA LEU A 843 -32.90 -14.27 -15.16
C LEU A 843 -33.20 -14.26 -13.65
N VAL A 844 -34.48 -14.23 -13.29
CA VAL A 844 -34.91 -14.32 -11.88
C VAL A 844 -34.39 -15.62 -11.26
N GLY A 845 -33.75 -15.51 -10.10
CA GLY A 845 -33.11 -16.62 -9.40
C GLY A 845 -31.73 -17.01 -9.95
N SER A 846 -31.23 -16.32 -10.98
CA SER A 846 -29.83 -16.37 -11.42
C SER A 846 -29.10 -15.10 -10.98
N SER A 847 -27.77 -15.10 -11.11
CA SER A 847 -26.93 -13.92 -10.84
C SER A 847 -26.13 -13.52 -12.07
N LYS A 848 -25.79 -12.24 -12.16
CA LYS A 848 -24.80 -11.73 -13.11
C LYS A 848 -23.72 -10.97 -12.36
N ASP A 849 -22.49 -11.41 -12.57
CA ASP A 849 -21.31 -10.79 -11.98
C ASP A 849 -20.64 -9.94 -13.06
N SER A 850 -20.20 -8.74 -12.68
CA SER A 850 -19.50 -7.83 -13.57
C SER A 850 -18.20 -7.39 -12.91
N VAL A 851 -17.08 -7.85 -13.46
CA VAL A 851 -15.74 -7.36 -13.10
C VAL A 851 -15.53 -6.03 -13.78
N LEU A 852 -15.53 -4.96 -13.00
CA LEU A 852 -15.39 -3.60 -13.51
C LEU A 852 -13.91 -3.21 -13.43
N VAL A 853 -13.17 -3.54 -14.48
CA VAL A 853 -11.72 -3.25 -14.54
C VAL A 853 -11.48 -1.75 -14.50
N GLY A 854 -10.69 -1.31 -13.52
CA GLY A 854 -10.36 0.10 -13.35
C GLY A 854 -11.54 0.99 -12.93
N TYR A 855 -12.56 0.39 -12.31
CA TYR A 855 -13.77 1.06 -11.85
C TYR A 855 -13.51 2.22 -10.89
N LEU A 856 -12.70 1.97 -9.86
CA LEU A 856 -12.23 3.00 -8.95
C LEU A 856 -10.91 3.52 -9.50
N ARG A 857 -10.93 4.71 -10.10
CA ARG A 857 -9.74 5.31 -10.68
C ARG A 857 -9.27 6.48 -9.84
N ASN A 858 -8.02 6.40 -9.40
CA ASN A 858 -7.35 7.54 -8.79
C ASN A 858 -6.87 8.47 -9.91
N SER A 859 -7.61 9.56 -10.15
CA SER A 859 -7.23 10.60 -11.10
C SER A 859 -6.18 11.57 -10.51
N GLY A 860 -5.93 11.49 -9.20
CA GLY A 860 -5.00 12.33 -8.44
C GLY A 860 -3.53 11.95 -8.52
N GLY A 861 -2.69 12.80 -7.92
CA GLY A 861 -1.23 12.67 -7.87
C GLY A 861 -0.68 11.94 -6.64
N VAL A 862 -1.55 11.45 -5.76
CA VAL A 862 -1.22 10.78 -4.49
C VAL A 862 -2.07 9.54 -4.31
N GLU A 863 -1.59 8.56 -3.55
CA GLU A 863 -2.38 7.36 -3.25
C GLU A 863 -3.63 7.70 -2.41
N ILE A 864 -4.69 6.91 -2.62
CA ILE A 864 -5.98 7.06 -1.93
C ILE A 864 -6.27 5.75 -1.22
N GLU A 865 -6.60 5.82 0.06
CA GLU A 865 -7.03 4.66 0.84
C GLU A 865 -8.56 4.59 0.86
N VAL A 866 -9.10 3.46 0.45
CA VAL A 866 -10.53 3.13 0.50
C VAL A 866 -10.74 2.23 1.70
N ASN A 867 -11.58 2.69 2.63
CA ASN A 867 -11.81 2.07 3.94
C ASN A 867 -13.06 1.19 3.94
N GLU A 868 -14.08 1.55 3.16
CA GLU A 868 -15.32 0.79 3.08
C GLU A 868 -16.03 1.03 1.73
N LEU A 869 -16.73 -0.01 1.24
CA LEU A 869 -17.64 0.05 0.11
C LEU A 869 -18.99 -0.49 0.58
N GLN A 870 -20.06 0.29 0.37
CA GLN A 870 -21.39 -0.06 0.87
C GLN A 870 -22.44 0.13 -0.21
N ILE A 871 -23.23 -0.89 -0.49
CA ILE A 871 -24.41 -0.76 -1.36
C ILE A 871 -25.59 -0.29 -0.51
N THR A 872 -26.23 0.79 -0.94
CA THR A 872 -27.36 1.41 -0.26
C THR A 872 -28.50 1.66 -1.24
N GLY A 873 -29.72 1.85 -0.72
CA GLY A 873 -30.91 2.06 -1.54
C GLY A 873 -31.98 0.99 -1.30
N ARG A 874 -33.13 1.17 -1.96
CA ARG A 874 -34.31 0.31 -1.77
C ARG A 874 -34.06 -1.12 -2.21
N ASP A 875 -33.39 -1.30 -3.33
CA ASP A 875 -33.16 -2.60 -3.96
C ASP A 875 -31.74 -3.12 -3.69
N ALA A 876 -31.06 -2.60 -2.67
CA ALA A 876 -29.69 -2.95 -2.32
C ALA A 876 -29.49 -4.46 -2.11
N SER A 877 -30.51 -5.17 -1.61
CA SER A 877 -30.46 -6.62 -1.40
C SER A 877 -30.35 -7.45 -2.70
N ALA A 878 -30.60 -6.84 -3.86
CA ALA A 878 -30.41 -7.49 -5.15
C ALA A 878 -28.97 -7.34 -5.67
N PHE A 879 -28.10 -6.58 -5.00
CA PHE A 879 -26.73 -6.34 -5.43
C PHE A 879 -25.74 -6.70 -4.31
N ASP A 880 -24.60 -7.29 -4.69
CA ASP A 880 -23.53 -7.64 -3.76
C ASP A 880 -22.18 -7.15 -4.28
N ILE A 881 -21.26 -6.83 -3.35
CA ILE A 881 -19.85 -6.59 -3.66
C ILE A 881 -19.12 -7.90 -3.46
N ILE A 882 -18.58 -8.46 -4.55
CA ILE A 882 -17.99 -9.80 -4.55
C ILE A 882 -16.50 -9.75 -4.27
N SER A 883 -15.79 -8.80 -4.91
CA SER A 883 -14.35 -8.62 -4.73
C SER A 883 -13.92 -7.16 -4.87
N GLY A 884 -12.71 -6.86 -4.39
CA GLY A 884 -12.27 -5.48 -4.19
C GLY A 884 -12.81 -4.88 -2.89
N LEU A 885 -12.94 -5.70 -1.84
CA LEU A 885 -13.37 -5.24 -0.52
C LEU A 885 -12.24 -4.45 0.20
N PRO A 886 -12.55 -3.33 0.83
CA PRO A 886 -11.64 -2.57 1.70
C PRO A 886 -11.19 -3.34 2.97
N PRO A 887 -10.12 -2.88 3.66
CA PRO A 887 -9.32 -1.69 3.34
C PRO A 887 -8.31 -1.94 2.20
N PHE A 888 -8.11 -0.95 1.34
CA PHE A 888 -7.05 -0.99 0.34
C PHE A 888 -6.61 0.38 -0.17
N THR A 889 -5.43 0.45 -0.80
CA THR A 889 -4.94 1.66 -1.47
C THR A 889 -5.05 1.59 -2.99
N ILE A 890 -5.30 2.74 -3.61
CA ILE A 890 -5.22 2.96 -5.06
C ILE A 890 -4.04 3.93 -5.31
N PRO A 891 -2.91 3.44 -5.85
CA PRO A 891 -1.75 4.29 -6.11
C PRO A 891 -2.09 5.45 -7.07
N ALA A 892 -1.29 6.53 -7.01
CA ALA A 892 -1.47 7.70 -7.88
C ALA A 892 -1.57 7.31 -9.36
N ARG A 893 -2.56 7.87 -10.07
CA ARG A 893 -2.84 7.60 -11.49
C ARG A 893 -3.10 6.13 -11.85
N LYS A 894 -3.34 5.27 -10.86
CA LYS A 894 -3.74 3.86 -11.06
C LYS A 894 -5.23 3.70 -10.83
N SER A 895 -5.72 2.53 -11.22
CA SER A 895 -7.10 2.17 -11.02
C SER A 895 -7.19 0.80 -10.37
N ARG A 896 -8.28 0.56 -9.67
CA ARG A 896 -8.59 -0.69 -9.02
C ARG A 896 -9.95 -1.17 -9.50
N GLY A 897 -9.99 -2.44 -9.88
CA GLY A 897 -11.24 -3.09 -10.23
C GLY A 897 -12.06 -3.38 -8.98
N VAL A 898 -13.38 -3.34 -9.14
CA VAL A 898 -14.35 -3.86 -8.17
C VAL A 898 -15.23 -4.82 -8.93
N GLU A 899 -15.65 -5.89 -8.26
CA GLU A 899 -16.61 -6.82 -8.83
C GLU A 899 -17.92 -6.71 -8.10
N LEU A 900 -18.98 -6.50 -8.87
CA LEU A 900 -20.33 -6.33 -8.38
C LEU A 900 -21.20 -7.44 -8.97
N ARG A 901 -22.14 -7.95 -8.17
CA ARG A 901 -23.14 -8.95 -8.56
C ARG A 901 -24.52 -8.34 -8.54
N PHE A 902 -25.37 -8.76 -9.46
CA PHE A 902 -26.81 -8.51 -9.46
C PHE A 902 -27.58 -9.83 -9.50
N THR A 903 -28.44 -10.06 -8.50
CA THR A 903 -29.24 -11.28 -8.31
C THR A 903 -30.73 -10.90 -8.12
N PRO A 904 -31.51 -10.77 -9.21
CA PRO A 904 -32.92 -10.44 -9.09
C PRO A 904 -33.73 -11.61 -8.53
N ASP A 905 -34.52 -11.34 -7.49
CA ASP A 905 -35.45 -12.30 -6.87
C ASP A 905 -36.88 -12.21 -7.46
N ALA A 906 -37.15 -11.16 -8.24
CA ALA A 906 -38.43 -10.92 -8.90
C ALA A 906 -38.25 -10.32 -10.29
N VAL A 907 -39.29 -10.42 -11.12
CA VAL A 907 -39.34 -9.76 -12.44
C VAL A 907 -39.55 -8.25 -12.22
N GLY A 908 -38.67 -7.41 -12.77
CA GLY A 908 -38.75 -5.95 -12.58
C GLY A 908 -37.40 -5.25 -12.72
N ARG A 909 -37.41 -3.92 -12.60
CA ARG A 909 -36.18 -3.10 -12.55
C ARG A 909 -35.77 -2.90 -11.09
N PHE A 910 -34.47 -2.97 -10.84
CA PHE A 910 -33.84 -2.79 -9.53
C PHE A 910 -32.82 -1.67 -9.64
N ASP A 911 -32.80 -0.75 -8.67
CA ASP A 911 -31.86 0.37 -8.63
C ASP A 911 -31.26 0.54 -7.21
N ALA A 912 -29.95 0.73 -7.12
CA ALA A 912 -29.20 0.94 -5.88
C ALA A 912 -28.05 1.96 -6.07
N THR A 913 -27.30 2.27 -5.02
CA THR A 913 -26.17 3.21 -5.04
C THR A 913 -24.99 2.62 -4.29
N LEU A 914 -23.81 2.66 -4.89
CA LEU A 914 -22.56 2.28 -4.24
C LEU A 914 -21.94 3.49 -3.54
N LYS A 915 -21.88 3.45 -2.22
CA LYS A 915 -21.19 4.43 -1.38
C LYS A 915 -19.75 3.98 -1.18
N ILE A 916 -18.82 4.85 -1.55
CA ILE A 916 -17.38 4.64 -1.35
C ILE A 916 -16.98 5.48 -0.13
N LEU A 917 -16.28 4.88 0.83
CA LEU A 917 -15.74 5.57 1.99
C LEU A 917 -14.22 5.50 1.89
N SER A 918 -13.58 6.65 1.74
CA SER A 918 -12.14 6.74 1.49
C SER A 918 -11.51 7.88 2.29
N THR A 919 -10.19 8.03 2.21
CA THR A 919 -9.47 9.18 2.77
C THR A 919 -9.83 10.52 2.14
N ILE A 920 -10.57 10.54 1.03
CA ILE A 920 -11.13 11.74 0.38
C ILE A 920 -12.63 11.56 0.09
N ASP A 921 -13.30 12.66 -0.28
CA ASP A 921 -14.65 12.60 -0.84
C ASP A 921 -14.68 11.84 -2.17
N THR A 922 -15.70 11.01 -2.36
CA THR A 922 -15.84 10.12 -3.52
C THR A 922 -17.24 10.18 -4.14
N PRO A 923 -17.35 9.91 -5.45
CA PRO A 923 -18.64 9.82 -6.14
C PRO A 923 -19.50 8.66 -5.58
N ALA A 924 -20.81 8.76 -5.77
CA ALA A 924 -21.79 7.74 -5.39
C ALA A 924 -22.48 7.17 -6.65
N PRO A 925 -21.82 6.28 -7.41
CA PRO A 925 -22.37 5.74 -8.64
C PRO A 925 -23.62 4.87 -8.40
N SER A 926 -24.54 4.91 -9.36
CA SER A 926 -25.76 4.11 -9.36
C SER A 926 -25.52 2.70 -9.93
N LEU A 927 -26.24 1.74 -9.36
CA LEU A 927 -26.30 0.36 -9.82
C LEU A 927 -27.72 0.08 -10.30
N SER A 928 -27.86 -0.53 -11.48
CA SER A 928 -29.18 -0.84 -12.04
C SER A 928 -29.20 -2.20 -12.74
N GLY A 929 -30.35 -2.85 -12.78
CA GLY A 929 -30.53 -4.11 -13.48
C GLY A 929 -32.00 -4.49 -13.64
N GLN A 930 -32.29 -5.47 -14.49
CA GLN A 930 -33.64 -5.94 -14.75
C GLN A 930 -33.77 -7.46 -14.59
N GLY A 931 -34.61 -7.91 -13.66
CA GLY A 931 -35.03 -9.30 -13.52
C GLY A 931 -36.03 -9.70 -14.61
N VAL A 932 -35.76 -10.78 -15.34
CA VAL A 932 -36.61 -11.31 -16.42
C VAL A 932 -36.75 -12.84 -16.36
N THR A 933 -37.70 -13.42 -17.10
CA THR A 933 -37.86 -14.88 -17.22
C THR A 933 -37.30 -15.40 -18.55
N PRO A 934 -36.90 -16.69 -18.64
CA PRO A 934 -36.40 -17.27 -19.89
C PRO A 934 -37.49 -17.26 -20.96
N GLN A 935 -37.14 -16.92 -22.20
CA GLN A 935 -38.09 -16.96 -23.33
C GLN A 935 -38.07 -18.27 -24.11
N LEU A 936 -37.00 -19.07 -23.97
CA LEU A 936 -36.91 -20.41 -24.56
C LEU A 936 -37.00 -21.45 -23.43
N ARG A 937 -37.99 -22.33 -23.48
CA ARG A 937 -38.09 -23.50 -22.61
C ARG A 937 -37.53 -24.72 -23.33
N ILE A 938 -36.77 -25.54 -22.62
CA ILE A 938 -36.29 -26.84 -23.11
C ILE A 938 -36.86 -27.93 -22.20
N ASP A 939 -37.53 -28.92 -22.78
CA ASP A 939 -38.23 -29.95 -22.01
C ASP A 939 -37.27 -30.99 -21.38
N ALA A 940 -36.03 -31.10 -21.88
CA ALA A 940 -34.97 -31.91 -21.31
C ALA A 940 -33.64 -31.14 -21.28
N THR A 941 -33.14 -30.81 -20.09
CA THR A 941 -31.84 -30.12 -19.90
C THR A 941 -30.65 -31.09 -19.90
N ILE A 942 -30.91 -32.39 -19.74
CA ILE A 942 -29.93 -33.47 -19.80
C ILE A 942 -30.51 -34.60 -20.66
N VAL A 943 -29.70 -35.11 -21.59
CA VAL A 943 -29.98 -36.30 -22.39
C VAL A 943 -28.92 -37.34 -22.07
N ASP A 944 -29.32 -38.35 -21.30
CA ASP A 944 -28.50 -39.50 -20.96
C ASP A 944 -28.83 -40.67 -21.91
N PHE A 945 -27.86 -41.07 -22.72
CA PHE A 945 -27.98 -42.18 -23.68
C PHE A 945 -27.71 -43.55 -23.03
N GLY A 946 -27.31 -43.58 -21.76
CA GLY A 946 -26.97 -44.77 -21.02
C GLY A 946 -25.76 -45.50 -21.60
N LEU A 947 -25.74 -46.82 -21.38
CA LEU A 947 -24.71 -47.73 -21.85
C LEU A 947 -24.92 -48.08 -23.32
N VAL A 948 -23.95 -47.76 -24.17
CA VAL A 948 -23.96 -48.09 -25.61
C VAL A 948 -22.68 -48.84 -25.98
N GLU A 949 -22.81 -49.93 -26.73
CA GLU A 949 -21.64 -50.71 -27.16
C GLU A 949 -20.76 -49.89 -28.12
N VAL A 950 -19.44 -49.92 -27.92
CA VAL A 950 -18.49 -49.23 -28.81
C VAL A 950 -18.58 -49.79 -30.23
N GLY A 951 -18.81 -48.91 -31.20
CA GLY A 951 -19.09 -49.27 -32.60
C GLY A 951 -20.57 -49.46 -32.94
N ASN A 952 -21.46 -49.47 -31.94
CA ASN A 952 -22.91 -49.36 -32.11
C ASN A 952 -23.38 -47.91 -31.84
N GLN A 953 -24.69 -47.69 -31.95
CA GLN A 953 -25.31 -46.37 -31.74
C GLN A 953 -26.64 -46.49 -31.00
N ASN A 954 -26.97 -45.48 -30.22
CA ASN A 954 -28.27 -45.31 -29.57
C ASN A 954 -28.87 -43.95 -29.95
N ASP A 955 -30.10 -43.97 -30.46
CA ASP A 955 -30.84 -42.78 -30.86
C ASP A 955 -31.85 -42.43 -29.76
N THR A 956 -32.04 -41.14 -29.48
CA THR A 956 -33.01 -40.69 -28.47
C THR A 956 -34.42 -41.17 -28.82
N LEU A 957 -35.03 -41.97 -27.94
CA LEU A 957 -36.43 -42.41 -28.06
C LEU A 957 -37.44 -41.27 -27.84
N VAL A 958 -37.06 -40.23 -27.08
CA VAL A 958 -37.84 -39.02 -26.81
C VAL A 958 -37.11 -37.83 -27.43
N GLN A 959 -37.79 -37.07 -28.29
CA GLN A 959 -37.22 -35.88 -28.92
C GLN A 959 -36.97 -34.78 -27.88
N VAL A 960 -35.84 -34.08 -27.99
CA VAL A 960 -35.63 -32.85 -27.22
C VAL A 960 -36.54 -31.79 -27.85
N VAL A 961 -37.46 -31.25 -27.06
CA VAL A 961 -38.40 -30.21 -27.51
C VAL A 961 -37.99 -28.87 -26.93
N ILE A 962 -37.84 -27.89 -27.81
CA ILE A 962 -37.62 -26.49 -27.44
C ILE A 962 -38.87 -25.68 -27.78
N SER A 963 -39.34 -24.85 -26.85
CA SER A 963 -40.58 -24.05 -26.98
C SER A 963 -40.28 -22.58 -26.74
N ASN A 964 -40.77 -21.70 -27.61
CA ASN A 964 -40.76 -20.27 -27.35
C ASN A 964 -41.94 -19.93 -26.43
N VAL A 965 -41.64 -19.60 -25.17
CA VAL A 965 -42.63 -19.18 -24.16
C VAL A 965 -42.68 -17.66 -23.99
N GLY A 966 -41.90 -16.93 -24.81
CA GLY A 966 -41.91 -15.47 -24.89
C GLY A 966 -42.98 -14.93 -25.84
N THR A 967 -43.08 -13.60 -25.90
CA THR A 967 -44.07 -12.88 -26.73
C THR A 967 -43.53 -12.45 -28.10
N LEU A 968 -42.24 -12.63 -28.35
CA LEU A 968 -41.56 -12.27 -29.61
C LEU A 968 -40.94 -13.50 -30.28
N PRO A 969 -40.83 -13.53 -31.63
CA PRO A 969 -40.14 -14.61 -32.32
C PRO A 969 -38.66 -14.71 -31.94
N LEU A 970 -38.18 -15.93 -31.70
CA LEU A 970 -36.79 -16.22 -31.35
C LEU A 970 -36.03 -16.79 -32.56
N ALA A 971 -34.95 -16.14 -32.97
CA ALA A 971 -34.03 -16.67 -33.98
C ALA A 971 -33.05 -17.66 -33.32
N ILE A 972 -33.15 -18.95 -33.63
CA ILE A 972 -32.38 -20.02 -33.02
C ILE A 972 -31.15 -20.38 -33.87
N THR A 973 -30.00 -20.48 -33.21
CA THR A 973 -28.75 -21.06 -33.72
C THR A 973 -28.36 -22.23 -32.82
N ILE A 974 -27.75 -23.27 -33.38
CA ILE A 974 -27.34 -24.45 -32.63
C ILE A 974 -25.82 -24.62 -32.76
N LYS A 975 -25.15 -24.83 -31.63
CA LYS A 975 -23.72 -25.15 -31.56
C LYS A 975 -23.50 -26.34 -30.64
N GLN A 976 -22.77 -27.34 -31.12
CA GLN A 976 -22.34 -28.47 -30.29
C GLN A 976 -20.95 -28.18 -29.72
N ASN A 977 -20.78 -28.35 -28.42
CA ASN A 977 -19.51 -28.13 -27.71
C ASN A 977 -19.25 -29.30 -26.74
N GLY A 978 -18.06 -29.35 -26.14
CA GLY A 978 -17.72 -30.32 -25.09
C GLY A 978 -16.51 -31.19 -25.44
N PRO A 979 -16.06 -32.01 -24.49
CA PRO A 979 -14.81 -32.79 -24.59
C PRO A 979 -14.86 -33.90 -25.66
N ASP A 980 -16.04 -34.42 -26.01
CA ASP A 980 -16.18 -35.41 -27.07
C ASP A 980 -17.28 -35.05 -28.07
N LEU A 981 -16.88 -34.47 -29.20
CA LEU A 981 -17.79 -34.17 -30.31
C LEU A 981 -17.92 -35.31 -31.32
N ARG A 982 -17.11 -36.38 -31.17
CA ARG A 982 -17.08 -37.49 -32.12
C ARG A 982 -18.15 -38.53 -31.83
N SER A 983 -18.61 -38.61 -30.59
CA SER A 983 -19.61 -39.59 -30.17
C SER A 983 -21.06 -39.10 -30.23
N PHE A 984 -21.32 -37.78 -30.33
CA PHE A 984 -22.68 -37.23 -30.32
C PHE A 984 -23.05 -36.59 -31.67
N PHE A 985 -24.23 -36.91 -32.19
CA PHE A 985 -24.70 -36.44 -33.51
C PHE A 985 -26.13 -35.89 -33.44
N ILE A 986 -26.39 -34.81 -34.19
CA ILE A 986 -27.74 -34.28 -34.42
C ILE A 986 -28.32 -34.97 -35.66
N LEU A 987 -29.45 -35.67 -35.52
CA LEU A 987 -30.08 -36.41 -36.62
C LEU A 987 -31.14 -35.58 -37.36
N SER A 988 -31.84 -34.68 -36.65
CA SER A 988 -32.88 -33.81 -37.22
C SER A 988 -33.11 -32.58 -36.36
N GLY A 989 -33.53 -31.47 -36.97
CA GLY A 989 -33.79 -30.18 -36.29
C GLY A 989 -32.64 -29.17 -36.46
N GLU A 990 -32.03 -29.12 -37.64
CA GLU A 990 -30.88 -28.27 -37.95
C GLU A 990 -31.22 -26.76 -37.90
N ALA A 991 -30.25 -25.97 -37.47
CA ALA A 991 -30.30 -24.51 -37.41
C ALA A 991 -29.58 -23.85 -38.62
N PRO A 992 -29.87 -22.58 -38.96
CA PRO A 992 -30.73 -21.63 -38.25
C PRO A 992 -32.23 -21.76 -38.58
N PHE A 993 -33.08 -21.46 -37.60
CA PHE A 993 -34.55 -21.32 -37.78
C PHE A 993 -35.14 -20.28 -36.83
N THR A 994 -36.37 -19.84 -37.07
CA THR A 994 -37.09 -18.89 -36.19
C THR A 994 -38.27 -19.59 -35.52
N LEU A 995 -38.35 -19.50 -34.19
CA LEU A 995 -39.41 -20.06 -33.37
C LEU A 995 -40.42 -18.96 -32.99
N ALA A 996 -41.63 -19.02 -33.53
CA ALA A 996 -42.69 -18.06 -33.20
C ALA A 996 -43.18 -18.22 -31.75
N PRO A 997 -43.77 -17.18 -31.12
CA PRO A 997 -44.37 -17.28 -29.79
C PRO A 997 -45.30 -18.48 -29.66
N ASP A 998 -45.25 -19.18 -28.51
CA ASP A 998 -46.04 -20.36 -28.17
C ASP A 998 -45.88 -21.58 -29.11
N THR A 999 -44.86 -21.58 -29.98
CA THR A 999 -44.54 -22.73 -30.85
C THR A 999 -43.36 -23.54 -30.33
N SER A 1000 -43.28 -24.81 -30.74
CA SER A 1000 -42.22 -25.73 -30.33
C SER A 1000 -41.53 -26.38 -31.53
N HIS A 1001 -40.28 -26.75 -31.37
CA HIS A 1001 -39.47 -27.46 -32.35
C HIS A 1001 -38.82 -28.68 -31.68
N ALA A 1002 -38.91 -29.83 -32.34
CA ALA A 1002 -38.40 -31.10 -31.80
C ALA A 1002 -37.15 -31.54 -32.56
N MET A 1003 -36.17 -32.06 -31.83
CA MET A 1003 -34.92 -32.57 -32.39
C MET A 1003 -34.64 -34.00 -31.89
N SER A 1004 -33.92 -34.76 -32.71
CA SER A 1004 -33.49 -36.12 -32.39
C SER A 1004 -31.97 -36.19 -32.38
N LEU A 1005 -31.42 -36.89 -31.39
CA LEU A 1005 -29.97 -36.98 -31.17
C LEU A 1005 -29.51 -38.45 -31.20
N ARG A 1006 -28.24 -38.67 -31.49
CA ARG A 1006 -27.57 -39.98 -31.47
C ARG A 1006 -26.32 -39.93 -30.62
N PHE A 1007 -26.07 -41.02 -29.90
CA PHE A 1007 -24.79 -41.32 -29.28
C PHE A 1007 -24.20 -42.59 -29.90
N ALA A 1008 -22.98 -42.50 -30.40
CA ALA A 1008 -22.21 -43.62 -30.96
C ALA A 1008 -20.79 -43.57 -30.37
N PRO A 1009 -20.55 -44.25 -29.23
CA PRO A 1009 -19.29 -44.13 -28.50
C PRO A 1009 -18.10 -44.68 -29.28
N VAL A 1010 -16.98 -43.94 -29.23
CA VAL A 1010 -15.69 -44.35 -29.80
C VAL A 1010 -14.69 -44.87 -28.76
N SER A 1011 -15.04 -44.83 -27.47
CA SER A 1011 -14.21 -45.30 -26.35
C SER A 1011 -15.08 -45.99 -25.28
N LEU A 1012 -14.45 -46.76 -24.38
CA LEU A 1012 -15.11 -47.52 -23.30
C LEU A 1012 -15.46 -46.69 -22.06
N GLU A 1013 -15.49 -45.37 -22.17
CA GLU A 1013 -15.59 -44.46 -21.03
C GLU A 1013 -16.87 -43.65 -21.04
N ARG A 1014 -17.18 -43.07 -19.88
CA ARG A 1014 -18.21 -42.03 -19.79
C ARG A 1014 -17.69 -40.78 -20.47
N THR A 1015 -18.55 -40.18 -21.28
CA THR A 1015 -18.22 -38.97 -22.00
C THR A 1015 -19.39 -38.00 -21.97
N SER A 1016 -19.08 -36.73 -22.21
CA SER A 1016 -20.08 -35.66 -22.18
C SER A 1016 -19.90 -34.68 -23.33
N GLY A 1017 -21.01 -34.07 -23.71
CA GLY A 1017 -21.07 -33.00 -24.70
C GLY A 1017 -22.18 -32.03 -24.35
N THR A 1018 -22.33 -30.96 -25.10
CA THR A 1018 -23.42 -30.00 -24.94
C THR A 1018 -23.96 -29.53 -26.27
N ILE A 1019 -25.24 -29.18 -26.28
CA ILE A 1019 -25.89 -28.46 -27.37
C ILE A 1019 -26.35 -27.12 -26.85
N GLU A 1020 -25.81 -26.05 -27.42
CA GLU A 1020 -26.15 -24.67 -27.10
C GLU A 1020 -27.12 -24.11 -28.16
N PHE A 1021 -28.27 -23.65 -27.70
CA PHE A 1021 -29.28 -22.94 -28.49
C PHE A 1021 -29.10 -21.44 -28.30
N GLY A 1022 -28.34 -20.80 -29.18
CA GLY A 1022 -28.22 -19.34 -29.19
C GLY A 1022 -29.50 -18.70 -29.73
N HIS A 1023 -30.02 -17.68 -29.05
CA HIS A 1023 -31.20 -16.94 -29.47
C HIS A 1023 -31.16 -15.45 -29.10
N ASN A 1024 -32.02 -14.65 -29.73
CA ASN A 1024 -32.11 -13.19 -29.55
C ASN A 1024 -33.00 -12.75 -28.36
N GLY A 1025 -33.27 -13.66 -27.41
CA GLY A 1025 -34.11 -13.40 -26.25
C GLY A 1025 -33.34 -13.58 -24.94
N PRO A 1026 -33.88 -13.12 -23.79
CA PRO A 1026 -33.26 -13.30 -22.49
C PRO A 1026 -33.08 -14.78 -22.13
N GLY A 1027 -31.91 -15.12 -21.58
CA GLY A 1027 -31.54 -16.50 -21.25
C GLY A 1027 -30.77 -17.26 -22.36
N SER A 1028 -30.31 -16.57 -23.41
CA SER A 1028 -29.46 -17.17 -24.46
C SER A 1028 -27.98 -17.24 -24.04
N PRO A 1029 -27.24 -18.32 -24.38
CA PRO A 1029 -27.76 -19.55 -24.99
C PRO A 1029 -28.39 -20.47 -23.93
N ALA A 1030 -29.49 -21.12 -24.29
CA ALA A 1030 -30.00 -22.24 -23.50
C ALA A 1030 -29.18 -23.50 -23.83
N THR A 1031 -28.84 -24.34 -22.85
CA THR A 1031 -27.91 -25.46 -23.04
C THR A 1031 -28.51 -26.79 -22.61
N VAL A 1032 -28.26 -27.84 -23.39
CA VAL A 1032 -28.58 -29.24 -23.07
C VAL A 1032 -27.28 -30.01 -22.89
N ILE A 1033 -27.15 -30.73 -21.77
CA ILE A 1033 -26.03 -31.62 -21.50
C ILE A 1033 -26.31 -32.97 -22.16
N LEU A 1034 -25.35 -33.46 -22.93
CA LEU A 1034 -25.35 -34.80 -23.49
C LEU A 1034 -24.41 -35.67 -22.67
N PHE A 1035 -24.85 -36.88 -22.35
CA PHE A 1035 -24.06 -37.82 -21.58
C PHE A 1035 -24.29 -39.24 -22.09
N GLY A 1036 -23.23 -40.04 -22.15
CA GLY A 1036 -23.32 -41.44 -22.55
C GLY A 1036 -22.09 -42.21 -22.11
N GLU A 1037 -22.24 -43.52 -21.96
CA GLU A 1037 -21.17 -44.42 -21.56
C GLU A 1037 -20.96 -45.46 -22.65
N GLY A 1038 -19.75 -45.49 -23.21
CA GLY A 1038 -19.34 -46.58 -24.08
C GLY A 1038 -19.00 -47.80 -23.25
N PHE A 1039 -19.52 -48.97 -23.62
CA PHE A 1039 -19.12 -50.23 -22.97
C PHE A 1039 -18.76 -51.28 -24.01
N CYS A 1040 -18.18 -52.38 -23.54
CA CYS A 1040 -17.97 -53.55 -24.37
C CYS A 1040 -18.74 -54.77 -23.87
N PRO A 1041 -19.44 -55.52 -24.75
CA PRO A 1041 -20.01 -56.81 -24.39
C PRO A 1041 -19.01 -57.98 -24.42
N THR A 1042 -17.75 -57.77 -24.82
CA THR A 1042 -16.76 -58.86 -24.87
C THR A 1042 -16.43 -59.35 -23.46
N THR A 1043 -16.40 -60.68 -23.31
CA THR A 1043 -16.09 -61.36 -22.05
C THR A 1043 -14.60 -61.31 -21.70
N ILE A 1044 -13.74 -60.99 -22.69
CA ILE A 1044 -12.30 -60.83 -22.48
C ILE A 1044 -12.02 -59.35 -22.29
N THR A 1045 -11.98 -58.93 -21.03
CA THR A 1045 -11.70 -57.55 -20.65
C THR A 1045 -10.21 -57.26 -20.59
N ARG A 1046 -9.36 -58.28 -20.38
CA ARG A 1046 -7.91 -58.13 -20.18
C ARG A 1046 -7.12 -59.18 -20.95
N VAL A 1047 -6.00 -58.76 -21.53
CA VAL A 1047 -5.01 -59.62 -22.17
C VAL A 1047 -3.60 -59.30 -21.66
N LEU A 1048 -2.74 -60.30 -21.63
CA LEU A 1048 -1.30 -60.14 -21.43
C LEU A 1048 -0.61 -60.25 -22.79
N ALA A 1049 -0.10 -59.12 -23.28
CA ALA A 1049 0.86 -59.09 -24.38
C ALA A 1049 2.26 -59.30 -23.80
N SER A 1050 2.97 -60.32 -24.26
CA SER A 1050 4.32 -60.62 -23.79
C SER A 1050 5.27 -60.83 -24.95
N VAL A 1051 6.48 -60.28 -24.80
CA VAL A 1051 7.64 -60.59 -25.63
C VAL A 1051 8.53 -61.51 -24.82
N GLY A 1052 8.78 -62.72 -25.31
CA GLY A 1052 9.74 -63.63 -24.69
C GLY A 1052 11.18 -63.19 -24.93
N ASP A 1053 12.10 -63.66 -24.09
CA ASP A 1053 13.53 -63.43 -24.27
C ASP A 1053 14.06 -64.08 -25.55
N ILE A 1054 14.99 -63.40 -26.21
CA ILE A 1054 15.51 -63.77 -27.52
C ILE A 1054 17.02 -63.81 -27.45
N THR A 1055 17.66 -64.73 -28.15
CA THR A 1055 19.11 -64.74 -28.29
C THR A 1055 19.51 -64.94 -29.75
N GLY A 1056 20.52 -64.21 -30.22
CA GLY A 1056 21.04 -64.34 -31.59
C GLY A 1056 22.53 -64.00 -31.68
N ALA A 1057 23.23 -64.55 -32.68
CA ALA A 1057 24.57 -64.11 -33.06
C ALA A 1057 24.50 -63.00 -34.12
N PRO A 1058 25.53 -62.15 -34.26
CA PRO A 1058 25.55 -61.14 -35.32
C PRO A 1058 25.34 -61.75 -36.71
N GLY A 1059 24.37 -61.23 -37.46
CA GLY A 1059 23.93 -61.73 -38.76
C GLY A 1059 22.77 -62.72 -38.70
N ASP A 1060 22.40 -63.23 -37.52
CA ASP A 1060 21.23 -64.10 -37.38
C ASP A 1060 19.93 -63.32 -37.59
N THR A 1061 19.02 -63.91 -38.36
CA THR A 1061 17.61 -63.49 -38.36
C THR A 1061 16.89 -64.21 -37.23
N VAL A 1062 16.45 -63.46 -36.23
CA VAL A 1062 15.69 -63.95 -35.07
C VAL A 1062 14.21 -63.56 -35.17
N MET A 1063 13.35 -64.46 -34.71
CA MET A 1063 11.92 -64.20 -34.58
C MET A 1063 11.65 -63.44 -33.29
N LEU A 1064 10.77 -62.44 -33.31
CA LEU A 1064 10.26 -61.83 -32.08
C LEU A 1064 9.14 -62.72 -31.52
N PRO A 1065 9.33 -63.40 -30.36
CA PRO A 1065 8.34 -64.30 -29.80
C PRO A 1065 7.29 -63.48 -29.03
N PHE A 1066 6.39 -62.85 -29.79
CA PHE A 1066 5.28 -62.09 -29.26
C PHE A 1066 4.04 -62.98 -29.12
N SER A 1067 3.40 -62.92 -27.96
CA SER A 1067 2.14 -63.61 -27.68
C SER A 1067 1.15 -62.67 -27.02
N ILE A 1068 -0.13 -62.91 -27.26
CA ILE A 1068 -1.23 -62.26 -26.55
C ILE A 1068 -2.06 -63.38 -25.93
N VAL A 1069 -2.21 -63.36 -24.61
CA VAL A 1069 -2.97 -64.35 -23.84
C VAL A 1069 -4.11 -63.67 -23.12
N SER A 1070 -5.31 -64.26 -23.15
CA SER A 1070 -6.45 -63.77 -22.37
C SER A 1070 -6.21 -63.98 -20.87
N LEU A 1071 -6.36 -62.92 -20.07
CA LEU A 1071 -6.30 -63.01 -18.60
C LEU A 1071 -7.67 -63.36 -17.98
N ASP A 1072 -8.75 -63.15 -18.74
CA ASP A 1072 -10.14 -63.43 -18.36
C ASP A 1072 -10.83 -64.32 -19.41
N PRO A 1073 -10.52 -65.64 -19.50
CA PRO A 1073 -11.07 -66.49 -20.55
C PRO A 1073 -12.58 -66.74 -20.35
N PRO A 1074 -13.40 -66.74 -21.43
CA PRO A 1074 -14.83 -67.00 -21.31
C PRO A 1074 -15.11 -68.43 -20.81
N PRO A 1075 -16.14 -68.65 -19.97
CA PRO A 1075 -16.49 -69.98 -19.50
C PRO A 1075 -16.92 -70.89 -20.67
N PRO A 1076 -16.54 -72.18 -20.69
CA PRO A 1076 -16.63 -73.05 -21.87
C PRO A 1076 -18.04 -73.45 -22.33
N SER A 1077 -19.12 -72.72 -21.98
CA SER A 1077 -20.49 -73.19 -22.22
C SER A 1077 -21.59 -72.14 -22.44
N GLN A 1078 -21.31 -70.92 -22.92
CA GLN A 1078 -22.37 -70.02 -23.38
C GLN A 1078 -22.29 -69.75 -24.88
N SER A 1079 -23.39 -70.07 -25.57
CA SER A 1079 -23.65 -69.93 -26.99
C SER A 1079 -23.86 -68.47 -27.43
N GLY A 1080 -22.94 -67.58 -27.04
CA GLY A 1080 -22.77 -66.30 -27.71
C GLY A 1080 -21.95 -66.51 -28.99
N THR A 1081 -22.18 -65.70 -30.01
CA THR A 1081 -21.35 -65.68 -31.22
C THR A 1081 -19.87 -65.70 -30.84
N PRO A 1082 -19.06 -66.67 -31.29
CA PRO A 1082 -17.65 -66.73 -30.96
C PRO A 1082 -16.99 -65.41 -31.37
N LEU A 1083 -16.21 -64.82 -30.46
CA LEU A 1083 -15.36 -63.67 -30.76
C LEU A 1083 -14.53 -64.01 -32.01
N GLY A 1084 -14.79 -63.28 -33.10
CA GLY A 1084 -13.98 -63.39 -34.31
C GLY A 1084 -12.54 -62.96 -34.01
N PRO A 1085 -11.58 -63.31 -34.88
CA PRO A 1085 -10.23 -62.80 -34.76
C PRO A 1085 -10.19 -61.27 -34.69
N LEU A 1086 -9.35 -60.73 -33.83
CA LEU A 1086 -9.16 -59.30 -33.62
C LEU A 1086 -7.86 -58.82 -34.28
N ASP A 1087 -7.97 -57.84 -35.16
CA ASP A 1087 -6.81 -57.23 -35.82
C ASP A 1087 -6.15 -56.21 -34.87
N PHE A 1088 -4.82 -56.22 -34.79
CA PHE A 1088 -4.01 -55.35 -33.93
C PHE A 1088 -2.73 -54.86 -34.63
N ILE A 1089 -2.17 -53.78 -34.11
CA ILE A 1089 -0.85 -53.25 -34.44
C ILE A 1089 -0.02 -53.26 -33.15
N ALA A 1090 1.05 -54.05 -33.11
CA ALA A 1090 1.99 -54.08 -32.00
C ALA A 1090 3.25 -53.29 -32.36
N GLN A 1091 3.63 -52.36 -31.49
CA GLN A 1091 4.81 -51.52 -31.60
C GLN A 1091 5.86 -51.98 -30.59
N PHE A 1092 7.10 -52.15 -31.05
CA PHE A 1092 8.20 -52.60 -30.22
C PHE A 1092 9.38 -51.62 -30.30
N ALA A 1093 9.91 -51.22 -29.15
CA ALA A 1093 11.14 -50.45 -29.04
C ALA A 1093 12.34 -51.35 -28.74
N PHE A 1094 13.43 -51.09 -29.45
CA PHE A 1094 14.72 -51.76 -29.26
C PHE A 1094 15.87 -50.91 -29.79
N ASN A 1095 17.09 -51.21 -29.34
CA ASN A 1095 18.29 -50.52 -29.79
C ASN A 1095 18.58 -50.83 -31.27
N LYS A 1096 18.57 -49.78 -32.10
CA LYS A 1096 18.67 -49.89 -33.56
C LYS A 1096 20.03 -50.37 -34.07
N SER A 1097 21.08 -50.32 -33.23
CA SER A 1097 22.41 -50.85 -33.56
C SER A 1097 22.50 -52.36 -33.30
N ILE A 1098 21.61 -52.90 -32.46
CA ILE A 1098 21.59 -54.31 -32.03
C ILE A 1098 20.56 -55.10 -32.85
N LEU A 1099 19.39 -54.54 -33.11
CA LEU A 1099 18.31 -55.19 -33.85
C LEU A 1099 17.81 -54.29 -34.97
N THR A 1100 17.60 -54.88 -36.15
CA THR A 1100 16.98 -54.19 -37.30
C THR A 1100 15.88 -55.06 -37.90
N PRO A 1101 14.67 -54.52 -38.13
CA PRO A 1101 13.59 -55.24 -38.81
C PRO A 1101 13.97 -55.67 -40.23
N VAL A 1102 13.63 -56.91 -40.59
CA VAL A 1102 13.88 -57.47 -41.94
C VAL A 1102 12.65 -57.34 -42.84
N ASN A 1103 11.47 -57.47 -42.24
CA ASN A 1103 10.19 -57.56 -42.95
C ASN A 1103 9.56 -56.16 -43.11
N ARG A 1104 8.42 -56.04 -43.80
CA ARG A 1104 7.66 -54.78 -43.99
C ARG A 1104 7.06 -54.25 -42.66
N ALA A 1105 7.91 -53.98 -41.68
CA ALA A 1105 7.57 -53.27 -40.46
C ALA A 1105 7.51 -51.78 -40.75
N ALA A 1106 6.52 -51.08 -40.22
CA ALA A 1106 6.48 -49.62 -40.28
C ALA A 1106 7.40 -49.06 -39.19
N ILE A 1107 8.37 -48.23 -39.56
CA ILE A 1107 9.18 -47.50 -38.56
C ILE A 1107 8.35 -46.32 -38.06
N VAL A 1108 7.99 -46.35 -36.79
CA VAL A 1108 7.12 -45.35 -36.15
C VAL A 1108 7.96 -44.19 -35.61
N GLU A 1109 9.11 -44.50 -35.01
CA GLU A 1109 10.01 -43.52 -34.43
C GLU A 1109 11.48 -43.97 -34.57
N GLU A 1110 12.38 -43.02 -34.80
CA GLU A 1110 13.81 -43.28 -34.98
C GLU A 1110 14.68 -42.24 -34.24
N GLY A 1111 15.14 -42.62 -33.05
CA GLY A 1111 16.03 -41.84 -32.20
C GLY A 1111 17.52 -42.13 -32.46
N PRO A 1112 18.45 -41.52 -31.71
CA PRO A 1112 19.89 -41.71 -31.89
C PRO A 1112 20.37 -43.15 -31.59
N LEU A 1113 19.75 -43.85 -30.62
CA LEU A 1113 20.08 -45.24 -30.26
C LEU A 1113 18.88 -46.20 -30.29
N GLU A 1114 17.65 -45.69 -30.16
CA GLU A 1114 16.43 -46.49 -30.14
C GLU A 1114 15.62 -46.36 -31.43
N ARG A 1115 14.88 -47.41 -31.76
CA ARG A 1115 13.94 -47.46 -32.88
C ARG A 1115 12.66 -48.15 -32.43
N VAL A 1116 11.52 -47.57 -32.82
CA VAL A 1116 10.19 -48.18 -32.64
C VAL A 1116 9.69 -48.69 -33.98
N ALA A 1117 9.37 -49.98 -34.03
CA ALA A 1117 8.85 -50.65 -35.23
C ALA A 1117 7.49 -51.30 -34.96
N ALA A 1118 6.58 -51.20 -35.93
CA ALA A 1118 5.21 -51.69 -35.83
C ALA A 1118 4.93 -52.85 -36.79
N TRP A 1119 4.18 -53.83 -36.29
CA TRP A 1119 3.67 -54.97 -37.06
C TRP A 1119 2.16 -55.15 -36.88
N GLU A 1120 1.51 -55.47 -37.99
CA GLU A 1120 0.07 -55.76 -38.06
C GLU A 1120 -0.18 -57.26 -37.92
N GLY A 1121 -0.95 -57.63 -36.89
CA GLY A 1121 -1.32 -59.00 -36.58
C GLY A 1121 -2.82 -59.18 -36.38
N ARG A 1122 -3.25 -60.43 -36.38
CA ARG A 1122 -4.62 -60.87 -36.13
C ARG A 1122 -4.60 -61.91 -35.02
N TRP A 1123 -5.14 -61.57 -33.85
CA TRP A 1123 -5.19 -62.45 -32.69
C TRP A 1123 -6.47 -63.27 -32.66
N HIS A 1124 -6.35 -64.57 -32.40
CA HIS A 1124 -7.46 -65.51 -32.25
C HIS A 1124 -7.64 -65.84 -30.77
N PRO A 1125 -8.70 -65.32 -30.10
CA PRO A 1125 -8.80 -65.37 -28.64
C PRO A 1125 -8.97 -66.78 -28.05
N PHE A 1126 -9.46 -67.75 -28.82
CA PHE A 1126 -9.75 -69.10 -28.35
C PHE A 1126 -8.52 -70.00 -28.24
N ASP A 1127 -7.54 -69.84 -29.12
CA ASP A 1127 -6.30 -70.62 -29.13
C ASP A 1127 -5.06 -69.75 -28.87
N SER A 1128 -5.26 -68.44 -28.63
CA SER A 1128 -4.21 -67.43 -28.43
C SER A 1128 -3.23 -67.32 -29.59
N SER A 1129 -3.58 -67.83 -30.78
CA SER A 1129 -2.73 -67.77 -31.95
C SER A 1129 -2.76 -66.38 -32.59
N ILE A 1130 -1.64 -65.98 -33.21
CA ILE A 1130 -1.51 -64.72 -33.93
C ILE A 1130 -1.20 -65.02 -35.40
N THR A 1131 -2.01 -64.49 -36.30
CA THR A 1131 -1.75 -64.49 -37.74
C THR A 1131 -1.22 -63.13 -38.15
N TRP A 1132 0.05 -63.03 -38.53
CA TRP A 1132 0.64 -61.76 -38.97
C TRP A 1132 0.27 -61.43 -40.41
N MET A 1133 -0.23 -60.21 -40.65
CA MET A 1133 -0.78 -59.82 -41.97
C MET A 1133 0.32 -59.56 -43.01
N ASN A 1134 1.50 -59.10 -42.58
CA ASN A 1134 2.63 -58.75 -43.46
C ASN A 1134 3.88 -59.63 -43.21
N GLY A 1135 3.67 -60.85 -42.71
CA GLY A 1135 4.73 -61.77 -42.30
C GLY A 1135 5.11 -61.63 -40.82
N GLU A 1136 5.58 -62.70 -40.22
CA GLU A 1136 5.93 -62.73 -38.80
C GLU A 1136 7.07 -61.72 -38.47
N PRO A 1137 7.11 -61.14 -37.26
CA PRO A 1137 8.11 -60.14 -36.90
C PRO A 1137 9.51 -60.78 -36.84
N GLN A 1138 10.36 -60.38 -37.79
CA GLN A 1138 11.74 -60.83 -37.90
C GLN A 1138 12.70 -59.66 -37.74
N LEU A 1139 13.73 -59.87 -36.92
CA LEU A 1139 14.80 -58.93 -36.64
C LEU A 1139 16.12 -59.58 -37.04
N VAL A 1140 17.02 -58.82 -37.65
CA VAL A 1140 18.43 -59.22 -37.82
C VAL A 1140 19.25 -58.65 -36.68
N ALA A 1141 20.01 -59.52 -36.03
CA ALA A 1141 20.97 -59.15 -35.00
C ALA A 1141 22.19 -58.47 -35.65
N GLY A 1142 22.42 -57.21 -35.33
CA GLY A 1142 23.66 -56.50 -35.66
C GLY A 1142 24.79 -56.82 -34.68
N LEU A 1143 25.96 -56.23 -34.91
CA LEU A 1143 27.08 -56.34 -33.97
C LEU A 1143 26.79 -55.67 -32.62
N GLY A 1144 25.91 -54.67 -32.64
CA GLY A 1144 25.43 -53.98 -31.45
C GLY A 1144 26.46 -53.06 -30.79
N ASN A 1145 25.98 -52.02 -30.12
CA ASN A 1145 26.79 -51.25 -29.17
C ASN A 1145 26.69 -51.79 -27.72
N ALA A 1146 25.89 -52.84 -27.47
CA ALA A 1146 25.77 -53.52 -26.17
C ALA A 1146 25.57 -55.04 -26.33
N GLU A 1147 25.66 -55.79 -25.23
CA GLU A 1147 25.45 -57.25 -25.18
C GLU A 1147 23.97 -57.65 -25.14
N SER A 1148 23.10 -56.72 -24.82
CA SER A 1148 21.65 -56.92 -24.79
C SER A 1148 20.90 -55.63 -25.08
N THR A 1149 19.66 -55.75 -25.55
CA THR A 1149 18.69 -54.65 -25.61
C THR A 1149 17.37 -55.14 -25.02
N PRO A 1150 16.65 -54.30 -24.26
CA PRO A 1150 15.25 -54.60 -23.99
C PRO A 1150 14.47 -54.60 -25.32
N ALA A 1151 13.49 -55.47 -25.41
CA ALA A 1151 12.49 -55.52 -26.47
C ALA A 1151 11.15 -55.11 -25.83
N VAL A 1152 10.95 -53.80 -25.75
CA VAL A 1152 9.84 -53.18 -25.02
C VAL A 1152 8.59 -53.15 -25.89
N ILE A 1153 7.44 -53.50 -25.33
CA ILE A 1153 6.14 -53.32 -25.99
C ILE A 1153 5.71 -51.86 -25.78
N GLU A 1154 5.99 -51.00 -26.74
CA GLU A 1154 5.57 -49.59 -26.69
C GLU A 1154 4.05 -49.47 -26.71
N ASP A 1155 3.39 -50.21 -27.60
CA ASP A 1155 1.94 -50.19 -27.71
C ASP A 1155 1.38 -51.44 -28.39
N VAL A 1156 0.12 -51.78 -28.08
CA VAL A 1156 -0.67 -52.79 -28.80
C VAL A 1156 -2.04 -52.18 -29.03
N THR A 1157 -2.27 -51.71 -30.25
CA THR A 1157 -3.50 -51.04 -30.63
C THR A 1157 -4.39 -51.97 -31.43
N TRP A 1158 -5.68 -52.01 -31.13
CA TRP A 1158 -6.64 -52.84 -31.86
C TRP A 1158 -7.32 -52.00 -32.94
N SER A 1159 -7.43 -52.54 -34.15
CA SER A 1159 -7.88 -51.76 -35.32
C SER A 1159 -9.40 -51.72 -35.49
N GLN A 1160 -10.16 -52.54 -34.77
CA GLN A 1160 -11.63 -52.59 -34.79
C GLN A 1160 -12.20 -53.09 -33.44
N GLY A 1161 -13.39 -52.60 -33.07
CA GLY A 1161 -14.21 -53.14 -31.97
C GLY A 1161 -13.78 -52.68 -30.58
N CYS A 1162 -14.09 -53.50 -29.56
CA CYS A 1162 -13.66 -53.25 -28.19
C CYS A 1162 -12.25 -53.80 -27.93
N PRO A 1163 -11.25 -52.95 -27.73
CA PRO A 1163 -9.92 -53.41 -27.36
C PRO A 1163 -9.94 -53.97 -25.92
N PRO A 1164 -9.41 -55.18 -25.67
CA PRO A 1164 -9.12 -55.60 -24.30
C PRO A 1164 -8.01 -54.73 -23.70
N GLU A 1165 -8.05 -54.52 -22.38
CA GLU A 1165 -6.96 -53.90 -21.63
C GLU A 1165 -5.69 -54.74 -21.78
N VAL A 1166 -4.59 -54.13 -22.23
CA VAL A 1166 -3.33 -54.84 -22.51
C VAL A 1166 -2.37 -54.67 -21.34
N ALA A 1167 -2.22 -55.71 -20.52
CA ALA A 1167 -1.05 -55.86 -19.66
C ALA A 1167 0.17 -56.22 -20.53
N LYS A 1168 1.32 -55.65 -20.21
CA LYS A 1168 2.56 -55.85 -20.99
C LYS A 1168 3.61 -56.58 -20.16
N SER A 1169 4.33 -57.48 -20.80
CA SER A 1169 5.54 -58.10 -20.26
C SER A 1169 6.63 -58.02 -21.32
N ASP A 1170 7.60 -57.15 -21.10
CA ASP A 1170 8.71 -56.95 -22.02
C ASP A 1170 9.69 -58.13 -21.96
N GLY A 1171 10.44 -58.31 -23.05
CA GLY A 1171 11.51 -59.31 -23.13
C GLY A 1171 12.87 -58.65 -23.23
N ILE A 1172 13.93 -59.45 -23.15
CA ILE A 1172 15.30 -59.01 -23.46
C ILE A 1172 15.86 -59.78 -24.65
N PHE A 1173 16.54 -59.07 -25.55
CA PHE A 1173 17.38 -59.70 -26.57
C PHE A 1173 18.84 -59.73 -26.09
N VAL A 1174 19.49 -60.89 -26.16
CA VAL A 1174 20.90 -61.08 -25.77
C VAL A 1174 21.73 -61.59 -26.96
N LEU A 1175 22.84 -60.91 -27.23
CA LEU A 1175 23.82 -61.31 -28.24
C LEU A 1175 24.70 -62.47 -27.73
N HIS A 1176 24.79 -63.56 -28.49
CA HIS A 1176 25.64 -64.70 -28.16
C HIS A 1176 26.55 -65.12 -29.34
N ARG A 1177 27.59 -65.94 -29.07
CA ARG A 1177 28.64 -66.30 -30.05
C ARG A 1177 29.38 -65.10 -30.68
N LEU A 1178 29.74 -64.13 -29.86
CA LEU A 1178 30.82 -63.22 -30.22
C LEU A 1178 32.11 -64.04 -30.33
N CYS A 1179 32.70 -64.14 -31.52
CA CYS A 1179 34.01 -64.78 -31.69
C CYS A 1179 35.01 -64.14 -30.73
N ARG A 1180 35.47 -64.92 -29.76
CA ARG A 1180 36.67 -64.62 -28.97
C ARG A 1180 37.87 -64.89 -29.87
N ASP A 1181 38.17 -63.95 -30.76
CA ASP A 1181 39.49 -63.76 -31.35
C ASP A 1181 39.58 -62.30 -31.86
N GLY A 1182 40.08 -61.44 -30.96
CA GLY A 1182 40.78 -60.18 -31.24
C GLY A 1182 40.03 -59.06 -31.97
N GLU A 1183 39.32 -58.20 -31.23
CA GLU A 1183 39.70 -56.80 -30.97
C GLU A 1183 38.57 -56.05 -30.21
N THR A 1184 38.98 -54.99 -29.54
CA THR A 1184 38.32 -54.24 -28.47
C THR A 1184 36.97 -53.66 -28.90
N ARG A 1185 35.89 -53.93 -28.14
CA ARG A 1185 34.64 -53.16 -28.26
C ARG A 1185 34.93 -51.73 -27.78
N LEU A 1186 35.23 -50.86 -28.74
CA LEU A 1186 35.23 -49.42 -28.59
C LEU A 1186 33.88 -48.99 -28.04
N PHE A 1187 33.83 -48.54 -26.79
CA PHE A 1187 33.21 -47.29 -26.31
C PHE A 1187 33.28 -47.31 -24.77
N SER A 1188 34.10 -46.43 -24.18
CA SER A 1188 33.91 -46.04 -22.77
C SER A 1188 32.61 -45.23 -22.67
N ALA A 1189 32.03 -45.14 -21.47
CA ALA A 1189 30.66 -44.70 -21.15
C ALA A 1189 30.20 -43.32 -21.71
N ASP A 1190 31.06 -42.57 -22.37
CA ASP A 1190 30.83 -41.26 -22.97
C ASP A 1190 31.50 -41.07 -24.35
N GLY A 1191 32.22 -42.08 -24.87
CA GLY A 1191 32.66 -42.19 -26.27
C GLY A 1191 33.60 -41.11 -26.82
N GLN A 1192 34.26 -40.32 -25.96
CA GLN A 1192 35.10 -39.20 -26.40
C GLN A 1192 36.50 -39.22 -25.77
N LEU A 1193 37.53 -38.90 -26.56
CA LEU A 1193 38.90 -38.69 -26.06
C LEU A 1193 38.91 -37.42 -25.21
N LYS A 1194 39.30 -37.52 -23.94
CA LYS A 1194 39.32 -36.39 -23.00
C LYS A 1194 40.60 -36.35 -22.20
N LEU A 1195 41.16 -35.15 -22.04
CA LEU A 1195 42.19 -34.81 -21.07
C LEU A 1195 41.63 -33.62 -20.28
N GLY A 1196 41.29 -33.83 -19.01
CA GLY A 1196 40.48 -32.87 -18.25
C GLY A 1196 40.14 -33.35 -16.85
N GLY A 1197 40.31 -32.48 -15.85
CA GLY A 1197 39.99 -32.78 -14.45
C GLY A 1197 41.20 -32.93 -13.54
N ILE A 1198 42.25 -32.12 -13.79
CA ILE A 1198 43.41 -32.07 -12.91
C ILE A 1198 42.99 -31.47 -11.58
N THR A 1199 43.03 -32.27 -10.51
CA THR A 1199 42.54 -31.87 -9.19
C THR A 1199 43.53 -32.27 -8.09
N PRO A 1200 43.94 -31.34 -7.21
CA PRO A 1200 43.72 -29.89 -7.28
C PRO A 1200 44.52 -29.22 -8.41
N ASN A 1201 44.02 -28.11 -8.97
CA ASN A 1201 44.75 -27.26 -9.92
C ASN A 1201 44.37 -25.78 -9.65
N PRO A 1202 45.19 -24.98 -8.93
CA PRO A 1202 46.63 -25.19 -8.70
C PRO A 1202 46.94 -26.37 -7.77
N ALA A 1203 47.96 -27.14 -8.16
CA ALA A 1203 48.42 -28.30 -7.43
C ALA A 1203 49.53 -27.93 -6.43
N LEU A 1204 49.51 -28.54 -5.24
CA LEU A 1204 50.38 -28.21 -4.10
C LEU A 1204 51.53 -29.22 -3.93
N SER A 1205 51.21 -30.50 -3.71
CA SER A 1205 52.19 -31.59 -3.58
C SER A 1205 51.90 -32.76 -4.52
N GLU A 1206 50.63 -33.01 -4.81
CA GLU A 1206 50.17 -34.02 -5.76
C GLU A 1206 49.00 -33.48 -6.59
N ALA A 1207 48.86 -33.97 -7.82
CA ALA A 1207 47.74 -33.67 -8.70
C ALA A 1207 47.20 -34.97 -9.30
N THR A 1208 45.88 -35.19 -9.21
CA THR A 1208 45.25 -36.29 -9.94
C THR A 1208 44.84 -35.81 -11.32
N ILE A 1209 45.39 -36.42 -12.38
CA ILE A 1209 45.06 -36.15 -13.78
C ILE A 1209 44.07 -37.21 -14.26
N ARG A 1210 42.87 -36.78 -14.66
CA ARG A 1210 41.87 -37.67 -15.27
C ARG A 1210 41.88 -37.54 -16.79
N PHE A 1211 41.82 -38.69 -17.47
CA PHE A 1211 41.77 -38.73 -18.93
C PHE A 1211 41.02 -39.96 -19.42
N ALA A 1212 40.43 -39.88 -20.60
CA ALA A 1212 39.71 -40.97 -21.24
C ALA A 1212 40.29 -41.25 -22.62
N LEU A 1213 40.55 -42.52 -22.89
CA LEU A 1213 41.07 -43.04 -24.14
C LEU A 1213 39.94 -43.69 -24.92
N ILE A 1214 39.91 -43.44 -26.23
CA ILE A 1214 38.95 -44.05 -27.15
C ILE A 1214 39.59 -45.09 -28.06
N GLU A 1215 40.89 -45.32 -27.98
CA GLU A 1215 41.62 -46.25 -28.85
C GLU A 1215 42.67 -47.01 -28.05
N GLU A 1216 43.04 -48.19 -28.55
CA GLU A 1216 44.15 -48.97 -28.00
C GLU A 1216 45.45 -48.60 -28.71
N GLY A 1217 46.52 -48.38 -27.95
CA GLY A 1217 47.87 -48.25 -28.50
C GLY A 1217 48.83 -47.50 -27.59
N GLU A 1218 50.05 -47.24 -28.08
CA GLU A 1218 51.07 -46.51 -27.31
C GLU A 1218 50.52 -45.16 -26.85
N THR A 1219 50.35 -45.02 -25.54
CA THR A 1219 49.83 -43.82 -24.92
C THR A 1219 50.90 -43.21 -24.04
N ARG A 1220 51.15 -41.92 -24.24
CA ARG A 1220 52.10 -41.15 -23.44
C ARG A 1220 51.40 -39.99 -22.76
N LEU A 1221 51.38 -39.99 -21.43
CA LEU A 1221 50.98 -38.84 -20.63
C LEU A 1221 52.24 -38.28 -19.99
N TYR A 1222 52.62 -37.06 -20.34
CA TYR A 1222 53.86 -36.43 -19.86
C TYR A 1222 53.69 -34.94 -19.64
N LEU A 1223 54.57 -34.35 -18.84
CA LEU A 1223 54.61 -32.92 -18.60
C LEU A 1223 55.75 -32.29 -19.39
N VAL A 1224 55.46 -31.14 -19.98
CA VAL A 1224 56.46 -30.25 -20.56
C VAL A 1224 56.46 -28.92 -19.83
N ASP A 1225 57.65 -28.32 -19.69
CA ASP A 1225 57.78 -26.95 -19.19
C ASP A 1225 57.36 -25.92 -20.26
N MET A 1226 57.38 -24.63 -19.91
CA MET A 1226 57.02 -23.56 -20.87
C MET A 1226 58.01 -23.40 -22.03
N LYS A 1227 59.16 -24.07 -22.02
CA LYS A 1227 60.11 -24.13 -23.15
C LYS A 1227 59.86 -25.35 -24.05
N GLY A 1228 58.93 -26.22 -23.67
CA GLY A 1228 58.57 -27.44 -24.40
C GLY A 1228 59.45 -28.64 -24.08
N GLU A 1229 60.33 -28.55 -23.08
CA GLU A 1229 61.15 -29.68 -22.65
C GLU A 1229 60.35 -30.62 -21.74
N ARG A 1230 60.44 -31.93 -22.00
CA ARG A 1230 59.73 -32.95 -21.21
C ARG A 1230 60.39 -33.10 -19.84
N VAL A 1231 59.65 -32.74 -18.79
CA VAL A 1231 60.13 -32.72 -17.40
C VAL A 1231 59.62 -33.89 -16.56
N ALA A 1232 58.50 -34.51 -16.96
CA ALA A 1232 57.95 -35.69 -16.29
C ALA A 1232 57.25 -36.61 -17.30
N THR A 1233 57.24 -37.91 -17.05
CA THR A 1233 56.40 -38.86 -17.79
C THR A 1233 55.60 -39.67 -16.79
N VAL A 1234 54.28 -39.63 -16.93
CA VAL A 1234 53.30 -40.23 -16.02
C VAL A 1234 52.81 -41.56 -16.56
N VAL A 1235 52.64 -41.65 -17.88
CA VAL A 1235 52.26 -42.87 -18.60
C VAL A 1235 53.12 -42.93 -19.86
N ASP A 1236 53.73 -44.07 -20.16
CA ASP A 1236 54.40 -44.36 -21.43
C ASP A 1236 54.38 -45.87 -21.68
N HIS A 1237 53.21 -46.39 -22.06
CA HIS A 1237 53.00 -47.78 -22.45
C HIS A 1237 51.71 -47.92 -23.27
N VAL A 1238 51.49 -49.11 -23.83
CA VAL A 1238 50.25 -49.40 -24.56
C VAL A 1238 49.08 -49.44 -23.57
N MET A 1239 48.10 -48.59 -23.79
CA MET A 1239 46.86 -48.52 -23.00
C MET A 1239 45.65 -48.85 -23.86
N ILE A 1240 44.64 -49.45 -23.25
CA ILE A 1240 43.37 -49.80 -23.90
C ILE A 1240 42.33 -48.68 -23.70
N PRO A 1241 41.27 -48.55 -24.53
CA PRO A 1241 40.20 -47.57 -24.35
C PRO A 1241 39.57 -47.65 -22.94
N GLY A 1242 39.26 -46.50 -22.35
CA GLY A 1242 38.72 -46.42 -20.99
C GLY A 1242 38.97 -45.08 -20.31
N SER A 1243 38.35 -44.87 -19.16
CA SER A 1243 38.56 -43.69 -18.30
C SER A 1243 39.59 -44.02 -17.21
N TYR A 1244 40.63 -43.21 -17.12
CA TYR A 1244 41.78 -43.40 -16.25
C TYR A 1244 42.01 -42.19 -15.35
N SER A 1245 42.71 -42.42 -14.25
CA SER A 1245 43.21 -41.36 -13.36
C SER A 1245 44.64 -41.70 -12.97
N ALA A 1246 45.55 -40.74 -13.15
CA ALA A 1246 46.94 -40.88 -12.78
C ALA A 1246 47.30 -39.83 -11.73
N ILE A 1247 47.92 -40.27 -10.63
CA ILE A 1247 48.40 -39.37 -9.58
C ILE A 1247 49.83 -38.96 -9.94
N LEU A 1248 50.06 -37.65 -9.98
CA LEU A 1248 51.36 -37.06 -10.22
C LEU A 1248 51.87 -36.38 -8.95
N ASP A 1249 53.00 -36.86 -8.43
CA ASP A 1249 53.77 -36.17 -7.41
C ASP A 1249 54.52 -35.00 -8.06
N ILE A 1250 54.21 -33.79 -7.61
CA ILE A 1250 54.78 -32.54 -8.13
C ILE A 1250 55.69 -31.83 -7.09
N SER A 1251 55.96 -32.47 -5.96
CA SER A 1251 56.76 -31.89 -4.86
C SER A 1251 58.17 -31.46 -5.28
N GLY A 1252 58.71 -32.03 -6.37
CA GLY A 1252 60.02 -31.69 -6.93
C GLY A 1252 60.02 -30.70 -8.10
N PHE A 1253 58.89 -30.10 -8.48
CA PHE A 1253 58.78 -29.21 -9.64
C PHE A 1253 58.88 -27.73 -9.22
N ASP A 1254 59.61 -26.93 -10.00
CA ASP A 1254 59.70 -25.49 -9.76
C ASP A 1254 58.32 -24.83 -9.93
N ARG A 1255 58.03 -23.79 -9.13
CA ARG A 1255 56.78 -23.02 -9.24
C ARG A 1255 56.59 -22.49 -10.66
N GLY A 1256 55.43 -22.74 -11.25
CA GLY A 1256 55.20 -22.34 -12.63
C GLY A 1256 54.01 -23.00 -13.29
N ASN A 1257 53.82 -22.64 -14.56
CA ASN A 1257 52.85 -23.31 -15.42
C ASN A 1257 53.55 -24.41 -16.18
N TYR A 1258 52.95 -25.59 -16.19
CA TYR A 1258 53.36 -26.73 -16.98
C TYR A 1258 52.22 -27.13 -17.91
N ILE A 1259 52.54 -27.85 -18.97
CA ILE A 1259 51.55 -28.41 -19.88
C ILE A 1259 51.60 -29.92 -19.74
N VAL A 1260 50.47 -30.51 -19.33
CA VAL A 1260 50.24 -31.94 -19.37
C VAL A 1260 49.82 -32.30 -20.78
N VAL A 1261 50.52 -33.24 -21.40
CA VAL A 1261 50.29 -33.68 -22.77
C VAL A 1261 49.93 -35.16 -22.76
N LEU A 1262 48.77 -35.48 -23.30
CA LEU A 1262 48.32 -36.85 -23.58
C LEU A 1262 48.47 -37.10 -25.08
N GLU A 1263 49.29 -38.06 -25.44
CA GLU A 1263 49.56 -38.48 -26.81
C GLU A 1263 49.10 -39.93 -26.98
N THR A 1264 48.25 -40.18 -27.96
CA THR A 1264 47.73 -41.49 -28.36
C THR A 1264 48.10 -41.75 -29.83
N PRO A 1265 47.91 -42.97 -30.36
CA PRO A 1265 48.26 -43.27 -31.75
C PRO A 1265 47.65 -42.32 -32.79
N THR A 1266 46.44 -41.80 -32.54
CA THR A 1266 45.73 -40.93 -33.50
C THR A 1266 45.55 -39.48 -33.05
N ALA A 1267 45.88 -39.13 -31.80
CA ALA A 1267 45.61 -37.78 -31.29
C ALA A 1267 46.60 -37.31 -30.20
N GLN A 1268 46.73 -36.00 -30.06
CA GLN A 1268 47.49 -35.37 -28.98
C GLN A 1268 46.64 -34.26 -28.34
N LEU A 1269 46.41 -34.34 -27.04
CA LEU A 1269 45.69 -33.35 -26.24
C LEU A 1269 46.63 -32.74 -25.21
N SER A 1270 46.37 -31.50 -24.81
CA SER A 1270 47.18 -30.83 -23.80
C SER A 1270 46.34 -29.96 -22.86
N GLU A 1271 46.64 -29.98 -21.57
CA GLU A 1271 45.97 -29.20 -20.54
C GLU A 1271 46.99 -28.51 -19.61
N LYS A 1272 46.63 -27.35 -19.05
CA LYS A 1272 47.53 -26.55 -18.23
C LYS A 1272 47.50 -27.00 -16.76
N LEU A 1273 48.67 -27.31 -16.21
CA LEU A 1273 48.88 -27.52 -14.78
C LEU A 1273 49.56 -26.30 -14.16
N ILE A 1274 49.02 -25.81 -13.05
CA ILE A 1274 49.62 -24.72 -12.28
C ILE A 1274 50.19 -25.33 -10.99
N VAL A 1275 51.50 -25.25 -10.80
CA VAL A 1275 52.16 -25.68 -9.55
C VAL A 1275 52.33 -24.47 -8.64
N ARG A 1276 51.75 -24.51 -7.43
CA ARG A 1276 51.86 -23.49 -6.38
C ARG A 1276 52.31 -24.15 -5.07
N GLU A 1277 52.97 -23.37 -4.20
CA GLU A 1277 53.49 -23.84 -2.90
C GLU A 1277 52.43 -24.52 -2.02
#